data_AF-A0A3Q1LRU9-F1
#
_entry.id   AF-A0A3Q1LRU9-F1
#
_cell.length_a   1.000
_cell.length_b   1.000
_cell.length_c   1.000
_cell.angle_alpha   90.00
_cell.angle_beta   90.00
_cell.angle_gamma   90.00
#
_symmetry.space_group_name_H-M   'P 1'
#
loop_
_entity.id
_entity.type
_entity.pdbx_description
1 polymer ?
#
loop_
_entity_poly.entity_id
_entity_poly.type
_entity_poly.pdbx_seq_one_letter_code
_entity_poly.pdbx_strand_id
1 'polypeptide(L)'
;MAARSPPSQLPPPPARHLGPWSPRVGRGAVAHAVRSETSGPEGAAREGVVDKSDLPWLGEEGSEGQRGPAGTAPAQAPLLSAPTGSMRLEGISVEEAMVTRTQLLEEELSSVKEELALCQADKEFVWSLWKRLQVTNPDVTQAVSLVVEREKRKSEAKDRKVLEILQVKDAKIQELEQRESGLTQEINDLVKRKIAVDEENDFLRKEFSDLQKKFKEKSQEVKECVQIKEEQNRLVIKNLKEENEKLSTHCADLLNELEKLRKQEAHWRKEKFSIDAKVKAFEDNLIEARQEIEVSQSKYNALSLELNNKQTELMQKDMDITLVRKELQELQNLYKQNSAHTAQQAELIQQLQVLNMDTQKVLRNQEDVHTAESISYQKEPPVKRSRSLSPKSSFADSEELKKLRKAERRIENLEKALQLKNQENDELRDAHEKRKERLQMLQTNYRAVKEQLKQWEEGSGMMEIRKVKRADPQQLQQEDSDAVWNELAYFKRENQELMIQKMHLQEELDKLKVHMSVDKATIQELNTFMAERREEQLFRHDEDDGVKKSTPEKNWKEMSEQTLQKVIELENRLKSFEKRSRKLKEGNKNLIKENDFLKSLVKEQQEDAKTREKELEQLKKGSKGVEKDKAKLEAKISELEIEVISLRRQVAEANELRNENEELMNSVEKLQHSADKAKSEMATTEARSGSGQSECKTTTTKVKFKTAKKKCSVGRYHTVLNHSIKVMSNVFENLSKDDWEDVSESSDSETQNLRNLGTIIVETSQKISPTEDRRDQKERDQTEDSQMQGKEIVQIYPNVEDKTPKNYFHKNAKKSALQKKNSSIQKTSHTAGPTRVNREKWKNITAQKSNSNVILLRERIISLQQQNSVLLNAKKAAELAVKEYKEVNEKLLHQQQVSDQRFQTSRQTIKKLNSDLAELQKEKEDLLKRVESSSEITCLTEEVAQVTVPRIQITSLGPSRSMDLEMKQLQCKLKNATNELTKQSSNLKSLKFELLAKEEHIKEMHEKMSRMERDITMKRHLIEDLKFRQKVNLESNESINEMLENLEKKVKTLTEECSNKKVSIDSLKQRLSVAVKEKSQYEEMYQQTKEELEKKDVKLTFLLSKINETESAMAEIETAASKHLQGLAMQSEQALEGAQKKLLLASEKVEEFTIFVKALVRELQNDVHLIRRQIRELKKMQKNRDACKTSTHKAQTLAASILNISRSDLEEILDTEDEAEIERTKTEAENDKEWLLYIRKLLEGQLPFATYLLEAILEKINEKKRLVEEYFTVMKDTR
;
A
#
# COMPACT_ATOMS: atom_id res chain seq x y z
N MET A 1 -34.49 -16.35 -1.05
CA MET A 1 -35.69 -17.21 -0.86
C MET A 1 -35.23 -18.63 -0.54
N ALA A 2 -36.09 -19.50 -0.02
CA ALA A 2 -35.70 -20.77 0.59
C ALA A 2 -36.20 -22.01 -0.16
N ALA A 3 -35.45 -23.11 -0.04
CA ALA A 3 -35.87 -24.50 -0.26
C ALA A 3 -35.08 -25.41 0.72
N ARG A 4 -35.55 -26.63 1.00
CA ARG A 4 -35.01 -27.55 2.02
C ARG A 4 -34.79 -28.97 1.47
N SER A 5 -33.98 -29.73 2.23
CA SER A 5 -33.98 -31.21 2.37
C SER A 5 -33.21 -32.05 1.33
N PRO A 6 -32.81 -33.31 1.64
CA PRO A 6 -32.71 -34.01 2.95
C PRO A 6 -31.29 -34.60 3.26
N PRO A 7 -31.05 -35.21 4.44
CA PRO A 7 -29.75 -35.83 4.79
C PRO A 7 -29.76 -37.37 5.00
N SER A 8 -28.74 -38.06 4.46
CA SER A 8 -28.31 -39.45 4.74
C SER A 8 -27.01 -39.72 3.95
N GLN A 9 -26.06 -40.61 4.30
CA GLN A 9 -25.83 -41.53 5.43
C GLN A 9 -24.30 -41.76 5.57
N LEU A 10 -23.82 -42.26 6.73
CA LEU A 10 -22.39 -42.58 6.96
C LEU A 10 -22.08 -44.08 6.74
N PRO A 11 -20.96 -44.41 6.08
CA PRO A 11 -20.25 -45.71 6.23
C PRO A 11 -19.05 -45.64 7.21
N PRO A 12 -18.49 -46.79 7.67
CA PRO A 12 -17.62 -46.87 8.84
C PRO A 12 -16.09 -46.88 8.57
N PRO A 13 -15.23 -46.67 9.60
CA PRO A 13 -13.77 -46.71 9.49
C PRO A 13 -13.16 -48.12 9.70
N PRO A 14 -12.05 -48.47 9.01
CA PRO A 14 -11.30 -49.71 9.24
C PRO A 14 -10.03 -49.57 10.12
N ALA A 15 -9.71 -50.69 10.77
CA ALA A 15 -8.70 -51.01 11.78
C ALA A 15 -7.22 -50.60 11.56
N ARG A 16 -6.43 -50.71 12.66
CA ARG A 16 -4.95 -50.73 12.69
C ARG A 16 -4.39 -52.13 12.34
N HIS A 17 -3.29 -52.21 11.56
CA HIS A 17 -2.24 -53.24 11.64
C HIS A 17 -0.95 -52.67 11.00
N LEU A 18 0.20 -52.54 11.69
CA LEU A 18 1.30 -53.51 11.95
C LEU A 18 2.38 -53.68 10.85
N GLY A 19 3.34 -52.74 10.80
CA GLY A 19 4.74 -52.96 10.35
C GLY A 19 5.02 -53.11 8.84
N PRO A 20 6.30 -53.35 8.42
CA PRO A 20 7.53 -53.43 9.23
C PRO A 20 8.78 -52.65 8.71
N TRP A 21 9.68 -52.34 9.65
CA TRP A 21 11.17 -52.24 9.51
C TRP A 21 11.86 -51.14 8.67
N SER A 22 13.15 -50.94 8.95
CA SER A 22 14.06 -49.90 8.42
C SER A 22 15.31 -50.52 7.76
N PRO A 23 16.13 -49.74 7.02
CA PRO A 23 17.39 -49.21 7.61
C PRO A 23 17.69 -47.75 7.17
N ARG A 24 18.17 -46.83 8.02
CA ARG A 24 19.43 -46.75 8.79
C ARG A 24 20.69 -46.45 7.94
N VAL A 25 20.92 -45.16 7.68
CA VAL A 25 22.20 -44.48 7.36
C VAL A 25 22.14 -43.08 8.04
N GLY A 26 23.18 -42.41 8.53
CA GLY A 26 24.61 -42.75 8.52
C GLY A 26 25.58 -41.89 9.35
N ARG A 27 25.11 -40.92 10.16
CA ARG A 27 25.82 -40.24 11.28
C ARG A 27 27.00 -39.28 10.96
N GLY A 28 26.87 -38.01 11.38
CA GLY A 28 27.99 -37.07 11.66
C GLY A 28 27.75 -35.65 11.12
N ALA A 29 28.24 -34.55 11.73
CA ALA A 29 28.84 -34.38 13.06
C ALA A 29 28.87 -32.88 13.50
N VAL A 30 28.82 -32.63 14.83
CA VAL A 30 29.34 -31.46 15.60
C VAL A 30 28.99 -30.01 15.17
N ALA A 31 28.30 -29.28 16.06
CA ALA A 31 28.64 -27.91 16.50
C ALA A 31 27.82 -27.47 17.75
N HIS A 32 28.33 -26.50 18.53
CA HIS A 32 27.61 -25.76 19.57
C HIS A 32 26.93 -24.50 18.94
N ALA A 33 26.15 -23.61 19.60
CA ALA A 33 25.96 -23.29 21.02
C ALA A 33 24.68 -22.45 21.29
N VAL A 34 24.44 -22.06 22.55
CA VAL A 34 23.67 -20.85 23.00
C VAL A 34 22.16 -20.82 22.62
N ARG A 35 21.23 -21.18 23.51
CA ARG A 35 20.70 -20.44 24.69
C ARG A 35 19.63 -19.39 24.36
N SER A 36 18.40 -19.62 24.82
CA SER A 36 17.58 -18.64 25.59
C SER A 36 16.37 -19.35 26.21
N GLU A 37 16.05 -19.03 27.47
CA GLU A 37 14.98 -19.66 28.25
C GLU A 37 13.85 -18.64 28.49
N THR A 38 12.60 -19.07 28.42
CA THR A 38 11.44 -18.32 28.95
C THR A 38 10.46 -19.27 29.61
N SER A 39 10.67 -19.55 30.90
CA SER A 39 9.81 -20.41 31.72
C SER A 39 8.85 -19.58 32.58
N GLY A 40 7.54 -19.74 32.35
CA GLY A 40 6.50 -19.41 33.32
C GLY A 40 6.02 -20.71 33.99
N PRO A 41 5.92 -20.80 35.33
CA PRO A 41 5.52 -22.02 36.00
C PRO A 41 3.99 -22.12 36.19
N GLU A 42 3.37 -23.17 35.68
CA GLU A 42 2.16 -23.74 36.26
C GLU A 42 2.52 -24.86 37.26
N GLY A 43 1.60 -25.18 38.17
CA GLY A 43 1.88 -26.01 39.34
C GLY A 43 1.98 -27.51 39.05
N ALA A 44 2.82 -28.20 39.83
CA ALA A 44 2.88 -29.66 39.90
C ALA A 44 2.13 -30.19 41.14
N ALA A 45 1.69 -31.44 41.11
CA ALA A 45 0.95 -32.08 42.21
C ALA A 45 1.34 -33.56 42.38
N ARG A 46 1.09 -34.08 43.60
CA ARG A 46 1.18 -35.49 44.07
C ARG A 46 2.58 -36.09 44.29
N GLU A 47 2.90 -36.29 45.57
CA GLU A 47 3.05 -37.58 46.27
C GLU A 47 2.97 -37.30 47.80
N GLY A 48 2.66 -38.22 48.72
CA GLY A 48 2.22 -39.61 48.55
C GLY A 48 2.12 -40.42 49.86
N VAL A 49 1.00 -40.31 50.60
CA VAL A 49 0.47 -41.26 51.62
C VAL A 49 1.32 -41.61 52.87
N VAL A 50 0.74 -41.40 54.06
CA VAL A 50 0.63 -42.37 55.18
C VAL A 50 -0.52 -41.90 56.11
N ASP A 51 -1.07 -42.81 56.92
CA ASP A 51 -2.42 -42.74 57.51
C ASP A 51 -2.43 -42.74 59.07
N LYS A 52 -3.61 -42.47 59.66
CA LYS A 52 -4.11 -42.71 61.05
C LYS A 52 -4.51 -41.48 61.87
N SER A 53 -5.82 -41.21 61.85
CA SER A 53 -6.73 -41.10 63.02
C SER A 53 -6.18 -40.57 64.36
N ASP A 54 -6.70 -39.42 64.82
CA ASP A 54 -7.88 -39.44 65.72
C ASP A 54 -8.55 -38.04 65.85
N LEU A 55 -9.78 -38.03 66.38
CA LEU A 55 -10.70 -36.89 66.61
C LEU A 55 -11.28 -37.06 68.04
N PRO A 56 -11.90 -36.05 68.74
CA PRO A 56 -12.92 -35.17 68.12
C PRO A 56 -13.23 -33.77 68.74
N TRP A 57 -14.04 -32.96 68.01
CA TRP A 57 -14.92 -31.84 68.49
C TRP A 57 -14.21 -30.61 69.16
N LEU A 58 -14.76 -29.38 69.23
CA LEU A 58 -15.89 -28.64 68.61
C LEU A 58 -15.56 -27.12 68.71
N GLY A 59 -16.05 -26.25 67.80
CA GLY A 59 -16.00 -24.79 68.00
C GLY A 59 -16.12 -23.96 66.70
N GLU A 60 -17.03 -22.97 66.69
CA GLU A 60 -17.45 -22.20 65.51
C GLU A 60 -16.71 -20.86 65.28
N GLU A 61 -16.71 -20.43 64.01
CA GLU A 61 -16.78 -19.05 63.46
C GLU A 61 -15.91 -17.86 63.95
N GLY A 62 -15.57 -16.94 63.02
CA GLY A 62 -15.13 -15.58 63.35
C GLY A 62 -14.13 -14.93 62.36
N SER A 63 -14.62 -14.32 61.27
CA SER A 63 -13.76 -13.61 60.29
C SER A 63 -13.66 -12.09 60.54
N GLU A 64 -12.43 -11.57 60.41
CA GLU A 64 -12.04 -10.21 59.96
C GLU A 64 -12.58 -8.93 60.68
N GLY A 65 -11.76 -7.87 60.72
CA GLY A 65 -12.21 -6.55 61.19
C GLY A 65 -11.12 -5.53 61.54
N GLN A 66 -10.57 -4.81 60.55
CA GLN A 66 -9.62 -3.70 60.79
C GLN A 66 -10.31 -2.38 61.18
N ARG A 67 -9.87 -1.75 62.29
CA ARG A 67 -9.66 -0.28 62.37
C ARG A 67 -8.96 0.21 63.64
N GLY A 68 -8.30 1.36 63.52
CA GLY A 68 -8.08 2.35 64.58
C GLY A 68 -8.36 3.75 64.02
N PRO A 69 -8.02 4.87 64.72
CA PRO A 69 -7.45 4.96 66.08
C PRO A 69 -8.22 5.91 67.04
N ALA A 70 -7.99 5.75 68.36
CA ALA A 70 -8.31 6.68 69.48
C ALA A 70 -9.78 7.13 69.66
N GLY A 71 -10.35 7.29 70.86
CA GLY A 71 -9.93 7.10 72.27
C GLY A 71 -10.95 7.87 73.12
N THR A 72 -11.55 7.37 74.21
CA THR A 72 -10.93 6.91 75.47
C THR A 72 -11.82 5.94 76.27
N ALA A 73 -11.23 4.87 76.84
CA ALA A 73 -11.50 4.19 78.13
C ALA A 73 -12.95 3.89 78.66
N PRO A 74 -13.16 2.91 79.57
CA PRO A 74 -12.19 2.04 80.26
C PRO A 74 -12.49 0.51 80.16
N ALA A 75 -11.78 -0.28 80.99
CA ALA A 75 -12.04 -1.66 81.43
C ALA A 75 -11.55 -2.86 80.59
N GLN A 76 -10.67 -3.65 81.23
CA GLN A 76 -10.53 -5.12 81.18
C GLN A 76 -10.18 -5.81 79.84
N ALA A 77 -8.87 -6.02 79.61
CA ALA A 77 -8.14 -7.31 79.44
C ALA A 77 -8.80 -8.51 78.71
N PRO A 78 -8.03 -9.44 78.04
CA PRO A 78 -6.62 -9.76 78.37
C PRO A 78 -5.68 -10.13 77.18
N LEU A 79 -4.47 -10.58 77.54
CA LEU A 79 -3.46 -11.35 76.77
C LEU A 79 -2.84 -10.74 75.49
N LEU A 80 -1.59 -10.26 75.64
CA LEU A 80 -0.54 -10.35 74.62
C LEU A 80 0.38 -11.54 74.94
N SER A 81 1.10 -12.04 73.93
CA SER A 81 2.14 -13.07 74.09
C SER A 81 3.36 -12.56 74.86
N ALA A 82 4.01 -13.45 75.60
CA ALA A 82 5.11 -13.10 76.50
C ALA A 82 6.47 -12.97 75.79
N PRO A 83 7.28 -11.96 76.15
CA PRO A 83 8.74 -12.04 76.08
C PRO A 83 9.30 -12.72 77.33
N THR A 84 10.35 -13.53 77.18
CA THR A 84 11.00 -14.26 78.28
C THR A 84 11.71 -13.29 79.24
N GLY A 85 11.14 -13.05 80.42
CA GLY A 85 11.70 -12.15 81.45
C GLY A 85 11.70 -12.82 82.82
N SER A 86 12.76 -13.56 83.13
CA SER A 86 12.86 -14.30 84.39
C SER A 86 13.34 -13.41 85.54
N MET A 87 12.45 -13.14 86.49
CA MET A 87 12.80 -13.21 87.91
C MET A 87 11.57 -13.61 88.74
N ARG A 88 11.76 -14.55 89.66
CA ARG A 88 10.74 -14.84 90.68
C ARG A 88 10.66 -13.64 91.62
N LEU A 89 9.46 -13.12 91.85
CA LEU A 89 9.15 -12.70 93.22
C LEU A 89 8.75 -13.98 93.95
N GLU A 90 9.66 -14.47 94.78
CA GLU A 90 9.36 -15.59 95.68
C GLU A 90 8.37 -15.07 96.72
N GLY A 91 7.10 -15.44 96.53
CA GLY A 91 6.11 -15.33 97.58
C GLY A 91 6.60 -16.19 98.74
N ILE A 92 6.96 -15.52 99.85
CA ILE A 92 7.54 -16.09 101.07
C ILE A 92 6.91 -17.45 101.33
N SER A 93 7.74 -18.50 101.32
CA SER A 93 7.25 -19.87 101.40
C SER A 93 6.41 -20.06 102.66
N VAL A 94 5.43 -20.96 102.64
CA VAL A 94 4.73 -21.37 103.87
C VAL A 94 5.76 -21.85 104.92
N GLU A 95 6.84 -22.48 104.47
CA GLU A 95 8.01 -22.82 105.29
C GLU A 95 8.69 -21.60 105.91
N GLU A 96 8.96 -20.53 105.16
CA GLU A 96 9.59 -19.31 105.69
C GLU A 96 8.65 -18.52 106.61
N ALA A 97 7.35 -18.48 106.29
CA ALA A 97 6.31 -17.90 107.13
C ALA A 97 6.12 -18.70 108.43
N MET A 98 6.29 -20.02 108.40
CA MET A 98 6.33 -20.87 109.60
C MET A 98 7.63 -20.70 110.38
N VAL A 99 8.80 -20.64 109.73
CA VAL A 99 10.11 -20.45 110.39
C VAL A 99 10.16 -19.08 111.08
N THR A 100 9.80 -17.99 110.40
CA THR A 100 9.76 -16.65 111.01
C THR A 100 8.74 -16.55 112.15
N ARG A 101 7.58 -17.22 112.04
CA ARG A 101 6.62 -17.33 113.14
C ARG A 101 7.13 -18.19 114.30
N THR A 102 7.91 -19.23 114.03
CA THR A 102 8.51 -20.09 115.06
C THR A 102 9.62 -19.35 115.79
N GLN A 103 10.47 -18.60 115.07
CA GLN A 103 11.48 -17.71 115.65
C GLN A 103 10.85 -16.64 116.55
N LEU A 104 9.76 -15.98 116.11
CA LEU A 104 9.02 -15.04 116.97
C LEU A 104 8.48 -15.71 118.24
N LEU A 105 7.95 -16.94 118.15
CA LEU A 105 7.48 -17.68 119.32
C LEU A 105 8.63 -18.13 120.25
N GLU A 106 9.81 -18.43 119.71
CA GLU A 106 11.02 -18.71 120.49
C GLU A 106 11.57 -17.46 121.18
N GLU A 107 11.54 -16.29 120.51
CA GLU A 107 11.88 -14.99 121.08
C GLU A 107 10.90 -14.59 122.20
N GLU A 108 9.59 -14.74 121.98
CA GLU A 108 8.55 -14.51 123.00
C GLU A 108 8.73 -15.45 124.21
N LEU A 109 8.94 -16.75 123.99
CA LEU A 109 9.20 -17.73 125.05
C LEU A 109 10.51 -17.43 125.81
N SER A 110 11.56 -16.98 125.11
CA SER A 110 12.83 -16.57 125.73
C SER A 110 12.65 -15.32 126.60
N SER A 111 11.93 -14.32 126.10
CA SER A 111 11.62 -13.09 126.85
C SER A 111 10.80 -13.38 128.12
N VAL A 112 9.70 -14.15 128.00
CA VAL A 112 8.87 -14.55 129.15
C VAL A 112 9.66 -15.37 130.18
N LYS A 113 10.59 -16.21 129.72
CA LYS A 113 11.48 -16.99 130.59
C LYS A 113 12.49 -16.11 131.35
N GLU A 114 13.00 -15.05 130.72
CA GLU A 114 13.85 -14.06 131.39
C GLU A 114 13.06 -13.22 132.40
N GLU A 115 11.86 -12.75 132.05
CA GLU A 115 10.98 -12.02 132.96
C GLU A 115 10.59 -12.86 134.18
N LEU A 116 10.29 -14.15 133.98
CA LEU A 116 10.05 -15.11 135.07
C LEU A 116 11.28 -15.25 135.99
N ALA A 117 12.49 -15.32 135.43
CA ALA A 117 13.73 -15.39 136.21
C ALA A 117 14.00 -14.09 137.00
N LEU A 118 13.70 -12.92 136.42
CA LEU A 118 13.77 -11.63 137.10
C LEU A 118 12.76 -11.56 138.27
N CYS A 119 11.53 -12.01 138.07
CA CYS A 119 10.50 -12.10 139.11
C CYS A 119 10.88 -13.08 140.24
N GLN A 120 11.49 -14.23 139.92
CA GLN A 120 12.03 -15.14 140.93
C GLN A 120 13.15 -14.49 141.75
N ALA A 121 14.10 -13.83 141.09
CA ALA A 121 15.19 -13.11 141.76
C ALA A 121 14.68 -11.93 142.62
N ASP A 122 13.59 -11.27 142.23
CA ASP A 122 12.91 -10.26 143.05
C ASP A 122 12.22 -10.87 144.28
N LYS A 123 11.51 -12.00 144.12
CA LYS A 123 10.89 -12.72 145.24
C LYS A 123 11.94 -13.12 146.29
N GLU A 124 13.05 -13.71 145.88
CA GLU A 124 14.11 -14.11 146.82
C GLU A 124 14.84 -12.90 147.41
N PHE A 125 14.98 -11.80 146.67
CA PHE A 125 15.49 -10.54 147.20
C PHE A 125 14.59 -9.97 148.31
N VAL A 126 13.27 -9.88 148.06
CA VAL A 126 12.29 -9.41 149.05
C VAL A 126 12.25 -10.33 150.28
N TRP A 127 12.33 -11.64 150.09
CA TRP A 127 12.36 -12.61 151.19
C TRP A 127 13.63 -12.49 152.05
N SER A 128 14.80 -12.30 151.41
CA SER A 128 16.07 -11.99 152.08
C SER A 128 16.01 -10.67 152.84
N LEU A 129 15.41 -9.63 152.25
CA LEU A 129 15.26 -8.31 152.87
C LEU A 129 14.37 -8.37 154.12
N TRP A 130 13.19 -8.99 153.99
CA TRP A 130 12.25 -9.22 155.10
C TRP A 130 12.91 -9.99 156.26
N LYS A 131 13.65 -11.06 155.95
CA LYS A 131 14.35 -11.87 156.96
C LYS A 131 15.46 -11.10 157.71
N ARG A 132 16.11 -10.11 157.08
CA ARG A 132 17.06 -9.21 157.77
C ARG A 132 16.36 -8.18 158.65
N LEU A 133 15.21 -7.65 158.21
CA LEU A 133 14.41 -6.67 158.95
C LEU A 133 13.73 -7.25 160.21
N GLN A 134 13.67 -8.58 160.36
CA GLN A 134 13.18 -9.26 161.57
C GLN A 134 14.21 -9.41 162.71
N VAL A 135 15.48 -9.02 162.51
CA VAL A 135 16.49 -9.05 163.58
C VAL A 135 16.17 -7.97 164.62
N THR A 136 16.42 -8.24 165.90
CA THR A 136 16.00 -7.37 167.04
C THR A 136 16.54 -5.94 167.02
N ASN A 137 17.61 -5.67 166.26
CA ASN A 137 18.06 -4.34 165.87
C ASN A 137 18.46 -4.38 164.38
N PRO A 138 17.60 -3.98 163.43
CA PRO A 138 17.89 -4.06 162.00
C PRO A 138 18.57 -2.79 161.47
N ASP A 139 19.63 -2.94 160.66
CA ASP A 139 20.23 -1.83 159.93
C ASP A 139 19.36 -1.44 158.72
N VAL A 140 18.52 -0.43 158.93
CA VAL A 140 17.63 0.14 157.91
C VAL A 140 18.42 0.81 156.78
N THR A 141 19.60 1.37 157.05
CA THR A 141 20.43 2.04 156.03
C THR A 141 20.95 1.02 155.03
N GLN A 142 21.54 -0.08 155.50
CA GLN A 142 21.99 -1.17 154.63
C GLN A 142 20.81 -1.79 153.86
N ALA A 143 19.65 -1.94 154.49
CA ALA A 143 18.44 -2.44 153.81
C ALA A 143 18.00 -1.52 152.66
N VAL A 144 17.97 -0.21 152.87
CA VAL A 144 17.64 0.78 151.82
C VAL A 144 18.69 0.79 150.70
N SER A 145 19.99 0.75 151.03
CA SER A 145 21.05 0.64 150.01
C SER A 145 20.88 -0.59 149.12
N LEU A 146 20.54 -1.75 149.69
CA LEU A 146 20.29 -2.98 148.92
C LEU A 146 19.06 -2.86 148.00
N VAL A 147 18.02 -2.13 148.40
CA VAL A 147 16.83 -1.87 147.55
C VAL A 147 17.20 -0.94 146.39
N VAL A 148 17.89 0.16 146.66
CA VAL A 148 18.36 1.10 145.62
C VAL A 148 19.29 0.40 144.63
N GLU A 149 20.20 -0.44 145.11
CA GLU A 149 21.11 -1.26 144.29
C GLU A 149 20.35 -2.29 143.43
N ARG A 150 19.24 -2.87 143.94
CA ARG A 150 18.38 -3.79 143.17
C ARG A 150 17.57 -3.07 142.09
N GLU A 151 16.96 -1.93 142.39
CA GLU A 151 16.20 -1.15 141.41
C GLU A 151 17.11 -0.53 140.34
N LYS A 152 18.30 -0.05 140.71
CA LYS A 152 19.33 0.40 139.75
C LYS A 152 19.67 -0.69 138.73
N ARG A 153 19.86 -1.94 139.18
CA ARG A 153 20.14 -3.06 138.27
C ARG A 153 18.94 -3.40 137.36
N LYS A 154 17.71 -3.08 137.76
CA LYS A 154 16.52 -3.21 136.89
C LYS A 154 16.43 -2.09 135.86
N SER A 155 16.72 -0.84 136.20
CA SER A 155 16.77 0.24 135.21
C SER A 155 17.88 -0.04 134.19
N GLU A 156 19.10 -0.36 134.65
CA GLU A 156 20.21 -0.71 133.77
C GLU A 156 19.93 -1.91 132.86
N ALA A 157 19.08 -2.86 133.28
CA ALA A 157 18.65 -3.99 132.45
C ALA A 157 17.61 -3.57 131.39
N LYS A 158 16.66 -2.71 131.76
CA LYS A 158 15.70 -2.11 130.81
C LYS A 158 16.41 -1.24 129.78
N ASP A 159 17.35 -0.41 130.22
CA ASP A 159 18.15 0.46 129.36
C ASP A 159 18.98 -0.36 128.36
N ARG A 160 19.54 -1.50 128.80
CA ARG A 160 20.21 -2.47 127.92
C ARG A 160 19.25 -3.09 126.88
N LYS A 161 18.05 -3.53 127.28
CA LYS A 161 17.05 -4.02 126.31
C LYS A 161 16.61 -2.94 125.31
N VAL A 162 16.50 -1.68 125.73
CA VAL A 162 16.20 -0.55 124.82
C VAL A 162 17.35 -0.33 123.83
N LEU A 163 18.60 -0.38 124.28
CA LEU A 163 19.78 -0.27 123.40
C LEU A 163 19.89 -1.43 122.41
N GLU A 164 19.57 -2.66 122.82
CA GLU A 164 19.52 -3.84 121.96
C GLU A 164 18.43 -3.72 120.89
N ILE A 165 17.22 -3.30 121.27
CA ILE A 165 16.12 -3.01 120.34
C ILE A 165 16.49 -1.88 119.36
N LEU A 166 17.25 -0.87 119.80
CA LEU A 166 17.76 0.18 118.91
C LEU A 166 18.81 -0.38 117.94
N GLN A 167 19.80 -1.14 118.40
CA GLN A 167 20.81 -1.76 117.53
C GLN A 167 20.20 -2.67 116.46
N VAL A 168 19.19 -3.48 116.82
CA VAL A 168 18.46 -4.31 115.85
C VAL A 168 17.68 -3.47 114.83
N LYS A 169 17.09 -2.33 115.26
CA LYS A 169 16.40 -1.40 114.36
C LYS A 169 17.37 -0.64 113.45
N ASP A 170 18.49 -0.17 113.96
CA ASP A 170 19.51 0.54 113.19
C ASP A 170 20.13 -0.39 112.13
N ALA A 171 20.43 -1.64 112.49
CA ALA A 171 20.84 -2.67 111.54
C ALA A 171 19.75 -2.94 110.48
N LYS A 172 18.46 -2.95 110.87
CA LYS A 172 17.35 -3.15 109.92
C LYS A 172 17.13 -1.94 109.01
N ILE A 173 17.36 -0.72 109.49
CA ILE A 173 17.36 0.50 108.68
C ILE A 173 18.48 0.43 107.65
N GLN A 174 19.71 0.12 108.07
CA GLN A 174 20.85 -0.03 107.15
C GLN A 174 20.60 -1.11 106.07
N GLU A 175 19.97 -2.22 106.43
CA GLU A 175 19.59 -3.30 105.50
C GLU A 175 18.46 -2.89 104.53
N LEU A 176 17.62 -1.90 104.88
CA LEU A 176 16.62 -1.31 103.99
C LEU A 176 17.24 -0.23 103.09
N GLU A 177 18.09 0.64 103.62
CA GLU A 177 18.86 1.64 102.85
C GLU A 177 19.73 0.98 101.77
N GLN A 178 20.37 -0.14 102.09
CA GLN A 178 21.13 -0.94 101.10
C GLN A 178 20.23 -1.45 99.98
N ARG A 179 19.04 -2.00 100.29
CA ARG A 179 18.07 -2.42 99.26
C ARG A 179 17.54 -1.24 98.43
N GLU A 180 17.22 -0.11 99.07
CA GLU A 180 16.76 1.09 98.37
C GLU A 180 17.84 1.62 97.41
N SER A 181 19.11 1.63 97.82
CA SER A 181 20.23 2.03 96.96
C SER A 181 20.40 1.07 95.76
N GLY A 182 20.26 -0.25 95.97
CA GLY A 182 20.33 -1.25 94.90
C GLY A 182 19.18 -1.13 93.90
N LEU A 183 17.94 -1.01 94.39
CA LEU A 183 16.76 -0.76 93.55
C LEU A 183 16.86 0.58 92.81
N THR A 184 17.38 1.63 93.47
CA THR A 184 17.64 2.92 92.82
C THR A 184 18.68 2.79 91.71
N GLN A 185 19.73 1.99 91.88
CA GLN A 185 20.70 1.72 90.81
C GLN A 185 20.07 0.93 89.65
N GLU A 186 19.30 -0.12 89.94
CA GLU A 186 18.60 -0.91 88.90
C GLU A 186 17.60 -0.04 88.10
N ILE A 187 16.83 0.80 88.78
CA ILE A 187 15.93 1.79 88.14
C ILE A 187 16.72 2.73 87.24
N ASN A 188 17.87 3.24 87.69
CA ASN A 188 18.72 4.10 86.86
C ASN A 188 19.27 3.37 85.62
N ASP A 189 19.66 2.09 85.74
CA ASP A 189 20.16 1.29 84.61
C ASP A 189 19.04 0.77 83.69
N LEU A 190 17.80 0.65 84.17
CA LEU A 190 16.59 0.51 83.36
C LEU A 190 16.28 1.81 82.59
N VAL A 191 16.38 2.97 83.25
CA VAL A 191 16.15 4.28 82.62
C VAL A 191 17.19 4.56 81.52
N LYS A 192 18.49 4.28 81.75
CA LYS A 192 19.52 4.39 80.70
C LYS A 192 19.20 3.52 79.49
N ARG A 193 18.83 2.26 79.70
CA ARG A 193 18.42 1.34 78.61
C ARG A 193 17.18 1.83 77.89
N LYS A 194 16.19 2.37 78.61
CA LYS A 194 14.99 2.97 78.00
C LYS A 194 15.35 4.16 77.11
N ILE A 195 16.21 5.07 77.56
CA ILE A 195 16.66 6.25 76.79
C ILE A 195 17.34 5.80 75.49
N ALA A 196 18.27 4.84 75.54
CA ALA A 196 18.94 4.32 74.34
C ALA A 196 17.94 3.70 73.33
N VAL A 197 16.92 2.98 73.81
CA VAL A 197 15.86 2.41 72.97
C VAL A 197 14.91 3.49 72.43
N ASP A 198 14.61 4.54 73.20
CA ASP A 198 13.83 5.68 72.71
C ASP A 198 14.60 6.44 71.61
N GLU A 199 15.91 6.63 71.77
CA GLU A 199 16.81 7.24 70.77
C GLU A 199 16.91 6.42 69.48
N GLU A 200 17.05 5.08 69.58
CA GLU A 200 17.01 4.16 68.43
C GLU A 200 15.66 4.22 67.70
N ASN A 201 14.55 4.23 68.45
CA ASN A 201 13.21 4.40 67.88
C ASN A 201 13.08 5.74 67.13
N ASP A 202 13.61 6.84 67.68
CA ASP A 202 13.60 8.15 67.04
C ASP A 202 14.53 8.23 65.82
N PHE A 203 15.60 7.45 65.77
CA PHE A 203 16.41 7.28 64.57
C PHE A 203 15.63 6.52 63.48
N LEU A 204 15.06 5.36 63.80
CA LEU A 204 14.26 4.54 62.88
C LEU A 204 13.02 5.30 62.35
N ARG A 205 12.39 6.15 63.17
CA ARG A 205 11.31 7.06 62.75
C ARG A 205 11.76 8.08 61.71
N LYS A 206 12.99 8.62 61.83
CA LYS A 206 13.57 9.54 60.84
C LYS A 206 13.89 8.80 59.53
N GLU A 207 14.55 7.65 59.60
CA GLU A 207 14.84 6.83 58.41
C GLU A 207 13.57 6.40 57.67
N PHE A 208 12.54 5.94 58.39
CA PHE A 208 11.25 5.59 57.78
C PHE A 208 10.57 6.79 57.11
N SER A 209 10.69 7.98 57.71
CA SER A 209 10.17 9.23 57.14
C SER A 209 10.91 9.63 55.86
N ASP A 210 12.24 9.51 55.84
CA ASP A 210 13.07 9.78 54.66
C ASP A 210 12.89 8.74 53.55
N LEU A 211 12.71 7.46 53.90
CA LEU A 211 12.34 6.42 52.93
C LEU A 211 10.95 6.66 52.36
N GLN A 212 9.97 7.06 53.18
CA GLN A 212 8.64 7.42 52.70
C GLN A 212 8.67 8.67 51.81
N LYS A 213 9.55 9.65 52.09
CA LYS A 213 9.80 10.81 51.24
C LYS A 213 10.40 10.39 49.89
N LYS A 214 11.50 9.62 49.90
CA LYS A 214 12.17 9.08 48.70
C LYS A 214 11.21 8.22 47.85
N PHE A 215 10.30 7.49 48.47
CA PHE A 215 9.26 6.73 47.76
C PHE A 215 8.22 7.63 47.07
N LYS A 216 7.80 8.73 47.73
CA LYS A 216 6.90 9.74 47.12
C LYS A 216 7.59 10.45 45.95
N GLU A 217 8.86 10.82 46.11
CA GLU A 217 9.69 11.45 45.07
C GLU A 217 9.83 10.53 43.85
N LYS A 218 10.28 9.29 44.03
CA LYS A 218 10.34 8.29 42.93
C LYS A 218 8.98 7.97 42.33
N SER A 219 7.90 7.94 43.12
CA SER A 219 6.54 7.77 42.61
C SER A 219 6.07 8.95 41.76
N GLN A 220 6.62 10.15 41.97
CA GLN A 220 6.35 11.32 41.16
C GLN A 220 7.21 11.35 39.89
N GLU A 221 8.52 11.09 40.01
CA GLU A 221 9.44 10.92 38.86
C GLU A 221 8.92 9.88 37.86
N VAL A 222 8.40 8.74 38.33
CA VAL A 222 7.82 7.70 37.48
C VAL A 222 6.55 8.19 36.76
N LYS A 223 5.68 8.97 37.42
CA LYS A 223 4.48 9.54 36.76
C LYS A 223 4.86 10.56 35.69
N GLU A 224 5.83 11.42 35.96
CA GLU A 224 6.31 12.42 35.01
C GLU A 224 7.01 11.75 33.81
N CYS A 225 7.84 10.72 34.06
CA CYS A 225 8.43 9.90 33.00
C CYS A 225 7.37 9.18 32.14
N VAL A 226 6.30 8.66 32.76
CA VAL A 226 5.17 8.06 32.03
C VAL A 226 4.41 9.11 31.22
N GLN A 227 4.11 10.29 31.78
CA GLN A 227 3.41 11.36 31.06
C GLN A 227 4.21 11.88 29.86
N ILE A 228 5.53 12.07 30.01
CA ILE A 228 6.43 12.45 28.91
C ILE A 228 6.44 11.37 27.81
N LYS A 229 6.52 10.09 28.18
CA LYS A 229 6.46 8.97 27.22
C LYS A 229 5.09 8.85 26.55
N GLU A 230 4.00 9.06 27.25
CA GLU A 230 2.67 9.11 26.65
C GLU A 230 2.54 10.29 25.68
N GLU A 231 3.11 11.45 25.99
CA GLU A 231 3.07 12.63 25.10
C GLU A 231 3.94 12.45 23.86
N GLN A 232 5.13 11.86 24.01
CA GLN A 232 5.95 11.39 22.88
C GLN A 232 5.20 10.37 22.02
N ASN A 233 4.54 9.38 22.63
CA ASN A 233 3.71 8.41 21.91
C ASN A 233 2.51 9.07 21.22
N ARG A 234 1.85 10.05 21.86
CA ARG A 234 0.77 10.85 21.24
C ARG A 234 1.28 11.62 20.00
N LEU A 235 2.48 12.18 20.05
CA LEU A 235 3.11 12.87 18.92
C LEU A 235 3.49 11.89 17.80
N VAL A 236 4.12 10.76 18.11
CA VAL A 236 4.46 9.72 17.11
C VAL A 236 3.19 9.17 16.44
N ILE A 237 2.13 8.91 17.20
CA ILE A 237 0.82 8.47 16.66
C ILE A 237 0.18 9.56 15.78
N LYS A 238 0.37 10.85 16.09
CA LYS A 238 -0.09 11.95 15.22
C LYS A 238 0.69 11.98 13.90
N ASN A 239 2.02 11.91 13.94
CA ASN A 239 2.85 11.90 12.74
C ASN A 239 2.54 10.70 11.84
N LEU A 240 2.43 9.49 12.40
CA LEU A 240 2.06 8.28 11.66
C LEU A 240 0.65 8.34 11.05
N LYS A 241 -0.29 9.06 11.68
CA LYS A 241 -1.62 9.33 11.08
C LYS A 241 -1.51 10.28 9.90
N GLU A 242 -0.76 11.37 10.04
CA GLU A 242 -0.56 12.32 8.94
C GLU A 242 0.18 11.69 7.75
N GLU A 243 1.14 10.79 8.00
CA GLU A 243 1.80 10.00 6.96
C GLU A 243 0.84 8.99 6.31
N ASN A 244 0.03 8.29 7.09
CA ASN A 244 -0.98 7.37 6.57
C ASN A 244 -2.10 8.10 5.79
N GLU A 245 -2.46 9.33 6.17
CA GLU A 245 -3.37 10.19 5.41
C GLU A 245 -2.74 10.62 4.07
N LYS A 246 -1.47 11.07 4.07
CA LYS A 246 -0.72 11.39 2.83
C LYS A 246 -0.55 10.19 1.89
N LEU A 247 -0.29 9.00 2.46
CA LEU A 247 -0.25 7.75 1.70
C LEU A 247 -1.62 7.36 1.16
N SER A 248 -2.69 7.57 1.92
CA SER A 248 -4.07 7.33 1.48
C SER A 248 -4.47 8.24 0.33
N THR A 249 -4.15 9.54 0.39
CA THR A 249 -4.37 10.47 -0.74
C THR A 249 -3.53 10.07 -1.95
N HIS A 250 -2.25 9.74 -1.78
CA HIS A 250 -1.40 9.31 -2.89
C HIS A 250 -1.90 8.01 -3.55
N CYS A 251 -2.40 7.05 -2.76
CA CYS A 251 -3.06 5.85 -3.28
C CYS A 251 -4.35 6.18 -4.05
N ALA A 252 -5.14 7.15 -3.59
CA ALA A 252 -6.33 7.61 -4.31
C ALA A 252 -5.97 8.29 -5.64
N ASP A 253 -4.92 9.12 -5.66
CA ASP A 253 -4.42 9.78 -6.87
C ASP A 253 -3.87 8.77 -7.88
N LEU A 254 -3.08 7.78 -7.43
CA LEU A 254 -2.60 6.69 -8.28
C LEU A 254 -3.75 5.85 -8.85
N LEU A 255 -4.81 5.59 -8.08
CA LEU A 255 -6.02 4.93 -8.58
C LEU A 255 -6.75 5.78 -9.63
N ASN A 256 -6.82 7.10 -9.45
CA ASN A 256 -7.38 8.02 -10.42
C ASN A 256 -6.56 8.07 -11.72
N GLU A 257 -5.22 8.07 -11.66
CA GLU A 257 -4.36 7.99 -12.85
C GLU A 257 -4.46 6.63 -13.56
N LEU A 258 -4.48 5.52 -12.83
CA LEU A 258 -4.72 4.19 -13.43
C LEU A 258 -6.07 4.12 -14.15
N GLU A 259 -7.10 4.78 -13.61
CA GLU A 259 -8.43 4.83 -14.21
C GLU A 259 -8.50 5.81 -15.41
N LYS A 260 -7.72 6.90 -15.41
CA LYS A 260 -7.50 7.75 -16.60
C LYS A 260 -6.78 6.97 -17.70
N LEU A 261 -5.71 6.25 -17.36
CA LEU A 261 -4.95 5.41 -18.30
C LEU A 261 -5.81 4.29 -18.89
N ARG A 262 -6.66 3.61 -18.10
CA ARG A 262 -7.65 2.65 -18.63
C ARG A 262 -8.63 3.27 -19.62
N LYS A 263 -9.08 4.50 -19.38
CA LYS A 263 -9.97 5.23 -20.29
C LYS A 263 -9.27 5.60 -21.60
N GLN A 264 -8.00 5.99 -21.54
CA GLN A 264 -7.17 6.21 -22.72
C GLN A 264 -6.90 4.90 -23.47
N GLU A 265 -6.58 3.81 -22.78
CA GLU A 265 -6.38 2.49 -23.41
C GLU A 265 -7.67 2.02 -24.11
N ALA A 266 -8.82 2.18 -23.47
CA ALA A 266 -10.13 1.89 -24.06
C ALA A 266 -10.50 2.80 -25.26
N HIS A 267 -9.88 3.98 -25.37
CA HIS A 267 -9.97 4.84 -26.57
C HIS A 267 -9.09 4.28 -27.68
N TRP A 268 -7.79 4.09 -27.42
CA TRP A 268 -6.83 3.56 -28.40
C TRP A 268 -7.20 2.17 -28.91
N ARG A 269 -7.77 1.30 -28.08
CA ARG A 269 -8.33 0.01 -28.51
C ARG A 269 -9.47 0.19 -29.53
N LYS A 270 -10.38 1.16 -29.35
CA LYS A 270 -11.48 1.44 -30.30
C LYS A 270 -10.97 2.03 -31.61
N GLU A 271 -10.00 2.95 -31.54
CA GLU A 271 -9.37 3.52 -32.73
C GLU A 271 -8.59 2.45 -33.49
N LYS A 272 -7.85 1.58 -32.79
CA LYS A 272 -7.23 0.40 -33.41
C LYS A 272 -8.28 -0.47 -34.10
N PHE A 273 -9.37 -0.87 -33.46
CA PHE A 273 -10.43 -1.64 -34.12
C PHE A 273 -11.03 -0.91 -35.35
N SER A 274 -11.12 0.42 -35.34
CA SER A 274 -11.56 1.20 -36.51
C SER A 274 -10.51 1.26 -37.63
N ILE A 275 -9.22 1.26 -37.29
CA ILE A 275 -8.11 1.20 -38.25
C ILE A 275 -7.99 -0.21 -38.83
N ASP A 276 -7.98 -1.25 -38.00
CA ASP A 276 -7.94 -2.66 -38.41
C ASP A 276 -9.12 -2.99 -39.36
N ALA A 277 -10.32 -2.47 -39.09
CA ALA A 277 -11.48 -2.62 -39.97
C ALA A 277 -11.33 -1.88 -41.32
N LYS A 278 -10.65 -0.73 -41.35
CA LYS A 278 -10.32 -0.02 -42.61
C LYS A 278 -9.21 -0.73 -43.38
N VAL A 279 -8.18 -1.21 -42.69
CA VAL A 279 -7.10 -2.02 -43.30
C VAL A 279 -7.70 -3.24 -43.96
N LYS A 280 -8.56 -4.00 -43.26
CA LYS A 280 -9.24 -5.13 -43.87
C LYS A 280 -10.09 -4.74 -45.08
N ALA A 281 -10.87 -3.66 -45.01
CA ALA A 281 -11.64 -3.19 -46.17
C ALA A 281 -10.73 -2.80 -47.36
N PHE A 282 -9.53 -2.26 -47.12
CA PHE A 282 -8.54 -2.03 -48.17
C PHE A 282 -7.91 -3.33 -48.69
N GLU A 283 -7.66 -4.34 -47.84
CA GLU A 283 -7.20 -5.67 -48.26
C GLU A 283 -8.25 -6.38 -49.14
N ASP A 284 -9.52 -6.39 -48.71
CA ASP A 284 -10.64 -6.95 -49.46
C ASP A 284 -10.79 -6.26 -50.84
N ASN A 285 -10.75 -4.92 -50.90
CA ASN A 285 -10.76 -4.16 -52.17
C ASN A 285 -9.54 -4.45 -53.07
N LEU A 286 -8.35 -4.70 -52.48
CA LEU A 286 -7.12 -4.98 -53.22
C LEU A 286 -7.12 -6.42 -53.77
N ILE A 287 -7.81 -7.35 -53.09
CA ILE A 287 -8.11 -8.69 -53.61
C ILE A 287 -9.10 -8.59 -54.78
N GLU A 288 -10.18 -7.82 -54.66
CA GLU A 288 -11.16 -7.59 -55.73
C GLU A 288 -10.50 -6.99 -56.99
N ALA A 289 -9.71 -5.92 -56.83
CA ALA A 289 -8.96 -5.31 -57.93
C ALA A 289 -7.94 -6.27 -58.59
N ARG A 290 -7.36 -7.21 -57.84
CA ARG A 290 -6.51 -8.27 -58.42
C ARG A 290 -7.32 -9.26 -59.26
N GLN A 291 -8.51 -9.65 -58.80
CA GLN A 291 -9.41 -10.51 -59.56
C GLN A 291 -9.91 -9.82 -60.83
N GLU A 292 -10.23 -8.52 -60.78
CA GLU A 292 -10.56 -7.75 -61.98
C GLU A 292 -9.40 -7.71 -62.98
N ILE A 293 -8.16 -7.53 -62.51
CA ILE A 293 -6.96 -7.57 -63.35
C ILE A 293 -6.77 -8.96 -63.98
N GLU A 294 -6.92 -10.05 -63.22
CA GLU A 294 -6.82 -11.42 -63.74
C GLU A 294 -7.92 -11.75 -64.76
N VAL A 295 -9.15 -11.27 -64.52
CA VAL A 295 -10.27 -11.32 -65.48
C VAL A 295 -9.99 -10.46 -66.73
N SER A 296 -9.27 -9.34 -66.59
CA SER A 296 -8.86 -8.52 -67.74
C SER A 296 -7.73 -9.17 -68.56
N GLN A 297 -6.76 -9.81 -67.90
CA GLN A 297 -5.65 -10.53 -68.54
C GLN A 297 -6.12 -11.79 -69.24
N SER A 298 -7.02 -12.58 -68.64
CA SER A 298 -7.61 -13.75 -69.30
C SER A 298 -8.45 -13.36 -70.54
N LYS A 299 -9.21 -12.26 -70.49
CA LYS A 299 -9.87 -11.67 -71.67
C LYS A 299 -8.87 -11.22 -72.74
N TYR A 300 -7.80 -10.53 -72.37
CA TYR A 300 -6.74 -10.10 -73.28
C TYR A 300 -6.05 -11.31 -73.95
N ASN A 301 -5.73 -12.35 -73.18
CA ASN A 301 -5.10 -13.57 -73.68
C ASN A 301 -6.04 -14.34 -74.63
N ALA A 302 -7.34 -14.37 -74.35
CA ALA A 302 -8.34 -14.96 -75.26
C ALA A 302 -8.45 -14.18 -76.58
N LEU A 303 -8.48 -12.84 -76.53
CA LEU A 303 -8.48 -12.00 -77.73
C LEU A 303 -7.16 -12.10 -78.52
N SER A 304 -6.03 -12.27 -77.83
CA SER A 304 -4.72 -12.52 -78.46
C SER A 304 -4.67 -13.89 -79.15
N LEU A 305 -5.26 -14.92 -78.55
CA LEU A 305 -5.43 -16.23 -79.18
C LEU A 305 -6.34 -16.14 -80.42
N GLU A 306 -7.47 -15.43 -80.33
CA GLU A 306 -8.38 -15.22 -81.46
C GLU A 306 -7.70 -14.43 -82.60
N LEU A 307 -6.94 -13.38 -82.28
CA LEU A 307 -6.15 -12.62 -83.25
C LEU A 307 -5.09 -13.49 -83.94
N ASN A 308 -4.37 -14.33 -83.20
CA ASN A 308 -3.41 -15.27 -83.78
C ASN A 308 -4.09 -16.30 -84.69
N ASN A 309 -5.24 -16.84 -84.28
CA ASN A 309 -6.05 -17.75 -85.11
C ASN A 309 -6.54 -17.05 -86.39
N LYS A 310 -6.94 -15.77 -86.31
CA LYS A 310 -7.32 -14.99 -87.49
C LYS A 310 -6.12 -14.69 -88.39
N GLN A 311 -4.94 -14.45 -87.83
CA GLN A 311 -3.71 -14.27 -88.60
C GLN A 311 -3.32 -15.55 -89.36
N THR A 312 -3.46 -16.74 -88.75
CA THR A 312 -3.20 -18.01 -89.46
C THR A 312 -4.27 -18.33 -90.51
N GLU A 313 -5.54 -18.02 -90.25
CA GLU A 313 -6.63 -18.11 -91.25
C GLU A 313 -6.37 -17.17 -92.46
N LEU A 314 -5.83 -15.98 -92.21
CA LEU A 314 -5.46 -15.02 -93.25
C LEU A 314 -4.25 -15.51 -94.05
N MET A 315 -3.20 -16.02 -93.40
CA MET A 315 -2.06 -16.62 -94.11
C MET A 315 -2.45 -17.83 -94.97
N GLN A 316 -3.37 -18.68 -94.50
CA GLN A 316 -3.90 -19.77 -95.31
C GLN A 316 -4.65 -19.23 -96.54
N LYS A 317 -5.50 -18.21 -96.37
CA LYS A 317 -6.20 -17.57 -97.48
C LYS A 317 -5.26 -16.90 -98.48
N ASP A 318 -4.16 -16.29 -98.03
CA ASP A 318 -3.13 -15.78 -98.93
C ASP A 318 -2.42 -16.91 -99.69
N MET A 319 -2.14 -18.05 -99.04
CA MET A 319 -1.63 -19.24 -99.72
C MET A 319 -2.61 -19.74 -100.79
N ASP A 320 -3.90 -19.88 -100.46
CA ASP A 320 -4.96 -20.29 -101.38
C ASP A 320 -5.09 -19.30 -102.55
N ILE A 321 -5.02 -17.98 -102.29
CA ILE A 321 -5.01 -16.93 -103.31
C ILE A 321 -3.76 -17.04 -104.21
N THR A 322 -2.58 -17.39 -103.68
CA THR A 322 -1.40 -17.63 -104.53
C THR A 322 -1.51 -18.91 -105.36
N LEU A 323 -2.23 -19.94 -104.88
CA LEU A 323 -2.54 -21.14 -105.66
C LEU A 323 -3.49 -20.80 -106.81
N VAL A 324 -4.64 -20.16 -106.52
CA VAL A 324 -5.61 -19.73 -107.53
C VAL A 324 -4.98 -18.76 -108.54
N ARG A 325 -4.00 -17.92 -108.15
CA ARG A 325 -3.23 -17.09 -109.08
C ARG A 325 -2.33 -17.90 -110.01
N LYS A 326 -1.77 -19.04 -109.57
CA LYS A 326 -1.01 -19.98 -110.44
C LYS A 326 -1.95 -20.71 -111.39
N GLU A 327 -3.05 -21.25 -110.89
CA GLU A 327 -4.09 -21.90 -111.70
C GLU A 327 -4.64 -20.95 -112.78
N LEU A 328 -4.91 -19.68 -112.41
CA LEU A 328 -5.30 -18.64 -113.37
C LEU A 328 -4.21 -18.36 -114.40
N GLN A 329 -2.94 -18.35 -114.00
CA GLN A 329 -1.80 -18.13 -114.91
C GLN A 329 -1.60 -19.31 -115.87
N GLU A 330 -1.81 -20.54 -115.40
CA GLU A 330 -1.80 -21.77 -116.19
C GLU A 330 -2.97 -21.81 -117.16
N LEU A 331 -4.20 -21.51 -116.71
CA LEU A 331 -5.38 -21.32 -117.56
C LEU A 331 -5.18 -20.22 -118.61
N GLN A 332 -4.52 -19.10 -118.25
CA GLN A 332 -4.19 -18.05 -119.21
C GLN A 332 -3.16 -18.52 -120.25
N ASN A 333 -2.22 -19.39 -119.86
CA ASN A 333 -1.22 -19.96 -120.79
C ASN A 333 -1.83 -21.02 -121.70
N LEU A 334 -2.72 -21.87 -121.17
CA LEU A 334 -3.53 -22.81 -121.95
C LEU A 334 -4.47 -22.06 -122.90
N TYR A 335 -5.09 -20.95 -122.47
CA TYR A 335 -5.90 -20.10 -123.34
C TYR A 335 -5.06 -19.46 -124.45
N LYS A 336 -3.85 -18.97 -124.16
CA LYS A 336 -2.92 -18.48 -125.19
C LYS A 336 -2.58 -19.58 -126.20
N GLN A 337 -2.21 -20.78 -125.75
CA GLN A 337 -1.95 -21.93 -126.62
C GLN A 337 -3.17 -22.31 -127.47
N ASN A 338 -4.35 -22.41 -126.86
CA ASN A 338 -5.58 -22.75 -127.57
C ASN A 338 -6.03 -21.63 -128.53
N SER A 339 -5.75 -20.36 -128.21
CA SER A 339 -5.95 -19.23 -129.13
C SER A 339 -4.97 -19.25 -130.30
N ALA A 340 -3.73 -19.72 -130.09
CA ALA A 340 -2.76 -19.93 -131.16
C ALA A 340 -3.14 -21.12 -132.06
N HIS A 341 -3.67 -22.20 -131.48
CA HIS A 341 -4.26 -23.30 -132.25
C HIS A 341 -5.55 -22.87 -132.98
N THR A 342 -6.37 -22.02 -132.37
CA THR A 342 -7.53 -21.42 -133.03
C THR A 342 -7.09 -20.47 -134.15
N ALA A 343 -5.98 -19.76 -134.01
CA ALA A 343 -5.39 -18.95 -135.07
C ALA A 343 -4.81 -19.81 -136.21
N GLN A 344 -4.13 -20.92 -135.90
CA GLN A 344 -3.68 -21.91 -136.89
C GLN A 344 -4.87 -22.57 -137.61
N GLN A 345 -5.95 -22.88 -136.89
CA GLN A 345 -7.19 -23.37 -137.48
C GLN A 345 -7.88 -22.28 -138.30
N ALA A 346 -7.86 -21.01 -137.88
CA ALA A 346 -8.40 -19.89 -138.63
C ALA A 346 -7.59 -19.62 -139.90
N GLU A 347 -6.26 -19.78 -139.86
CA GLU A 347 -5.37 -19.67 -141.02
C GLU A 347 -5.58 -20.84 -141.99
N LEU A 348 -5.75 -22.07 -141.49
CA LEU A 348 -6.15 -23.23 -142.29
C LEU A 348 -7.56 -23.05 -142.89
N ILE A 349 -8.52 -22.54 -142.10
CA ILE A 349 -9.86 -22.18 -142.56
C ILE A 349 -9.78 -21.03 -143.57
N GLN A 350 -8.85 -20.09 -143.45
CA GLN A 350 -8.65 -19.01 -144.41
C GLN A 350 -8.01 -19.52 -145.71
N GLN A 351 -7.07 -20.46 -145.66
CA GLN A 351 -6.56 -21.17 -146.84
C GLN A 351 -7.68 -21.98 -147.52
N LEU A 352 -8.48 -22.70 -146.74
CA LEU A 352 -9.67 -23.41 -147.23
C LEU A 352 -10.75 -22.45 -147.73
N GLN A 353 -10.91 -21.25 -147.17
CA GLN A 353 -11.84 -20.22 -147.62
C GLN A 353 -11.31 -19.43 -148.81
N VAL A 354 -10.00 -19.35 -149.05
CA VAL A 354 -9.44 -18.86 -150.31
C VAL A 354 -9.68 -19.90 -151.40
N LEU A 355 -9.34 -21.17 -151.16
CA LEU A 355 -9.63 -22.27 -152.09
C LEU A 355 -11.14 -22.40 -152.36
N ASN A 356 -11.98 -22.24 -151.33
CA ASN A 356 -13.44 -22.26 -151.44
C ASN A 356 -14.03 -20.91 -151.86
N MET A 357 -13.27 -19.81 -151.89
CA MET A 357 -13.64 -18.58 -152.60
C MET A 357 -13.29 -18.65 -154.06
N ASP A 358 -12.20 -19.29 -154.48
CA ASP A 358 -11.97 -19.59 -155.90
C ASP A 358 -13.04 -20.60 -156.38
N THR A 359 -13.36 -21.60 -155.58
CA THR A 359 -14.49 -22.53 -155.85
C THR A 359 -15.85 -21.79 -155.82
N GLN A 360 -16.13 -20.92 -154.84
CA GLN A 360 -17.37 -20.12 -154.81
C GLN A 360 -17.36 -18.90 -155.73
N LYS A 361 -16.26 -18.58 -156.41
CA LYS A 361 -16.22 -17.61 -157.51
C LYS A 361 -16.53 -18.30 -158.83
N VAL A 362 -16.19 -19.59 -158.96
CA VAL A 362 -16.78 -20.48 -159.97
C VAL A 362 -18.28 -20.72 -159.70
N LEU A 363 -18.70 -20.94 -158.44
CA LEU A 363 -20.11 -21.16 -158.12
C LEU A 363 -20.96 -19.88 -158.05
N ARG A 364 -20.46 -18.69 -157.68
CA ARG A 364 -21.24 -17.43 -157.79
C ARG A 364 -21.54 -17.06 -159.23
N ASN A 365 -20.66 -17.42 -160.18
CA ASN A 365 -20.98 -17.39 -161.60
C ASN A 365 -22.12 -18.35 -162.01
N GLN A 366 -22.64 -19.17 -161.08
CA GLN A 366 -23.84 -20.02 -161.24
C GLN A 366 -24.95 -19.72 -160.20
N GLU A 367 -24.64 -19.09 -159.07
CA GLU A 367 -25.54 -18.86 -157.91
C GLU A 367 -25.86 -17.37 -157.65
N ASP A 368 -25.59 -16.47 -158.61
CA ASP A 368 -26.11 -15.09 -158.68
C ASP A 368 -27.68 -15.05 -158.86
N VAL A 369 -28.42 -15.82 -158.04
CA VAL A 369 -29.81 -16.24 -158.30
C VAL A 369 -30.85 -16.02 -157.11
N HIS A 370 -30.86 -16.62 -155.87
CA HIS A 370 -32.04 -16.61 -154.88
C HIS A 370 -31.83 -16.57 -153.26
N THR A 371 -32.86 -16.33 -152.36
CA THR A 371 -33.05 -15.72 -150.91
C THR A 371 -33.16 -16.59 -149.54
N ALA A 372 -33.50 -16.29 -148.20
CA ALA A 372 -33.88 -15.17 -147.16
C ALA A 372 -33.96 -15.59 -145.56
N GLU A 373 -34.47 -14.77 -144.55
CA GLU A 373 -34.25 -14.76 -143.00
C GLU A 373 -35.45 -14.70 -141.87
N SER A 374 -35.25 -14.66 -140.48
CA SER A 374 -36.29 -14.54 -139.30
C SER A 374 -35.84 -14.36 -137.73
N ILE A 375 -36.70 -13.98 -136.67
CA ILE A 375 -36.39 -13.66 -135.15
C ILE A 375 -37.59 -13.58 -134.02
N SER A 376 -37.43 -13.61 -132.61
CA SER A 376 -38.49 -13.41 -131.47
C SER A 376 -38.11 -13.23 -129.88
N TYR A 377 -39.00 -12.79 -128.87
CA TYR A 377 -38.83 -12.47 -127.34
C TYR A 377 -40.17 -12.38 -126.38
N GLN A 378 -40.46 -12.03 -125.04
CA GLN A 378 -39.93 -11.73 -123.58
C GLN A 378 -41.04 -11.39 -122.38
N LYS A 379 -40.75 -11.31 -120.99
CA LYS A 379 -41.37 -10.52 -119.75
C LYS A 379 -42.36 -11.11 -118.59
N GLU A 380 -42.82 -10.61 -117.34
CA GLU A 380 -42.48 -9.70 -116.09
C GLU A 380 -43.51 -9.65 -114.77
N PRO A 381 -43.26 -8.99 -113.53
CA PRO A 381 -44.00 -8.99 -112.14
C PRO A 381 -44.56 -7.59 -111.47
N PRO A 382 -44.80 -7.16 -110.12
CA PRO A 382 -45.06 -7.56 -108.62
C PRO A 382 -46.29 -6.83 -107.79
N VAL A 383 -46.64 -6.58 -106.44
CA VAL A 383 -46.23 -6.18 -104.97
C VAL A 383 -47.48 -6.30 -103.92
N LYS A 384 -47.91 -5.80 -102.65
CA LYS A 384 -47.99 -4.59 -101.63
C LYS A 384 -48.52 -5.04 -100.13
N ARG A 385 -48.96 -4.41 -98.93
CA ARG A 385 -49.20 -3.10 -98.07
C ARG A 385 -49.38 -3.36 -96.45
N SER A 386 -49.94 -2.70 -95.32
CA SER A 386 -50.92 -1.62 -94.73
C SER A 386 -50.83 -1.20 -93.13
N ARG A 387 -51.76 -0.40 -92.40
CA ARG A 387 -51.79 0.18 -90.93
C ARG A 387 -53.20 0.78 -90.36
N SER A 388 -53.57 1.46 -89.17
CA SER A 388 -53.44 1.47 -87.61
C SER A 388 -54.09 2.73 -86.75
N LEU A 389 -54.77 2.71 -85.51
CA LEU A 389 -55.16 3.92 -84.58
C LEU A 389 -55.80 3.75 -83.08
N SER A 390 -56.15 4.81 -82.22
CA SER A 390 -56.69 4.79 -80.74
C SER A 390 -57.42 6.09 -80.00
N PRO A 391 -57.56 6.44 -78.62
CA PRO A 391 -58.77 7.06 -77.86
C PRO A 391 -58.69 8.24 -76.71
N LYS A 392 -59.79 8.73 -75.96
CA LYS A 392 -59.79 9.61 -74.66
C LYS A 392 -61.11 9.93 -73.80
N SER A 393 -61.00 10.26 -72.48
CA SER A 393 -62.03 10.88 -71.55
C SER A 393 -61.46 11.56 -70.24
N SER A 394 -62.25 12.32 -69.40
CA SER A 394 -61.91 12.86 -68.01
C SER A 394 -62.99 13.80 -67.32
N PHE A 395 -63.19 13.81 -65.96
CA PHE A 395 -63.64 14.94 -65.03
C PHE A 395 -63.79 14.54 -63.52
N ALA A 396 -63.95 13.26 -63.16
CA ALA A 396 -64.08 12.80 -61.76
C ALA A 396 -62.77 12.90 -60.94
N ASP A 397 -61.69 13.24 -61.64
CA ASP A 397 -60.29 13.06 -61.27
C ASP A 397 -59.87 13.74 -59.96
N SER A 398 -60.57 14.78 -59.47
CA SER A 398 -60.14 15.53 -58.27
C SER A 398 -60.42 14.80 -56.95
N GLU A 399 -61.62 14.21 -56.81
CA GLU A 399 -61.95 13.40 -55.63
C GLU A 399 -61.35 12.00 -55.75
N GLU A 400 -61.29 11.47 -56.98
CA GLU A 400 -60.54 10.26 -57.28
C GLU A 400 -59.05 10.42 -56.95
N LEU A 401 -58.38 11.53 -57.29
CA LEU A 401 -56.98 11.81 -56.87
C LEU A 401 -56.80 11.95 -55.35
N LYS A 402 -57.85 12.24 -54.57
CA LYS A 402 -57.79 12.21 -53.10
C LYS A 402 -57.96 10.77 -52.57
N LYS A 403 -58.90 10.00 -53.13
CA LYS A 403 -59.11 8.58 -52.79
C LYS A 403 -57.92 7.73 -53.23
N LEU A 404 -57.34 8.02 -54.38
CA LEU A 404 -56.15 7.41 -54.96
C LEU A 404 -54.91 7.77 -54.14
N ARG A 405 -54.69 9.04 -53.73
CA ARG A 405 -53.62 9.38 -52.75
C ARG A 405 -53.84 8.88 -51.32
N LYS A 406 -55.04 8.40 -50.97
CA LYS A 406 -55.27 7.59 -49.75
C LYS A 406 -54.92 6.11 -50.01
N ALA A 407 -55.32 5.57 -51.16
CA ALA A 407 -54.99 4.20 -51.58
C ALA A 407 -53.48 3.99 -51.78
N GLU A 408 -52.78 4.90 -52.46
CA GLU A 408 -51.32 4.89 -52.66
C GLU A 408 -50.58 4.85 -51.31
N ARG A 409 -50.93 5.73 -50.35
CA ARG A 409 -50.31 5.69 -49.01
C ARG A 409 -50.69 4.44 -48.22
N ARG A 410 -51.86 3.84 -48.45
CA ARG A 410 -52.22 2.55 -47.84
C ARG A 410 -51.45 1.39 -48.48
N ILE A 411 -51.25 1.40 -49.79
CA ILE A 411 -50.40 0.47 -50.53
C ILE A 411 -48.95 0.60 -50.04
N GLU A 412 -48.39 1.80 -49.99
CA GLU A 412 -47.03 2.09 -49.49
C GLU A 412 -46.84 1.60 -48.03
N ASN A 413 -47.85 1.73 -47.17
CA ASN A 413 -47.83 1.20 -45.80
C ASN A 413 -47.95 -0.34 -45.76
N LEU A 414 -48.75 -0.95 -46.63
CA LEU A 414 -48.88 -2.39 -46.76
C LEU A 414 -47.63 -3.04 -47.38
N GLU A 415 -46.98 -2.37 -48.33
CA GLU A 415 -45.69 -2.76 -48.91
C GLU A 415 -44.58 -2.74 -47.85
N LYS A 416 -44.53 -1.71 -47.01
CA LYS A 416 -43.62 -1.67 -45.86
C LYS A 416 -43.92 -2.78 -44.86
N ALA A 417 -45.19 -3.05 -44.55
CA ALA A 417 -45.58 -4.17 -43.69
C ALA A 417 -45.18 -5.53 -44.29
N LEU A 418 -45.35 -5.70 -45.61
CA LEU A 418 -44.96 -6.91 -46.34
C LEU A 418 -43.44 -7.10 -46.38
N GLN A 419 -42.66 -6.03 -46.60
CA GLN A 419 -41.19 -6.07 -46.49
C GLN A 419 -40.74 -6.51 -45.09
N LEU A 420 -41.40 -6.00 -44.04
CA LEU A 420 -41.10 -6.39 -42.66
C LEU A 420 -41.49 -7.85 -42.36
N LYS A 421 -42.61 -8.34 -42.92
CA LYS A 421 -43.01 -9.75 -42.81
C LYS A 421 -42.12 -10.68 -43.63
N ASN A 422 -41.57 -10.22 -44.75
CA ASN A 422 -40.55 -10.98 -45.48
C ASN A 422 -39.26 -11.08 -44.66
N GLN A 423 -38.78 -9.97 -44.08
CA GLN A 423 -37.63 -9.96 -43.17
C GLN A 423 -37.85 -10.89 -41.95
N GLU A 424 -39.04 -10.89 -41.35
CA GLU A 424 -39.41 -11.83 -40.27
C GLU A 424 -39.33 -13.29 -40.71
N ASN A 425 -39.83 -13.61 -41.91
CA ASN A 425 -39.76 -14.95 -42.50
C ASN A 425 -38.34 -15.37 -42.90
N ASP A 426 -37.51 -14.43 -43.35
CA ASP A 426 -36.10 -14.69 -43.70
C ASP A 426 -35.27 -14.92 -42.44
N GLU A 427 -35.46 -14.14 -41.37
CA GLU A 427 -34.82 -14.37 -40.06
C GLU A 427 -35.29 -15.68 -39.39
N LEU A 428 -36.57 -16.04 -39.54
CA LEU A 428 -37.07 -17.36 -39.16
C LEU A 428 -36.39 -18.48 -39.96
N ARG A 429 -36.24 -18.32 -41.29
CA ARG A 429 -35.56 -19.29 -42.15
C ARG A 429 -34.10 -19.46 -41.72
N ASP A 430 -33.40 -18.35 -41.48
CA ASP A 430 -32.02 -18.31 -40.99
C ASP A 430 -31.86 -19.03 -39.64
N ALA A 431 -32.79 -18.83 -38.70
CA ALA A 431 -32.80 -19.51 -37.41
C ALA A 431 -33.08 -21.02 -37.55
N HIS A 432 -33.97 -21.40 -38.47
CA HIS A 432 -34.25 -22.80 -38.81
C HIS A 432 -33.07 -23.48 -39.53
N GLU A 433 -32.38 -22.78 -40.43
CA GLU A 433 -31.19 -23.25 -41.13
C GLU A 433 -30.06 -23.51 -40.12
N LYS A 434 -29.74 -22.54 -39.25
CA LYS A 434 -28.74 -22.69 -38.18
C LYS A 434 -29.10 -23.77 -37.17
N ARG A 435 -30.39 -24.01 -36.90
CA ARG A 435 -30.84 -25.13 -36.06
C ARG A 435 -30.70 -26.48 -36.78
N LYS A 436 -30.96 -26.53 -38.08
CA LYS A 436 -30.77 -27.69 -38.96
C LYS A 436 -29.28 -28.04 -39.11
N GLU A 437 -28.41 -27.06 -39.31
CA GLU A 437 -26.95 -27.21 -39.30
C GLU A 437 -26.46 -27.78 -37.96
N ARG A 438 -26.90 -27.21 -36.83
CA ARG A 438 -26.57 -27.73 -35.48
C ARG A 438 -27.06 -29.17 -35.29
N LEU A 439 -28.25 -29.51 -35.76
CA LEU A 439 -28.78 -30.88 -35.72
C LEU A 439 -28.00 -31.83 -36.64
N GLN A 440 -27.61 -31.39 -37.85
CA GLN A 440 -26.78 -32.17 -38.77
C GLN A 440 -25.39 -32.42 -38.20
N MET A 441 -24.75 -31.40 -37.61
CA MET A 441 -23.48 -31.55 -36.89
C MET A 441 -23.58 -32.47 -35.68
N LEU A 442 -24.70 -32.44 -34.93
CA LEU A 442 -24.94 -33.40 -33.85
C LEU A 442 -25.15 -34.82 -34.39
N GLN A 443 -25.82 -34.99 -35.54
CA GLN A 443 -26.02 -36.28 -36.20
C GLN A 443 -24.74 -36.85 -36.84
N THR A 444 -23.86 -36.01 -37.41
CA THR A 444 -22.55 -36.45 -37.91
C THR A 444 -21.60 -36.76 -36.76
N ASN A 445 -21.59 -35.96 -35.68
CA ASN A 445 -20.84 -36.27 -34.47
C ASN A 445 -21.34 -37.57 -33.81
N TYR A 446 -22.65 -37.77 -33.68
CA TYR A 446 -23.22 -39.02 -33.16
C TYR A 446 -22.91 -40.21 -34.08
N ARG A 447 -22.96 -40.02 -35.41
CA ARG A 447 -22.54 -41.06 -36.36
C ARG A 447 -21.05 -41.37 -36.20
N ALA A 448 -20.18 -40.37 -36.11
CA ALA A 448 -18.73 -40.56 -35.94
C ALA A 448 -18.41 -41.25 -34.60
N VAL A 449 -19.07 -40.87 -33.50
CA VAL A 449 -18.93 -41.55 -32.21
C VAL A 449 -19.48 -42.98 -32.27
N LYS A 450 -20.56 -43.23 -33.00
CA LYS A 450 -21.10 -44.59 -33.21
C LYS A 450 -20.19 -45.44 -34.12
N GLU A 451 -19.61 -44.86 -35.17
CA GLU A 451 -18.64 -45.52 -36.05
C GLU A 451 -17.34 -45.82 -35.29
N GLN A 452 -16.90 -44.91 -34.42
CA GLN A 452 -15.81 -45.16 -33.48
C GLN A 452 -16.16 -46.28 -32.49
N LEU A 453 -17.32 -46.23 -31.84
CA LEU A 453 -17.76 -47.30 -30.91
C LEU A 453 -17.78 -48.65 -31.62
N LYS A 454 -18.33 -48.70 -32.84
CA LYS A 454 -18.35 -49.87 -33.70
C LYS A 454 -16.94 -50.32 -34.08
N GLN A 455 -16.01 -49.42 -34.39
CA GLN A 455 -14.59 -49.75 -34.62
C GLN A 455 -13.90 -50.29 -33.36
N TRP A 456 -14.27 -49.80 -32.16
CA TRP A 456 -13.79 -50.35 -30.89
C TRP A 456 -14.41 -51.73 -30.57
N GLU A 457 -15.67 -51.97 -30.95
CA GLU A 457 -16.36 -53.26 -30.78
C GLU A 457 -15.89 -54.30 -31.80
N GLU A 458 -15.86 -53.98 -33.09
CA GLU A 458 -15.30 -54.81 -34.17
C GLU A 458 -13.80 -55.07 -33.96
N GLY A 459 -13.06 -54.08 -33.43
CA GLY A 459 -11.66 -54.21 -33.01
C GLY A 459 -11.45 -55.00 -31.70
N SER A 460 -12.52 -55.31 -30.96
CA SER A 460 -12.45 -56.14 -29.74
C SER A 460 -12.41 -57.66 -30.06
N GLY A 461 -12.60 -58.03 -31.33
CA GLY A 461 -12.62 -59.40 -31.81
C GLY A 461 -11.24 -59.97 -32.22
N MET A 462 -10.33 -60.17 -31.27
CA MET A 462 -9.06 -60.92 -31.43
C MET A 462 -8.04 -60.41 -32.48
N MET A 463 -7.15 -59.49 -32.06
CA MET A 463 -5.70 -59.75 -32.13
C MET A 463 -4.87 -58.83 -31.22
N GLU A 464 -3.60 -59.15 -31.02
CA GLU A 464 -2.76 -58.62 -29.92
C GLU A 464 -2.49 -57.10 -29.99
N ILE A 465 -2.84 -56.39 -28.89
CA ILE A 465 -2.43 -54.99 -28.68
C ILE A 465 -0.91 -54.94 -28.43
N ARG A 466 -0.15 -54.54 -29.46
CA ARG A 466 1.27 -54.18 -29.30
C ARG A 466 1.38 -52.98 -28.36
N LYS A 467 2.02 -53.19 -27.21
CA LYS A 467 2.18 -52.21 -26.14
C LYS A 467 2.91 -50.95 -26.65
N VAL A 468 2.19 -49.83 -26.76
CA VAL A 468 2.84 -48.51 -26.72
C VAL A 468 3.46 -48.36 -25.34
N LYS A 469 4.75 -48.03 -25.28
CA LYS A 469 5.48 -47.94 -24.00
C LYS A 469 4.95 -46.77 -23.17
N ARG A 470 4.35 -47.07 -22.02
CA ARG A 470 4.12 -46.09 -20.95
C ARG A 470 5.49 -45.64 -20.41
N ALA A 471 5.60 -44.38 -19.99
CA ALA A 471 6.77 -43.89 -19.28
C ALA A 471 6.99 -44.66 -17.95
N ASP A 472 8.23 -44.65 -17.46
CA ASP A 472 8.65 -45.45 -16.31
C ASP A 472 7.91 -45.02 -15.03
N PRO A 473 7.19 -45.93 -14.32
CA PRO A 473 6.33 -45.56 -13.19
C PRO A 473 7.03 -44.77 -12.07
N GLN A 474 8.34 -44.86 -11.94
CA GLN A 474 9.11 -44.11 -10.93
C GLN A 474 9.06 -42.59 -11.11
N GLN A 475 8.84 -42.09 -12.34
CA GLN A 475 8.70 -40.65 -12.62
C GLN A 475 7.28 -40.10 -12.34
N LEU A 476 6.28 -40.97 -12.16
CA LEU A 476 4.89 -40.59 -11.89
C LEU A 476 4.50 -40.66 -10.40
N GLN A 477 5.46 -40.93 -9.51
CA GLN A 477 5.24 -40.96 -8.05
C GLN A 477 5.40 -39.60 -7.36
N GLN A 478 5.77 -38.55 -8.10
CA GLN A 478 6.04 -37.22 -7.54
C GLN A 478 4.93 -36.19 -7.84
N GLU A 479 3.98 -36.55 -8.70
CA GLU A 479 2.70 -35.85 -8.91
C GLU A 479 1.58 -36.80 -8.49
N ASP A 480 0.57 -36.30 -7.77
CA ASP A 480 -0.63 -37.09 -7.46
C ASP A 480 -1.38 -37.40 -8.76
N SER A 481 -1.06 -38.54 -9.38
CA SER A 481 -1.66 -38.97 -10.65
C SER A 481 -3.19 -38.98 -10.56
N ASP A 482 -3.75 -39.38 -9.42
CA ASP A 482 -5.20 -39.36 -9.18
C ASP A 482 -5.75 -37.93 -9.06
N ALA A 483 -4.98 -36.96 -8.54
CA ALA A 483 -5.37 -35.55 -8.59
C ALA A 483 -5.37 -35.04 -10.04
N VAL A 484 -4.34 -35.35 -10.84
CA VAL A 484 -4.30 -34.97 -12.27
C VAL A 484 -5.43 -35.62 -13.06
N TRP A 485 -5.80 -36.87 -12.78
CA TRP A 485 -6.98 -37.51 -13.38
C TRP A 485 -8.30 -36.91 -12.90
N ASN A 486 -8.40 -36.50 -11.63
CA ASN A 486 -9.59 -35.82 -11.10
C ASN A 486 -9.75 -34.41 -11.67
N GLU A 487 -8.67 -33.63 -11.81
CA GLU A 487 -8.66 -32.34 -12.50
C GLU A 487 -8.99 -32.51 -13.99
N LEU A 488 -8.41 -33.48 -14.69
CA LEU A 488 -8.75 -33.76 -16.09
C LEU A 488 -10.21 -34.23 -16.24
N ALA A 489 -10.75 -34.99 -15.29
CA ALA A 489 -12.15 -35.37 -15.27
C ALA A 489 -13.08 -34.20 -14.90
N TYR A 490 -12.62 -33.28 -14.05
CA TYR A 490 -13.29 -32.03 -13.71
C TYR A 490 -13.36 -31.12 -14.94
N PHE A 491 -12.22 -30.75 -15.54
CA PHE A 491 -12.19 -29.95 -16.77
C PHE A 491 -12.91 -30.62 -17.95
N LYS A 492 -12.92 -31.95 -18.05
CA LYS A 492 -13.73 -32.65 -19.06
C LYS A 492 -15.23 -32.51 -18.80
N ARG A 493 -15.68 -32.62 -17.54
CA ARG A 493 -17.07 -32.41 -17.13
C ARG A 493 -17.48 -30.94 -17.28
N GLU A 494 -16.60 -30.01 -16.92
CA GLU A 494 -16.81 -28.57 -17.05
C GLU A 494 -16.86 -28.14 -18.52
N ASN A 495 -15.98 -28.65 -19.40
CA ASN A 495 -16.09 -28.38 -20.84
C ASN A 495 -17.37 -28.98 -21.46
N GLN A 496 -17.84 -30.14 -20.98
CA GLN A 496 -19.13 -30.69 -21.39
C GLN A 496 -20.30 -29.79 -20.93
N GLU A 497 -20.30 -29.37 -19.68
CA GLU A 497 -21.29 -28.47 -19.10
C GLU A 497 -21.30 -27.10 -19.80
N LEU A 498 -20.14 -26.46 -19.98
CA LEU A 498 -19.98 -25.22 -20.72
C LEU A 498 -20.40 -25.35 -22.20
N MET A 499 -20.22 -26.52 -22.82
CA MET A 499 -20.71 -26.76 -24.19
C MET A 499 -22.24 -26.90 -24.24
N ILE A 500 -22.85 -27.54 -23.24
CA ILE A 500 -24.32 -27.59 -23.06
C ILE A 500 -24.88 -26.18 -22.81
N GLN A 501 -24.28 -25.41 -21.89
CA GLN A 501 -24.67 -24.04 -21.59
C GLN A 501 -24.50 -23.11 -22.81
N LYS A 502 -23.39 -23.22 -23.55
CA LYS A 502 -23.18 -22.49 -24.82
C LYS A 502 -24.25 -22.83 -25.86
N MET A 503 -24.63 -24.11 -25.99
CA MET A 503 -25.70 -24.53 -26.89
C MET A 503 -27.05 -23.95 -26.45
N HIS A 504 -27.39 -24.01 -25.16
CA HIS A 504 -28.63 -23.46 -24.62
C HIS A 504 -28.71 -21.94 -24.79
N LEU A 505 -27.64 -21.21 -24.44
CA LEU A 505 -27.56 -19.75 -24.62
C LEU A 505 -27.67 -19.35 -26.10
N GLN A 506 -27.13 -20.14 -27.03
CA GLN A 506 -27.33 -19.91 -28.46
C GLN A 506 -28.79 -20.14 -28.89
N GLU A 507 -29.49 -21.12 -28.31
CA GLU A 507 -30.92 -21.31 -28.55
C GLU A 507 -31.78 -20.17 -27.97
N GLU A 508 -31.48 -19.68 -26.76
CA GLU A 508 -32.18 -18.51 -26.21
C GLU A 508 -31.89 -17.25 -27.04
N LEU A 509 -30.66 -17.07 -27.54
CA LEU A 509 -30.30 -15.96 -28.42
C LEU A 509 -31.03 -16.03 -29.77
N ASP A 510 -31.12 -17.21 -30.38
CA ASP A 510 -31.86 -17.40 -31.64
C ASP A 510 -33.37 -17.19 -31.44
N LYS A 511 -33.95 -17.69 -30.33
CA LYS A 511 -35.35 -17.40 -29.92
C LYS A 511 -35.59 -15.91 -29.70
N LEU A 512 -34.71 -15.24 -28.96
CA LEU A 512 -34.83 -13.82 -28.65
C LEU A 512 -34.75 -12.94 -29.90
N LYS A 513 -33.95 -13.30 -30.91
CA LYS A 513 -33.96 -12.62 -32.22
C LYS A 513 -35.31 -12.75 -32.91
N VAL A 514 -35.85 -13.97 -33.00
CA VAL A 514 -37.18 -14.20 -33.57
C VAL A 514 -38.25 -13.40 -32.82
N HIS A 515 -38.24 -13.43 -31.48
CA HIS A 515 -39.16 -12.62 -30.67
C HIS A 515 -38.99 -11.11 -30.88
N MET A 516 -37.76 -10.59 -30.95
CA MET A 516 -37.51 -9.17 -31.23
C MET A 516 -38.04 -8.74 -32.61
N SER A 517 -37.96 -9.59 -33.62
CA SER A 517 -38.45 -9.28 -34.97
C SER A 517 -39.97 -9.45 -35.10
N VAL A 518 -40.59 -10.41 -34.39
CA VAL A 518 -42.04 -10.47 -34.20
C VAL A 518 -42.56 -9.24 -33.44
N ASP A 519 -41.96 -8.87 -32.31
CA ASP A 519 -42.32 -7.68 -31.53
C ASP A 519 -42.19 -6.40 -32.36
N LYS A 520 -41.12 -6.29 -33.15
CA LYS A 520 -40.91 -5.19 -34.10
C LYS A 520 -42.03 -5.12 -35.14
N ALA A 521 -42.41 -6.25 -35.75
CA ALA A 521 -43.51 -6.31 -36.70
C ALA A 521 -44.85 -5.92 -36.03
N THR A 522 -45.19 -6.49 -34.87
CA THR A 522 -46.42 -6.17 -34.12
C THR A 522 -46.44 -4.72 -33.64
N ILE A 523 -45.31 -4.14 -33.22
CA ILE A 523 -45.20 -2.71 -32.92
C ILE A 523 -45.46 -1.86 -34.18
N GLN A 524 -45.01 -2.30 -35.35
CA GLN A 524 -45.25 -1.58 -36.60
C GLN A 524 -46.69 -1.73 -37.11
N GLU A 525 -47.32 -2.91 -36.96
CA GLU A 525 -48.76 -3.16 -37.17
C GLU A 525 -49.63 -2.30 -36.24
N LEU A 526 -49.26 -2.17 -34.96
CA LEU A 526 -49.94 -1.29 -34.01
C LEU A 526 -49.74 0.20 -34.38
N ASN A 527 -48.59 0.58 -34.92
CA ASN A 527 -48.35 1.95 -35.37
C ASN A 527 -49.10 2.28 -36.66
N THR A 528 -49.23 1.35 -37.62
CA THR A 528 -50.06 1.55 -38.81
C THR A 528 -51.54 1.59 -38.44
N PHE A 529 -52.03 0.68 -37.58
CA PHE A 529 -53.41 0.75 -37.05
C PHE A 529 -53.69 2.07 -36.32
N MET A 530 -52.74 2.56 -35.51
CA MET A 530 -52.85 3.87 -34.86
C MET A 530 -52.70 5.06 -35.82
N ALA A 531 -52.16 4.87 -37.03
CA ALA A 531 -52.13 5.89 -38.08
C ALA A 531 -53.44 5.89 -38.89
N GLU A 532 -53.90 4.71 -39.32
CA GLU A 532 -55.20 4.53 -39.99
C GLU A 532 -56.34 5.05 -39.11
N ARG A 533 -56.36 4.71 -37.82
CA ARG A 533 -57.37 5.20 -36.88
C ARG A 533 -57.35 6.72 -36.67
N ARG A 534 -56.20 7.39 -36.86
CA ARG A 534 -56.12 8.88 -36.87
C ARG A 534 -56.66 9.45 -38.19
N GLU A 535 -56.38 8.80 -39.32
CA GLU A 535 -56.87 9.23 -40.63
C GLU A 535 -58.38 8.96 -40.81
N GLU A 536 -58.92 7.91 -40.20
CA GLU A 536 -60.37 7.69 -40.02
C GLU A 536 -61.00 8.72 -39.09
N GLN A 537 -60.34 9.10 -37.98
CA GLN A 537 -60.83 10.17 -37.10
C GLN A 537 -60.87 11.52 -37.82
N LEU A 538 -59.85 11.85 -38.62
CA LEU A 538 -59.86 13.02 -39.49
C LEU A 538 -61.01 12.97 -40.50
N PHE A 539 -61.21 11.84 -41.19
CA PHE A 539 -62.27 11.72 -42.18
C PHE A 539 -63.68 11.73 -41.58
N ARG A 540 -63.86 11.20 -40.37
CA ARG A 540 -65.13 11.30 -39.62
C ARG A 540 -65.48 12.75 -39.27
N HIS A 541 -64.49 13.60 -39.01
CA HIS A 541 -64.73 15.03 -38.83
C HIS A 541 -65.10 15.78 -40.12
N ASP A 542 -64.79 15.22 -41.31
CA ASP A 542 -65.25 15.77 -42.60
C ASP A 542 -66.71 15.34 -42.94
N GLU A 543 -67.24 14.26 -42.33
CA GLU A 543 -68.57 13.68 -42.65
C GLU A 543 -69.65 13.88 -41.56
N ASP A 544 -69.30 13.95 -40.26
CA ASP A 544 -70.28 14.00 -39.15
C ASP A 544 -70.96 15.39 -38.93
N ASP A 545 -70.62 16.43 -39.71
CA ASP A 545 -71.22 17.78 -39.60
C ASP A 545 -72.70 17.83 -40.07
N GLY A 546 -73.29 16.66 -40.42
CA GLY A 546 -74.57 16.57 -41.11
C GLY A 546 -75.44 15.32 -40.87
N VAL A 547 -75.58 14.78 -39.64
CA VAL A 547 -76.85 14.19 -39.11
C VAL A 547 -76.71 13.66 -37.66
N LYS A 548 -77.69 13.97 -36.79
CA LYS A 548 -77.78 13.40 -35.43
C LYS A 548 -78.68 12.16 -35.35
N LYS A 549 -78.14 10.96 -35.10
CA LYS A 549 -78.92 9.79 -34.58
C LYS A 549 -78.15 8.90 -33.58
N SER A 550 -78.35 9.20 -32.29
CA SER A 550 -78.49 8.26 -31.15
C SER A 550 -77.55 7.04 -30.99
N THR A 551 -76.67 7.11 -29.97
CA THR A 551 -76.18 6.02 -29.07
C THR A 551 -75.50 4.77 -29.69
N PRO A 552 -74.29 4.40 -29.21
CA PRO A 552 -74.16 3.76 -27.88
C PRO A 552 -73.21 4.52 -26.94
N GLU A 553 -73.70 5.63 -26.38
CA GLU A 553 -72.88 6.65 -25.71
C GLU A 553 -72.21 6.18 -24.40
N LYS A 554 -72.68 5.11 -23.74
CA LYS A 554 -72.02 4.56 -22.54
C LYS A 554 -70.63 3.99 -22.83
N ASN A 555 -70.49 3.17 -23.87
CA ASN A 555 -69.20 2.55 -24.20
C ASN A 555 -68.22 3.61 -24.71
N TRP A 556 -68.67 4.57 -25.53
CA TRP A 556 -67.77 5.62 -26.01
C TRP A 556 -67.38 6.62 -24.92
N LYS A 557 -68.23 6.85 -23.91
CA LYS A 557 -67.85 7.65 -22.75
C LYS A 557 -66.80 6.95 -21.90
N GLU A 558 -67.00 5.68 -21.55
CA GLU A 558 -66.00 4.90 -20.81
C GLU A 558 -64.69 4.73 -21.60
N MET A 559 -64.75 4.42 -22.91
CA MET A 559 -63.57 4.32 -23.77
C MET A 559 -62.87 5.66 -24.01
N SER A 560 -63.59 6.78 -24.10
CA SER A 560 -62.98 8.11 -24.22
C SER A 560 -62.44 8.61 -22.88
N GLU A 561 -63.02 8.22 -21.75
CA GLU A 561 -62.53 8.51 -20.40
C GLU A 561 -61.30 7.67 -20.07
N GLN A 562 -61.26 6.38 -20.46
CA GLN A 562 -60.04 5.56 -20.47
C GLN A 562 -58.97 6.11 -21.43
N THR A 563 -59.36 6.58 -22.62
CA THR A 563 -58.42 7.20 -23.58
C THR A 563 -57.88 8.52 -23.04
N LEU A 564 -58.72 9.36 -22.43
CA LEU A 564 -58.33 10.62 -21.78
C LEU A 564 -57.40 10.33 -20.60
N GLN A 565 -57.70 9.32 -19.78
CA GLN A 565 -56.84 8.86 -18.70
C GLN A 565 -55.49 8.35 -19.24
N LYS A 566 -55.46 7.68 -20.40
CA LYS A 566 -54.23 7.26 -21.06
C LYS A 566 -53.45 8.42 -21.68
N VAL A 567 -54.13 9.44 -22.22
CA VAL A 567 -53.53 10.69 -22.69
C VAL A 567 -52.94 11.47 -21.50
N ILE A 568 -53.65 11.57 -20.38
CA ILE A 568 -53.17 12.19 -19.13
C ILE A 568 -51.98 11.39 -18.55
N GLU A 569 -52.00 10.06 -18.59
CA GLU A 569 -50.86 9.21 -18.23
C GLU A 569 -49.65 9.51 -19.14
N LEU A 570 -49.85 9.53 -20.46
CA LEU A 570 -48.79 9.79 -21.45
C LEU A 570 -48.26 11.22 -21.38
N GLU A 571 -49.12 12.21 -21.14
CA GLU A 571 -48.73 13.59 -20.86
C GLU A 571 -47.91 13.68 -19.58
N ASN A 572 -48.33 13.02 -18.50
CA ASN A 572 -47.57 12.99 -17.25
C ASN A 572 -46.24 12.25 -17.44
N ARG A 573 -46.20 11.19 -18.27
CA ARG A 573 -44.98 10.52 -18.70
C ARG A 573 -44.08 11.48 -19.49
N LEU A 574 -44.63 12.23 -20.45
CA LEU A 574 -43.90 13.19 -21.29
C LEU A 574 -43.39 14.37 -20.46
N LYS A 575 -44.21 14.96 -19.59
CA LYS A 575 -43.83 15.95 -18.57
C LYS A 575 -42.75 15.39 -17.62
N SER A 576 -42.76 14.09 -17.30
CA SER A 576 -41.67 13.44 -16.53
C SER A 576 -40.39 13.21 -17.33
N PHE A 577 -40.49 12.94 -18.64
CA PHE A 577 -39.35 12.81 -19.55
C PHE A 577 -38.75 14.18 -19.86
N GLU A 578 -39.57 15.22 -19.97
CA GLU A 578 -39.17 16.60 -20.19
C GLU A 578 -38.53 17.19 -18.92
N LYS A 579 -39.06 16.89 -17.72
CA LYS A 579 -38.36 17.14 -16.44
C LYS A 579 -37.03 16.36 -16.33
N ARG A 580 -36.96 15.10 -16.77
CA ARG A 580 -35.71 14.32 -16.82
C ARG A 580 -34.71 14.89 -17.83
N SER A 581 -35.18 15.32 -19.01
CA SER A 581 -34.37 15.96 -20.05
C SER A 581 -33.83 17.31 -19.59
N ARG A 582 -34.64 18.13 -18.89
CA ARG A 582 -34.17 19.36 -18.23
C ARG A 582 -33.11 19.07 -17.16
N LYS A 583 -33.31 18.07 -16.30
CA LYS A 583 -32.29 17.62 -15.32
C LYS A 583 -31.01 17.12 -16.01
N LEU A 584 -31.12 16.36 -17.10
CA LEU A 584 -29.96 15.86 -17.86
C LEU A 584 -29.21 16.98 -18.58
N LYS A 585 -29.92 17.97 -19.16
CA LYS A 585 -29.31 19.18 -19.73
C LYS A 585 -28.57 20.00 -18.68
N GLU A 586 -29.12 20.15 -17.47
CA GLU A 586 -28.42 20.86 -16.39
C GLU A 586 -27.24 20.05 -15.84
N GLY A 587 -27.37 18.72 -15.75
CA GLY A 587 -26.26 17.81 -15.49
C GLY A 587 -25.13 17.99 -16.51
N ASN A 588 -25.45 18.00 -17.81
CA ASN A 588 -24.47 18.24 -18.87
C ASN A 588 -23.82 19.63 -18.77
N LYS A 589 -24.56 20.70 -18.43
CA LYS A 589 -23.96 22.02 -18.17
C LYS A 589 -22.98 21.98 -17.00
N ASN A 590 -23.29 21.26 -15.93
CA ASN A 590 -22.42 21.15 -14.77
C ASN A 590 -21.18 20.30 -15.09
N LEU A 591 -21.33 19.20 -15.84
CA LEU A 591 -20.21 18.41 -16.37
C LEU A 591 -19.32 19.22 -17.34
N ILE A 592 -19.88 20.17 -18.11
CA ILE A 592 -19.09 21.10 -18.94
C ILE A 592 -18.27 22.04 -18.05
N LYS A 593 -18.88 22.69 -17.04
CA LYS A 593 -18.16 23.55 -16.08
C LYS A 593 -17.07 22.78 -15.33
N GLU A 594 -17.35 21.54 -14.93
CA GLU A 594 -16.40 20.65 -14.25
C GLU A 594 -15.25 20.25 -15.19
N ASN A 595 -15.53 19.97 -16.46
CA ASN A 595 -14.51 19.71 -17.48
C ASN A 595 -13.65 20.97 -17.74
N ASP A 596 -14.23 22.16 -17.85
CA ASP A 596 -13.48 23.42 -18.00
C ASP A 596 -12.64 23.75 -16.75
N PHE A 597 -13.13 23.42 -15.55
CA PHE A 597 -12.36 23.51 -14.31
C PHE A 597 -11.19 22.51 -14.29
N LEU A 598 -11.45 21.22 -14.58
CA LEU A 598 -10.40 20.19 -14.67
C LEU A 598 -9.36 20.53 -15.76
N LYS A 599 -9.78 21.09 -16.88
CA LYS A 599 -8.91 21.58 -17.96
C LYS A 599 -8.09 22.81 -17.57
N SER A 600 -8.56 23.59 -16.60
CA SER A 600 -7.80 24.69 -15.99
C SER A 600 -6.79 24.15 -14.97
N LEU A 601 -7.20 23.21 -14.11
CA LEU A 601 -6.32 22.53 -13.16
C LEU A 601 -5.21 21.73 -13.85
N VAL A 602 -5.49 21.08 -14.98
CA VAL A 602 -4.49 20.39 -15.81
C VAL A 602 -3.49 21.38 -16.44
N LYS A 603 -3.93 22.58 -16.82
CA LYS A 603 -3.00 23.64 -17.27
C LYS A 603 -2.12 24.14 -16.13
N GLU A 604 -2.72 24.36 -14.96
CA GLU A 604 -2.00 24.77 -13.75
C GLU A 604 -0.91 23.74 -13.42
N GLN A 605 -1.28 22.46 -13.25
CA GLN A 605 -0.33 21.35 -13.05
C GLN A 605 0.72 21.23 -14.16
N GLN A 606 0.39 21.56 -15.41
CA GLN A 606 1.34 21.53 -16.53
C GLN A 606 2.37 22.66 -16.48
N GLU A 607 2.01 23.87 -16.04
CA GLU A 607 2.99 24.93 -15.77
C GLU A 607 3.79 24.63 -14.50
N ASP A 608 3.13 24.07 -13.48
CA ASP A 608 3.74 23.63 -12.22
C ASP A 608 4.73 22.45 -12.40
N ALA A 609 4.59 21.68 -13.49
CA ALA A 609 5.59 20.70 -13.92
C ALA A 609 6.79 21.38 -14.61
N LYS A 610 6.55 22.39 -15.46
CA LYS A 610 7.61 23.15 -16.17
C LYS A 610 8.44 24.03 -15.23
N THR A 611 7.87 24.54 -14.14
CA THR A 611 8.64 25.26 -13.11
C THR A 611 9.59 24.30 -12.39
N ARG A 612 9.08 23.16 -11.90
CA ARG A 612 9.90 22.09 -11.29
C ARG A 612 10.96 21.54 -12.24
N GLU A 613 10.67 21.41 -13.53
CA GLU A 613 11.66 21.01 -14.55
C GLU A 613 12.82 22.01 -14.66
N LYS A 614 12.52 23.33 -14.68
CA LYS A 614 13.53 24.39 -14.68
C LYS A 614 14.35 24.41 -13.38
N GLU A 615 13.70 24.24 -12.24
CA GLU A 615 14.36 24.11 -10.93
C GLU A 615 15.30 22.91 -10.88
N LEU A 616 14.87 21.75 -11.38
CA LEU A 616 15.69 20.54 -11.47
C LEU A 616 16.89 20.72 -12.39
N GLU A 617 16.74 21.37 -13.55
CA GLU A 617 17.87 21.67 -14.44
C GLU A 617 18.82 22.73 -13.82
N GLN A 618 18.31 23.67 -13.01
CA GLN A 618 19.15 24.60 -12.24
C GLN A 618 19.90 23.88 -11.10
N LEU A 619 19.24 23.01 -10.34
CA LEU A 619 19.87 22.17 -9.31
C LEU A 619 20.92 21.22 -9.90
N LYS A 620 20.66 20.66 -11.08
CA LYS A 620 21.60 19.81 -11.84
C LYS A 620 22.83 20.58 -12.33
N LYS A 621 22.67 21.86 -12.72
CA LYS A 621 23.79 22.77 -12.99
C LYS A 621 24.57 23.13 -11.72
N GLY A 622 23.89 23.38 -10.61
CA GLY A 622 24.51 23.59 -9.30
C GLY A 622 25.31 22.38 -8.82
N SER A 623 24.74 21.18 -8.93
CA SER A 623 25.39 19.90 -8.60
C SER A 623 26.68 19.69 -9.41
N LYS A 624 26.65 19.94 -10.73
CA LYS A 624 27.86 19.94 -11.58
C LYS A 624 28.91 21.00 -11.19
N GLY A 625 28.52 22.07 -10.49
CA GLY A 625 29.43 23.02 -9.87
C GLY A 625 30.09 22.43 -8.63
N VAL A 626 29.27 21.96 -7.68
CA VAL A 626 29.71 21.31 -6.43
C VAL A 626 30.61 20.09 -6.70
N GLU A 627 30.33 19.31 -7.74
CA GLU A 627 31.14 18.15 -8.14
C GLU A 627 32.53 18.55 -8.67
N LYS A 628 32.62 19.65 -9.43
CA LYS A 628 33.92 20.24 -9.83
C LYS A 628 34.69 20.76 -8.62
N ASP A 629 34.01 21.40 -7.67
CA ASP A 629 34.66 21.92 -6.47
C ASP A 629 35.07 20.81 -5.48
N LYS A 630 34.30 19.72 -5.40
CA LYS A 630 34.68 18.47 -4.74
C LYS A 630 35.96 17.90 -5.36
N ALA A 631 36.04 17.81 -6.69
CA ALA A 631 37.25 17.31 -7.37
C ALA A 631 38.48 18.20 -7.11
N LYS A 632 38.32 19.53 -7.05
CA LYS A 632 39.40 20.46 -6.63
C LYS A 632 39.84 20.22 -5.19
N LEU A 633 38.90 19.99 -4.28
CA LEU A 633 39.18 19.70 -2.87
C LEU A 633 39.86 18.34 -2.70
N GLU A 634 39.42 17.30 -3.42
CA GLU A 634 40.06 15.98 -3.41
C GLU A 634 41.50 16.05 -3.93
N ALA A 635 41.76 16.76 -5.03
CA ALA A 635 43.12 17.01 -5.51
C ALA A 635 43.99 17.75 -4.48
N LYS A 636 43.43 18.74 -3.77
CA LYS A 636 44.13 19.50 -2.72
C LYS A 636 44.35 18.71 -1.43
N ILE A 637 43.46 17.76 -1.11
CA ILE A 637 43.68 16.78 -0.05
C ILE A 637 44.83 15.86 -0.43
N SER A 638 44.88 15.35 -1.66
CA SER A 638 46.00 14.52 -2.15
C SER A 638 47.34 15.26 -2.11
N GLU A 639 47.37 16.55 -2.46
CA GLU A 639 48.55 17.41 -2.35
C GLU A 639 49.02 17.54 -0.88
N LEU A 640 48.10 17.81 0.05
CA LEU A 640 48.38 17.90 1.49
C LEU A 640 48.79 16.54 2.10
N GLU A 641 48.25 15.42 1.62
CA GLU A 641 48.66 14.08 2.05
C GLU A 641 50.10 13.78 1.63
N ILE A 642 50.51 14.17 0.41
CA ILE A 642 51.90 14.08 -0.05
C ILE A 642 52.82 14.98 0.79
N GLU A 643 52.39 16.19 1.14
CA GLU A 643 53.14 17.06 2.05
C GLU A 643 53.27 16.44 3.46
N VAL A 644 52.19 15.88 4.02
CA VAL A 644 52.20 15.19 5.31
C VAL A 644 53.11 13.95 5.29
N ILE A 645 53.16 13.20 4.19
CA ILE A 645 54.11 12.08 4.01
C ILE A 645 55.56 12.60 3.99
N SER A 646 55.83 13.69 3.27
CA SER A 646 57.15 14.35 3.25
C SER A 646 57.59 14.85 4.63
N LEU A 647 56.69 15.50 5.37
CA LEU A 647 56.95 15.98 6.73
C LEU A 647 57.13 14.83 7.73
N ARG A 648 56.36 13.73 7.60
CA ARG A 648 56.57 12.51 8.40
C ARG A 648 57.95 11.89 8.14
N ARG A 649 58.43 11.89 6.89
CA ARG A 649 59.78 11.41 6.57
C ARG A 649 60.86 12.30 7.20
N GLN A 650 60.73 13.63 7.08
CA GLN A 650 61.65 14.59 7.73
C GLN A 650 61.65 14.45 9.27
N VAL A 651 60.50 14.12 9.88
CA VAL A 651 60.41 13.82 11.33
C VAL A 651 61.08 12.48 11.66
N ALA A 652 61.00 11.47 10.80
CA ALA A 652 61.74 10.21 10.97
C ALA A 652 63.26 10.44 10.86
N GLU A 653 63.73 11.13 9.82
CA GLU A 653 65.13 11.54 9.64
C GLU A 653 65.65 12.32 10.87
N ALA A 654 64.85 13.25 11.41
CA ALA A 654 65.18 14.01 12.62
C ALA A 654 65.11 13.18 13.92
N ASN A 655 64.34 12.09 13.95
CA ASN A 655 64.33 11.14 15.07
C ASN A 655 65.59 10.26 15.05
N GLU A 656 66.02 9.77 13.88
CA GLU A 656 67.27 9.02 13.71
C GLU A 656 68.47 9.86 14.16
N LEU A 657 68.59 11.10 13.67
CA LEU A 657 69.64 12.05 14.11
C LEU A 657 69.59 12.39 15.61
N ARG A 658 68.42 12.29 16.27
CA ARG A 658 68.35 12.42 17.74
C ARG A 658 68.85 11.15 18.42
N ASN A 659 68.47 9.98 17.95
CA ASN A 659 68.91 8.71 18.50
C ASN A 659 70.43 8.55 18.36
N GLU A 660 71.03 8.96 17.23
CA GLU A 660 72.49 9.04 17.05
C GLU A 660 73.15 10.00 18.07
N ASN A 661 72.55 11.16 18.35
CA ASN A 661 73.01 12.06 19.41
C ASN A 661 72.88 11.43 20.81
N GLU A 662 71.86 10.62 21.05
CA GLU A 662 71.65 9.92 22.31
C GLU A 662 72.67 8.78 22.49
N GLU A 663 73.02 8.03 21.43
CA GLU A 663 74.14 7.08 21.44
C GLU A 663 75.49 7.77 21.66
N LEU A 664 75.73 8.92 21.02
CA LEU A 664 76.91 9.73 21.25
C LEU A 664 76.99 10.24 22.70
N MET A 665 75.87 10.71 23.29
CA MET A 665 75.81 11.10 24.70
C MET A 665 76.08 9.90 25.63
N ASN A 666 75.50 8.72 25.35
CA ASN A 666 75.81 7.48 26.08
C ASN A 666 77.30 7.09 25.96
N SER A 667 77.97 7.38 24.84
CA SER A 667 79.42 7.18 24.70
C SER A 667 80.24 8.17 25.53
N VAL A 668 79.79 9.42 25.63
CA VAL A 668 80.40 10.48 26.45
C VAL A 668 80.23 10.18 27.94
N GLU A 669 79.07 9.70 28.40
CA GLU A 669 78.86 9.28 29.79
C GLU A 669 79.72 8.07 30.17
N LYS A 670 79.89 7.09 29.28
CA LYS A 670 80.83 5.97 29.51
C LYS A 670 82.28 6.45 29.66
N LEU A 671 82.71 7.42 28.86
CA LEU A 671 84.02 8.07 29.00
C LEU A 671 84.12 8.86 30.31
N GLN A 672 83.07 9.62 30.68
CA GLN A 672 83.01 10.38 31.93
C GLN A 672 83.13 9.45 33.16
N HIS A 673 82.38 8.35 33.21
CA HIS A 673 82.49 7.35 34.26
C HIS A 673 83.88 6.69 34.32
N SER A 674 84.56 6.49 33.20
CA SER A 674 85.95 6.00 33.19
C SER A 674 86.92 7.01 33.82
N ALA A 675 86.74 8.30 33.53
CA ALA A 675 87.55 9.39 34.07
C ALA A 675 87.28 9.63 35.58
N ASP A 676 86.05 9.47 36.03
CA ASP A 676 85.69 9.63 37.45
C ASP A 676 86.06 8.40 38.29
N LYS A 677 86.07 7.18 37.70
CA LYS A 677 86.68 6.01 38.34
C LYS A 677 88.17 6.24 38.61
N ALA A 678 88.92 6.77 37.63
CA ALA A 678 90.34 7.09 37.79
C ALA A 678 90.62 8.20 38.82
N LYS A 679 89.63 9.03 39.18
CA LYS A 679 89.73 10.00 40.30
C LYS A 679 89.39 9.36 41.64
N SER A 680 88.44 8.42 41.67
CA SER A 680 88.03 7.70 42.89
C SER A 680 89.19 6.92 43.51
N GLU A 681 90.02 6.29 42.68
CA GLU A 681 91.20 5.51 43.10
C GLU A 681 92.32 6.36 43.73
N MET A 682 92.23 7.70 43.70
CA MET A 682 93.15 8.65 44.35
C MET A 682 92.63 9.21 45.69
N ALA A 683 91.41 8.88 46.12
CA ALA A 683 90.69 9.61 47.18
C ALA A 683 90.55 8.85 48.53
N THR A 684 91.25 7.74 48.72
CA THR A 684 91.05 6.79 49.84
C THR A 684 92.12 6.83 50.94
N THR A 685 92.65 8.02 51.26
CA THR A 685 93.58 8.23 52.38
C THR A 685 93.22 9.48 53.21
N GLU A 686 93.02 9.27 54.53
CA GLU A 686 92.96 10.28 55.63
C GLU A 686 91.83 11.34 55.55
N ALA A 687 90.89 11.54 56.49
CA ALA A 687 90.63 11.14 57.88
C ALA A 687 90.98 12.14 59.01
N ARG A 688 89.96 12.40 59.84
CA ARG A 688 89.95 13.05 61.18
C ARG A 688 89.81 14.58 61.24
N SER A 689 89.22 15.05 62.34
CA SER A 689 88.48 16.32 62.42
C SER A 689 89.09 17.35 63.40
N GLY A 690 88.81 18.64 63.15
CA GLY A 690 89.02 19.75 64.08
C GLY A 690 87.88 20.77 63.96
N SER A 691 87.57 21.51 65.04
CA SER A 691 86.39 22.39 65.11
C SER A 691 86.72 23.79 65.64
N GLY A 692 86.18 24.81 64.96
CA GLY A 692 85.80 26.10 65.55
C GLY A 692 86.90 27.07 65.99
N GLN A 693 87.26 28.00 65.10
CA GLN A 693 87.44 29.42 65.47
C GLN A 693 87.26 30.35 64.25
N SER A 694 87.24 31.67 64.49
CA SER A 694 86.58 32.66 63.64
C SER A 694 87.53 33.60 62.88
N GLU A 695 87.31 33.79 61.57
CA GLU A 695 87.39 35.10 60.91
C GLU A 695 86.85 35.09 59.47
N CYS A 696 86.53 36.25 58.90
CA CYS A 696 86.08 36.40 57.51
C CYS A 696 87.24 36.40 56.50
N LYS A 697 87.24 35.47 55.52
CA LYS A 697 87.93 35.59 54.22
C LYS A 697 87.16 34.82 53.12
N THR A 698 86.45 35.53 52.24
CA THR A 698 86.85 35.88 50.85
C THR A 698 87.08 34.67 49.92
N THR A 699 86.12 34.29 49.08
CA THR A 699 85.90 34.85 47.72
C THR A 699 87.15 34.79 46.82
N THR A 700 87.43 33.62 46.26
CA THR A 700 88.57 33.42 45.35
C THR A 700 88.19 32.61 44.10
N THR A 701 88.45 33.23 42.94
CA THR A 701 88.71 32.60 41.61
C THR A 701 87.54 31.95 40.85
N LYS A 702 87.55 31.93 39.50
CA LYS A 702 88.32 32.70 38.48
C LYS A 702 87.44 32.82 37.22
N VAL A 703 87.42 33.98 36.54
CA VAL A 703 88.19 34.22 35.29
C VAL A 703 88.03 33.02 34.32
N LYS A 704 87.04 33.07 33.43
CA LYS A 704 87.20 33.51 32.03
C LYS A 704 88.33 32.78 31.28
N PHE A 705 88.05 32.20 30.12
CA PHE A 705 88.61 32.75 28.87
C PHE A 705 87.84 32.28 27.61
N LYS A 706 88.13 33.02 26.53
CA LYS A 706 87.88 32.81 25.09
C LYS A 706 87.80 31.32 24.68
N THR A 707 87.07 30.94 23.64
CA THR A 707 87.24 31.50 22.27
C THR A 707 85.99 31.40 21.39
N ALA A 708 85.82 32.36 20.50
CA ALA A 708 84.67 32.47 19.59
C ALA A 708 84.76 31.54 18.37
N LYS A 709 83.60 31.07 17.87
CA LYS A 709 83.20 31.17 16.45
C LYS A 709 81.76 30.70 16.18
N LYS A 710 81.26 31.12 15.00
CA LYS A 710 80.09 30.61 14.23
C LYS A 710 78.67 30.79 14.80
N LYS A 711 77.96 31.70 14.12
CA LYS A 711 76.53 31.69 13.72
C LYS A 711 75.76 30.37 13.93
N CYS A 712 74.64 30.42 14.68
CA CYS A 712 73.35 29.76 14.41
C CYS A 712 72.38 30.05 15.60
N SER A 713 71.04 30.04 15.49
CA SER A 713 70.13 30.38 14.38
C SER A 713 68.68 30.52 14.90
N VAL A 714 68.44 31.43 15.84
CA VAL A 714 67.10 31.68 16.43
C VAL A 714 66.38 32.74 15.60
N GLY A 715 65.72 32.31 14.52
CA GLY A 715 65.12 33.23 13.54
C GLY A 715 64.27 32.57 12.46
N ARG A 716 63.51 31.51 12.79
CA ARG A 716 62.63 30.81 11.82
C ARG A 716 61.13 30.88 12.13
N TYR A 717 60.72 31.06 13.38
CA TYR A 717 59.29 31.05 13.75
C TYR A 717 58.52 32.30 13.32
N HIS A 718 59.15 33.48 13.32
CA HIS A 718 58.48 34.72 12.88
C HIS A 718 58.50 34.91 11.34
N THR A 719 59.39 34.23 10.62
CA THR A 719 59.46 34.28 9.15
C THR A 719 58.47 33.34 8.49
N VAL A 720 58.21 32.15 9.04
CA VAL A 720 57.22 31.20 8.49
C VAL A 720 55.80 31.79 8.52
N LEU A 721 55.41 32.44 9.62
CA LEU A 721 54.10 33.09 9.74
C LEU A 721 53.92 34.20 8.70
N ASN A 722 54.91 35.09 8.54
CA ASN A 722 54.88 36.16 7.55
C ASN A 722 54.97 35.64 6.10
N HIS A 723 55.63 34.50 5.86
CA HIS A 723 55.65 33.85 4.55
C HIS A 723 54.27 33.24 4.21
N SER A 724 53.62 32.57 5.16
CA SER A 724 52.24 32.06 5.02
C SER A 724 51.24 33.19 4.70
N ILE A 725 51.30 34.30 5.43
CA ILE A 725 50.45 35.48 5.18
C ILE A 725 50.72 36.06 3.78
N LYS A 726 51.98 36.16 3.35
CA LYS A 726 52.32 36.66 2.02
C LYS A 726 51.86 35.71 0.90
N VAL A 727 51.99 34.39 1.08
CA VAL A 727 51.48 33.39 0.13
C VAL A 727 49.96 33.45 0.01
N MET A 728 49.22 33.70 1.10
CA MET A 728 47.77 33.92 1.03
C MET A 728 47.38 35.25 0.37
N SER A 729 48.19 36.30 0.47
CA SER A 729 47.95 37.59 -0.22
C SER A 729 47.97 37.43 -1.74
N ASN A 730 48.97 36.72 -2.28
CA ASN A 730 49.15 36.49 -3.72
C ASN A 730 48.03 35.67 -4.38
N VAL A 731 47.11 35.06 -3.62
CA VAL A 731 45.96 34.31 -4.14
C VAL A 731 44.78 35.22 -4.50
N PHE A 732 44.77 36.48 -4.03
CA PHE A 732 43.66 37.43 -4.22
C PHE A 732 43.91 38.56 -5.24
N GLU A 733 45.08 38.63 -5.89
CA GLU A 733 45.43 39.73 -6.80
C GLU A 733 45.22 39.43 -8.30
N ASN A 734 44.92 38.19 -8.69
CA ASN A 734 44.84 37.76 -10.11
C ASN A 734 43.39 37.63 -10.66
N LEU A 735 42.50 38.57 -10.32
CA LEU A 735 41.24 38.81 -11.04
C LEU A 735 40.93 40.31 -11.15
N SER A 736 41.89 41.06 -11.70
CA SER A 736 41.65 42.41 -12.22
C SER A 736 42.26 42.56 -13.61
N LYS A 737 41.46 43.05 -14.56
CA LYS A 737 41.87 43.57 -15.87
C LYS A 737 42.30 42.51 -16.91
N ASP A 738 41.84 42.51 -18.17
CA ASP A 738 40.81 43.35 -18.84
C ASP A 738 40.16 42.54 -20.01
N ASP A 739 39.61 43.23 -21.03
CA ASP A 739 39.12 42.72 -22.33
C ASP A 739 37.76 42.00 -22.35
N TRP A 740 36.67 42.75 -22.52
CA TRP A 740 35.98 42.94 -23.82
C TRP A 740 34.93 44.07 -23.71
N GLU A 741 34.94 45.01 -24.66
CA GLU A 741 34.04 46.19 -24.71
C GLU A 741 32.86 45.98 -25.70
N ASP A 742 31.90 46.92 -25.70
CA ASP A 742 30.69 47.04 -26.55
C ASP A 742 29.60 45.93 -26.38
N VAL A 743 28.29 46.24 -26.32
CA VAL A 743 27.53 47.39 -26.85
C VAL A 743 26.50 47.97 -25.85
N SER A 744 26.48 49.31 -25.78
CA SER A 744 25.45 50.31 -25.40
C SER A 744 24.10 49.97 -24.70
N GLU A 745 23.82 50.84 -23.70
CA GLU A 745 22.54 51.55 -23.41
C GLU A 745 21.27 50.77 -22.92
N SER A 746 20.49 51.28 -21.94
CA SER A 746 20.64 52.49 -21.09
C SER A 746 19.79 52.42 -19.80
N SER A 747 20.23 53.15 -18.76
CA SER A 747 19.49 53.73 -17.61
C SER A 747 18.62 52.82 -16.70
N ASP A 748 18.39 53.10 -15.41
CA ASP A 748 19.00 53.91 -14.33
C ASP A 748 18.23 53.52 -13.02
N SER A 749 18.72 53.62 -11.78
CA SER A 749 19.93 54.23 -11.20
C SER A 749 20.53 53.36 -10.07
N GLU A 750 21.77 53.68 -9.71
CA GLU A 750 22.34 53.86 -8.35
C GLU A 750 21.47 53.59 -7.08
N THR A 751 22.01 53.17 -5.92
CA THR A 751 23.44 52.99 -5.55
C THR A 751 23.66 51.88 -4.50
N GLN A 752 24.88 51.34 -4.55
CA GLN A 752 25.71 50.82 -3.45
C GLN A 752 25.22 51.13 -2.01
N ASN A 753 25.34 50.23 -1.03
CA ASN A 753 26.65 49.70 -0.62
C ASN A 753 26.61 48.39 0.17
N LEU A 754 27.73 47.67 0.11
CA LEU A 754 28.00 46.45 0.88
C LEU A 754 28.14 46.76 2.38
N ARG A 755 27.55 45.92 3.23
CA ARG A 755 28.03 45.70 4.61
C ARG A 755 28.17 44.20 4.89
N ASN A 756 29.20 43.87 5.64
CA ASN A 756 29.79 42.53 5.60
C ASN A 756 29.00 41.49 6.41
N LEU A 757 29.07 40.25 5.90
CA LEU A 757 28.40 39.05 6.40
C LEU A 757 28.62 38.74 7.89
N GLY A 758 29.69 39.29 8.48
CA GLY A 758 29.97 39.17 9.93
C GLY A 758 28.97 39.90 10.85
N THR A 759 28.18 40.85 10.33
CA THR A 759 27.20 41.60 11.15
C THR A 759 26.00 40.73 11.54
N ILE A 760 25.46 39.99 10.56
CA ILE A 760 24.18 39.25 10.65
C ILE A 760 24.25 38.15 11.72
N ILE A 761 25.41 37.52 11.89
CA ILE A 761 25.63 36.42 12.86
C ILE A 761 25.65 36.95 14.31
N VAL A 762 26.01 38.21 14.52
CA VAL A 762 25.97 38.87 15.85
C VAL A 762 24.56 39.37 16.15
N GLU A 763 23.87 39.97 15.17
CA GLU A 763 22.51 40.50 15.34
C GLU A 763 21.46 39.41 15.59
N THR A 764 21.64 38.21 15.02
CA THR A 764 20.74 37.06 15.24
C THR A 764 20.87 36.41 16.62
N SER A 765 21.82 36.85 17.47
CA SER A 765 22.19 36.15 18.71
C SER A 765 21.75 36.84 20.02
N GLN A 766 21.08 38.00 20.00
CA GLN A 766 20.69 38.72 21.23
C GLN A 766 19.30 39.37 21.20
N LYS A 767 18.46 39.01 22.19
CA LYS A 767 17.06 39.45 22.42
C LYS A 767 16.11 38.81 21.39
N ILE A 768 14.84 38.49 21.71
CA ILE A 768 13.87 39.19 22.56
C ILE A 768 13.05 38.23 23.44
N SER A 769 12.82 38.60 24.70
CA SER A 769 11.53 38.46 25.41
C SER A 769 11.62 39.13 26.80
N PRO A 770 10.51 39.63 27.39
CA PRO A 770 9.23 40.06 26.79
C PRO A 770 8.70 41.43 27.35
N THR A 771 7.44 41.74 27.02
CA THR A 771 6.42 42.51 27.82
C THR A 771 6.19 44.03 27.63
N GLU A 772 4.90 44.37 27.82
CA GLU A 772 4.23 45.65 28.16
C GLU A 772 4.07 46.81 27.15
N ASP A 773 2.92 46.76 26.44
CA ASP A 773 1.77 47.70 26.45
C ASP A 773 1.97 49.24 26.41
N ARG A 774 0.99 49.90 25.76
CA ARG A 774 0.30 51.13 26.18
C ARG A 774 0.28 52.37 25.23
N ARG A 775 -0.58 52.27 24.21
CA ARG A 775 -1.77 53.15 23.98
C ARG A 775 -1.61 54.55 23.34
N ASP A 776 -2.77 55.04 22.87
CA ASP A 776 -3.19 56.42 22.56
C ASP A 776 -2.62 57.11 21.29
N GLN A 777 -3.35 57.94 20.53
CA GLN A 777 -4.81 58.14 20.34
C GLN A 777 -5.07 59.15 19.18
N LYS A 778 -6.03 58.88 18.25
CA LYS A 778 -6.97 59.90 17.70
C LYS A 778 -8.02 59.36 16.72
N GLU A 779 -9.27 59.79 16.88
CA GLU A 779 -10.37 59.60 15.93
C GLU A 779 -10.52 60.73 14.89
N ARG A 780 -11.07 60.37 13.71
CA ARG A 780 -12.26 60.97 13.08
C ARG A 780 -12.57 60.16 11.79
N ASP A 781 -13.70 59.48 11.58
CA ASP A 781 -15.10 59.53 12.06
C ASP A 781 -16.06 60.42 11.24
N GLN A 782 -17.30 59.91 11.09
CA GLN A 782 -18.48 60.40 10.32
C GLN A 782 -18.34 60.39 8.77
N THR A 783 -19.19 59.79 7.91
CA THR A 783 -20.60 59.27 7.87
C THR A 783 -21.71 60.23 7.42
N GLU A 784 -22.37 59.87 6.30
CA GLU A 784 -23.83 59.93 5.96
C GLU A 784 -23.95 59.61 4.43
N ASP A 785 -24.72 58.61 3.98
CA ASP A 785 -26.18 58.55 3.73
C ASP A 785 -26.68 59.59 2.68
N SER A 786 -27.54 59.29 1.68
CA SER A 786 -28.50 58.18 1.43
C SER A 786 -28.45 57.72 -0.08
N GLN A 787 -29.38 57.01 -0.76
CA GLN A 787 -30.84 56.84 -0.60
C GLN A 787 -31.48 55.72 -1.50
N MET A 788 -32.38 54.90 -0.93
CA MET A 788 -33.64 54.34 -1.51
C MET A 788 -33.65 53.37 -2.75
N GLN A 789 -34.57 52.39 -2.90
CA GLN A 789 -35.57 51.79 -1.96
C GLN A 789 -36.14 50.42 -2.44
N GLY A 790 -36.30 49.44 -1.53
CA GLY A 790 -37.25 48.31 -1.58
C GLY A 790 -37.00 47.19 -2.61
N LYS A 791 -37.58 45.97 -2.50
CA LYS A 791 -38.43 45.26 -1.50
C LYS A 791 -38.49 43.77 -1.96
N GLU A 792 -38.76 42.71 -1.18
CA GLU A 792 -38.96 42.43 0.26
C GLU A 792 -38.71 40.90 0.49
N ILE A 793 -39.32 40.24 1.51
CA ILE A 793 -39.24 38.78 1.84
C ILE A 793 -37.84 38.37 2.35
N VAL A 794 -37.55 38.14 3.64
CA VAL A 794 -38.30 37.55 4.79
C VAL A 794 -38.66 36.09 4.59
N GLN A 795 -37.79 35.16 5.01
CA GLN A 795 -38.07 33.72 5.02
C GLN A 795 -38.11 33.13 6.44
N ILE A 796 -39.21 32.41 6.71
CA ILE A 796 -39.58 31.80 7.99
C ILE A 796 -39.69 30.27 7.77
N TYR A 797 -39.25 29.47 8.75
CA TYR A 797 -39.55 28.02 8.83
C TYR A 797 -41.01 27.78 9.29
N PRO A 798 -41.71 26.66 8.98
CA PRO A 798 -41.41 25.56 8.03
C PRO A 798 -42.65 24.94 7.28
N ASN A 799 -42.43 23.82 6.56
CA ASN A 799 -43.29 22.61 6.50
C ASN A 799 -44.45 22.46 5.46
N VAL A 800 -44.86 21.17 5.27
CA VAL A 800 -46.05 20.58 4.58
C VAL A 800 -46.23 20.85 3.06
N GLU A 801 -47.09 20.20 2.24
CA GLU A 801 -48.36 19.39 2.36
C GLU A 801 -48.41 18.36 1.17
N ASP A 802 -49.25 17.30 1.07
CA ASP A 802 -50.23 16.65 1.95
C ASP A 802 -50.47 15.17 1.53
N LYS A 803 -50.93 14.31 2.46
CA LYS A 803 -52.08 13.37 2.26
C LYS A 803 -52.44 12.58 3.53
N THR A 804 -53.73 12.55 3.82
CA THR A 804 -54.43 12.03 5.01
C THR A 804 -54.85 10.52 4.84
N PRO A 805 -55.42 9.77 5.83
CA PRO A 805 -56.28 10.24 6.93
C PRO A 805 -56.33 9.51 8.32
N LYS A 806 -56.85 10.27 9.32
CA LYS A 806 -57.80 9.92 10.42
C LYS A 806 -57.62 8.57 11.17
N ASN A 807 -57.62 8.51 12.52
CA ASN A 807 -58.84 8.75 13.33
C ASN A 807 -58.64 8.80 14.88
N TYR A 808 -59.62 9.42 15.56
CA TYR A 808 -60.04 9.35 17.00
C TYR A 808 -59.11 9.63 18.21
N PHE A 809 -59.65 10.47 19.11
CA PHE A 809 -59.19 10.79 20.49
C PHE A 809 -60.04 10.07 21.56
N HIS A 810 -59.54 9.92 22.79
CA HIS A 810 -60.23 10.25 24.07
C HIS A 810 -59.19 10.45 25.21
N LYS A 811 -59.23 11.56 25.98
CA LYS A 811 -59.78 11.73 27.38
C LYS A 811 -59.02 10.93 28.47
N ASN A 812 -58.81 11.38 29.73
CA ASN A 812 -59.17 12.59 30.51
C ASN A 812 -58.27 12.66 31.80
N ALA A 813 -58.24 13.67 32.69
CA ALA A 813 -58.29 15.14 32.55
C ALA A 813 -58.15 15.87 33.92
N LYS A 814 -57.38 16.99 33.98
CA LYS A 814 -57.45 18.16 34.90
C LYS A 814 -57.13 18.05 36.43
N LYS A 815 -56.17 18.91 36.83
CA LYS A 815 -56.11 19.84 38.00
C LYS A 815 -57.08 19.71 39.21
N SER A 816 -56.55 19.83 40.43
CA SER A 816 -56.94 20.87 41.43
C SER A 816 -55.85 21.02 42.52
N ALA A 817 -56.06 21.81 43.60
CA ALA A 817 -54.99 22.25 44.52
C ALA A 817 -55.38 22.40 46.01
N LEU A 818 -54.37 22.24 46.88
CA LEU A 818 -54.10 22.86 48.19
C LEU A 818 -55.25 23.22 49.17
N GLN A 819 -55.24 22.66 50.38
CA GLN A 819 -55.48 23.42 51.64
C GLN A 819 -54.92 22.73 52.90
N LYS A 820 -54.86 23.47 54.03
CA LYS A 820 -54.43 23.04 55.38
C LYS A 820 -55.67 22.57 56.19
N LYS A 821 -55.67 22.15 57.47
CA LYS A 821 -54.95 22.54 58.73
C LYS A 821 -55.34 21.48 59.80
N ASN A 822 -54.62 21.16 60.88
CA ASN A 822 -54.51 21.90 62.17
C ASN A 822 -53.73 20.99 63.17
N SER A 823 -52.65 21.45 63.84
CA SER A 823 -52.56 21.88 65.26
C SER A 823 -52.74 20.80 66.34
N SER A 824 -51.98 20.71 67.44
CA SER A 824 -50.76 21.40 67.96
C SER A 824 -50.20 20.53 69.12
N ILE A 825 -49.30 20.84 70.07
CA ILE A 825 -48.57 22.02 70.62
C ILE A 825 -47.30 21.43 71.35
N GLN A 826 -46.25 22.04 71.93
CA GLN A 826 -45.86 23.36 72.51
C GLN A 826 -44.36 23.62 72.11
N LYS A 827 -43.38 24.23 72.81
CA LYS A 827 -43.25 24.86 74.15
C LYS A 827 -42.37 26.14 74.15
N THR A 828 -41.19 26.11 74.78
CA THR A 828 -40.31 27.22 75.23
C THR A 828 -38.86 26.68 75.33
N SER A 829 -37.72 27.41 75.38
CA SER A 829 -37.33 28.81 75.70
C SER A 829 -35.78 28.94 75.52
N HIS A 830 -35.05 30.07 75.49
CA HIS A 830 -35.23 31.49 75.10
C HIS A 830 -33.87 32.24 75.24
N THR A 831 -33.79 33.52 74.83
CA THR A 831 -32.78 34.54 75.26
C THR A 831 -31.36 34.51 74.59
N ALA A 832 -30.57 35.59 74.77
CA ALA A 832 -29.47 36.05 73.91
C ALA A 832 -28.05 36.08 74.57
N GLY A 833 -27.01 36.51 73.81
CA GLY A 833 -25.58 36.62 74.23
C GLY A 833 -25.22 37.90 75.03
N PRO A 834 -23.98 38.48 74.98
CA PRO A 834 -22.86 38.27 74.03
C PRO A 834 -21.43 38.27 74.68
N THR A 835 -20.39 38.77 73.97
CA THR A 835 -18.99 39.11 74.42
C THR A 835 -18.00 37.93 74.69
N ARG A 836 -16.64 38.04 74.62
CA ARG A 836 -15.70 39.21 74.49
C ARG A 836 -14.31 38.86 73.84
N VAL A 837 -13.91 39.62 72.81
CA VAL A 837 -12.58 40.27 72.50
C VAL A 837 -11.20 39.53 72.63
N ASN A 838 -10.46 39.45 71.50
CA ASN A 838 -9.13 40.10 71.22
C ASN A 838 -8.77 39.92 69.71
N ARG A 839 -8.32 40.93 68.92
CA ARG A 839 -6.98 41.58 68.80
C ARG A 839 -5.86 40.62 68.34
N GLU A 840 -4.98 40.95 67.38
CA GLU A 840 -4.69 42.16 66.57
C GLU A 840 -4.82 41.87 65.03
N LYS A 841 -5.09 42.82 64.12
CA LYS A 841 -4.16 43.71 63.34
C LYS A 841 -2.92 42.96 62.78
N TRP A 842 -2.40 43.25 61.57
CA TRP A 842 -2.26 44.53 60.85
C TRP A 842 -2.91 44.56 59.44
N LYS A 843 -3.04 45.77 58.85
CA LYS A 843 -3.36 46.00 57.43
C LYS A 843 -2.60 47.23 56.87
N ASN A 844 -2.04 47.04 55.68
CA ASN A 844 -1.91 47.97 54.54
C ASN A 844 -1.31 49.39 54.74
N ILE A 845 -0.06 49.52 54.27
CA ILE A 845 0.60 50.73 53.74
C ILE A 845 1.49 50.23 52.57
N THR A 846 1.65 50.84 51.39
CA THR A 846 0.94 51.88 50.59
C THR A 846 1.47 51.77 49.13
N ALA A 847 0.84 52.44 48.14
CA ALA A 847 1.31 52.58 46.74
C ALA A 847 1.28 51.28 45.88
N GLN A 848 1.26 51.28 44.53
CA GLN A 848 0.83 52.29 43.53
C GLN A 848 0.60 51.61 42.15
N LYS A 849 -0.61 51.75 41.57
CA LYS A 849 -1.00 51.47 40.16
C LYS A 849 -0.45 50.19 39.45
N SER A 850 -0.89 48.98 39.83
CA SER A 850 -0.80 47.77 38.95
C SER A 850 -1.87 46.68 39.24
N ASN A 851 -3.04 47.06 39.78
CA ASN A 851 -3.90 46.14 40.54
C ASN A 851 -5.05 45.42 39.79
N SER A 852 -5.08 45.33 38.46
CA SER A 852 -6.07 44.45 37.78
C SER A 852 -5.68 42.97 37.93
N ASN A 853 -4.48 42.62 37.47
CA ASN A 853 -3.99 41.23 37.46
C ASN A 853 -3.87 40.64 38.86
N VAL A 854 -3.51 41.46 39.86
CA VAL A 854 -3.42 41.02 41.28
C VAL A 854 -4.81 40.73 41.87
N ILE A 855 -5.87 41.42 41.45
CA ILE A 855 -7.24 41.13 41.89
C ILE A 855 -7.75 39.87 41.19
N LEU A 856 -7.61 39.77 39.85
CA LEU A 856 -8.00 38.58 39.08
C LEU A 856 -7.27 37.32 39.54
N LEU A 857 -5.98 37.41 39.89
CA LEU A 857 -5.24 36.29 40.49
C LEU A 857 -5.75 35.92 41.89
N ARG A 858 -6.14 36.90 42.72
CA ARG A 858 -6.75 36.62 44.04
C ARG A 858 -8.13 35.98 43.90
N GLU A 859 -8.96 36.46 42.99
CA GLU A 859 -10.27 35.87 42.68
C GLU A 859 -10.12 34.46 42.08
N ARG A 860 -9.12 34.24 41.22
CA ARG A 860 -8.78 32.91 40.70
C ARG A 860 -8.27 31.98 41.79
N ILE A 861 -7.42 32.46 42.72
CA ILE A 861 -6.96 31.68 43.88
C ILE A 861 -8.12 31.33 44.81
N ILE A 862 -9.02 32.28 45.10
CA ILE A 862 -10.23 32.01 45.90
C ILE A 862 -11.14 31.01 45.18
N SER A 863 -11.34 31.15 43.87
CA SER A 863 -12.11 30.21 43.05
C SER A 863 -11.49 28.80 43.05
N LEU A 864 -10.16 28.70 42.95
CA LEU A 864 -9.43 27.41 43.02
C LEU A 864 -9.44 26.82 44.43
N GLN A 865 -9.38 27.64 45.49
CA GLN A 865 -9.55 27.20 46.88
C GLN A 865 -10.99 26.71 47.13
N GLN A 866 -12.00 27.35 46.54
CA GLN A 866 -13.39 26.92 46.61
C GLN A 866 -13.66 25.65 45.78
N GLN A 867 -13.05 25.52 44.59
CA GLN A 867 -13.08 24.26 43.83
C GLN A 867 -12.38 23.14 44.59
N ASN A 868 -11.22 23.39 45.20
CA ASN A 868 -10.52 22.42 46.03
C ASN A 868 -11.31 22.04 47.30
N SER A 869 -12.04 22.97 47.93
CA SER A 869 -12.88 22.65 49.09
C SER A 869 -14.12 21.84 48.70
N VAL A 870 -14.74 22.14 47.54
CA VAL A 870 -15.82 21.33 46.95
C VAL A 870 -15.31 19.93 46.59
N LEU A 871 -14.15 19.80 45.94
CA LEU A 871 -13.54 18.51 45.60
C LEU A 871 -13.14 17.70 46.85
N LEU A 872 -12.63 18.36 47.89
CA LEU A 872 -12.27 17.71 49.15
C LEU A 872 -13.51 17.26 49.94
N ASN A 873 -14.61 18.01 49.87
CA ASN A 873 -15.89 17.61 50.45
C ASN A 873 -16.58 16.50 49.63
N ALA A 874 -16.51 16.55 48.30
CA ALA A 874 -16.97 15.48 47.42
C ALA A 874 -16.17 14.18 47.64
N LYS A 875 -14.85 14.29 47.83
CA LYS A 875 -13.99 13.16 48.24
C LYS A 875 -14.43 12.59 49.58
N LYS A 876 -14.68 13.42 50.61
CA LYS A 876 -15.19 12.95 51.91
C LYS A 876 -16.56 12.27 51.79
N ALA A 877 -17.47 12.80 50.96
CA ALA A 877 -18.77 12.19 50.71
C ALA A 877 -18.63 10.81 50.01
N ALA A 878 -17.72 10.70 49.03
CA ALA A 878 -17.40 9.42 48.40
C ALA A 878 -16.73 8.44 49.39
N GLU A 879 -15.83 8.90 50.26
CA GLU A 879 -15.21 8.08 51.31
C GLU A 879 -16.21 7.62 52.38
N LEU A 880 -17.29 8.37 52.63
CA LEU A 880 -18.40 7.96 53.48
C LEU A 880 -19.28 6.92 52.77
N ALA A 881 -19.71 7.19 51.53
CA ALA A 881 -20.47 6.24 50.74
C ALA A 881 -19.72 4.90 50.55
N VAL A 882 -18.40 4.92 50.35
CA VAL A 882 -17.57 3.70 50.28
C VAL A 882 -17.50 2.96 51.62
N LYS A 883 -17.60 3.64 52.76
CA LYS A 883 -17.73 2.98 54.08
C LYS A 883 -19.11 2.37 54.25
N GLU A 884 -20.17 3.09 53.88
CA GLU A 884 -21.55 2.59 53.90
C GLU A 884 -21.71 1.35 53.00
N TYR A 885 -21.15 1.36 51.78
CA TYR A 885 -21.13 0.20 50.90
C TYR A 885 -20.33 -0.97 51.48
N LYS A 886 -19.21 -0.72 52.18
CA LYS A 886 -18.47 -1.79 52.88
C LYS A 886 -19.29 -2.39 54.01
N GLU A 887 -19.88 -1.57 54.87
CA GLU A 887 -20.73 -2.04 55.97
C GLU A 887 -21.99 -2.76 55.48
N VAL A 888 -22.55 -2.38 54.33
CA VAL A 888 -23.64 -3.13 53.66
C VAL A 888 -23.13 -4.46 53.12
N ASN A 889 -21.93 -4.50 52.51
CA ASN A 889 -21.35 -5.73 52.00
C ASN A 889 -20.95 -6.71 53.12
N GLU A 890 -20.43 -6.22 54.24
CA GLU A 890 -20.16 -6.99 55.47
C GLU A 890 -21.45 -7.59 56.05
N LYS A 891 -22.54 -6.80 56.11
CA LYS A 891 -23.88 -7.29 56.53
C LYS A 891 -24.43 -8.34 55.57
N LEU A 892 -24.22 -8.18 54.26
CA LEU A 892 -24.69 -9.11 53.23
C LEU A 892 -23.88 -10.43 53.27
N LEU A 893 -22.56 -10.35 53.52
CA LEU A 893 -21.69 -11.51 53.75
C LEU A 893 -22.16 -12.32 54.98
N HIS A 894 -22.44 -11.67 56.11
CA HIS A 894 -22.99 -12.35 57.28
C HIS A 894 -24.40 -12.93 57.01
N GLN A 895 -25.25 -12.22 56.26
CA GLN A 895 -26.56 -12.75 55.87
C GLN A 895 -26.42 -13.98 54.97
N GLN A 896 -25.41 -14.04 54.10
CA GLN A 896 -25.08 -15.22 53.31
C GLN A 896 -24.57 -16.37 54.19
N GLN A 897 -23.62 -16.12 55.11
CA GLN A 897 -23.12 -17.13 56.06
C GLN A 897 -24.27 -17.76 56.88
N VAL A 898 -25.17 -16.94 57.43
CA VAL A 898 -26.35 -17.41 58.17
C VAL A 898 -27.33 -18.18 57.25
N SER A 899 -27.43 -17.82 55.97
CA SER A 899 -28.22 -18.58 54.99
C SER A 899 -27.58 -19.94 54.68
N ASP A 900 -26.26 -20.01 54.55
CA ASP A 900 -25.52 -21.25 54.28
C ASP A 900 -25.54 -22.19 55.50
N GLN A 901 -25.42 -21.66 56.73
CA GLN A 901 -25.59 -22.42 57.98
C GLN A 901 -27.02 -22.98 58.10
N ARG A 902 -28.04 -22.19 57.74
CA ARG A 902 -29.45 -22.65 57.64
C ARG A 902 -29.66 -23.70 56.55
N PHE A 903 -28.98 -23.59 55.41
CA PHE A 903 -29.04 -24.59 54.36
C PHE A 903 -28.36 -25.91 54.78
N GLN A 904 -27.23 -25.83 55.48
CA GLN A 904 -26.53 -27.01 56.02
C GLN A 904 -27.35 -27.73 57.10
N THR A 905 -27.90 -27.00 58.07
CA THR A 905 -28.78 -27.58 59.11
C THR A 905 -30.09 -28.13 58.53
N SER A 906 -30.68 -27.47 57.53
CA SER A 906 -31.80 -28.02 56.75
C SER A 906 -31.40 -29.32 56.02
N ARG A 907 -30.24 -29.36 55.36
CA ARG A 907 -29.70 -30.55 54.68
C ARG A 907 -29.40 -31.70 55.64
N GLN A 908 -28.95 -31.42 56.87
CA GLN A 908 -28.80 -32.40 57.94
C GLN A 908 -30.16 -32.91 58.43
N THR A 909 -31.15 -32.02 58.60
CA THR A 909 -32.52 -32.37 59.00
C THR A 909 -33.19 -33.25 57.95
N ILE A 910 -33.03 -32.95 56.65
CA ILE A 910 -33.53 -33.78 55.54
C ILE A 910 -32.81 -35.14 55.51
N LYS A 911 -31.49 -35.19 55.75
CA LYS A 911 -30.78 -36.47 55.89
C LYS A 911 -31.34 -37.31 57.03
N LYS A 912 -31.63 -36.71 58.19
CA LYS A 912 -32.26 -37.42 59.32
C LYS A 912 -33.68 -37.88 58.97
N LEU A 913 -34.53 -37.00 58.43
CA LEU A 913 -35.88 -37.40 58.01
C LEU A 913 -35.85 -38.53 56.98
N ASN A 914 -34.82 -38.62 56.13
CA ASN A 914 -34.63 -39.75 55.22
C ASN A 914 -34.15 -41.03 55.92
N SER A 915 -33.34 -40.97 56.99
CA SER A 915 -33.03 -42.17 57.80
C SER A 915 -34.25 -42.62 58.60
N ASP A 916 -34.95 -41.70 59.25
CA ASP A 916 -36.15 -41.98 60.05
C ASP A 916 -37.26 -42.57 59.15
N LEU A 917 -37.39 -42.10 57.89
CA LEU A 917 -38.33 -42.65 56.90
C LEU A 917 -37.89 -44.03 56.38
N ALA A 918 -36.57 -44.28 56.22
CA ALA A 918 -36.06 -45.61 55.87
C ALA A 918 -36.23 -46.62 57.03
N GLU A 919 -36.07 -46.18 58.28
CA GLU A 919 -36.39 -46.98 59.47
C GLU A 919 -37.88 -47.29 59.54
N LEU A 920 -38.77 -46.31 59.33
CA LEU A 920 -40.22 -46.55 59.24
C LEU A 920 -40.63 -47.42 58.05
N GLN A 921 -39.91 -47.37 56.92
CA GLN A 921 -40.10 -48.30 55.81
C GLN A 921 -39.71 -49.73 56.18
N LYS A 922 -38.60 -49.89 56.91
CA LYS A 922 -38.17 -51.19 57.43
C LYS A 922 -39.12 -51.72 58.51
N GLU A 923 -39.56 -50.89 59.45
CA GLU A 923 -40.58 -51.25 60.44
C GLU A 923 -41.90 -51.64 59.76
N LYS A 924 -42.30 -50.93 58.69
CA LYS A 924 -43.46 -51.29 57.87
C LYS A 924 -43.26 -52.63 57.17
N GLU A 925 -42.08 -52.92 56.61
CA GLU A 925 -41.78 -54.24 56.05
C GLU A 925 -41.79 -55.34 57.12
N ASP A 926 -41.21 -55.08 58.29
CA ASP A 926 -41.14 -56.08 59.36
C ASP A 926 -42.50 -56.23 60.07
N LEU A 927 -43.38 -55.22 60.03
CA LEU A 927 -44.80 -55.33 60.36
C LEU A 927 -45.57 -56.10 59.28
N LEU A 928 -45.32 -55.86 57.98
CA LEU A 928 -45.92 -56.63 56.89
C LEU A 928 -45.53 -58.11 56.99
N LYS A 929 -44.25 -58.43 57.15
CA LYS A 929 -43.76 -59.80 57.37
C LYS A 929 -44.41 -60.44 58.60
N ARG A 930 -44.64 -59.69 59.69
CA ARG A 930 -45.37 -60.16 60.88
C ARG A 930 -46.87 -60.34 60.65
N VAL A 931 -47.51 -59.52 59.82
CA VAL A 931 -48.93 -59.66 59.43
C VAL A 931 -49.10 -60.83 58.49
N GLU A 932 -48.23 -61.00 57.50
CA GLU A 932 -48.19 -62.16 56.61
C GLU A 932 -47.97 -63.44 57.44
N SER A 933 -46.97 -63.49 58.32
CA SER A 933 -46.71 -64.64 59.20
C SER A 933 -47.66 -64.78 60.40
N SER A 934 -48.68 -63.92 60.53
CA SER A 934 -49.81 -64.14 61.46
C SER A 934 -51.15 -64.31 60.74
N SER A 935 -51.25 -64.02 59.45
CA SER A 935 -52.45 -64.20 58.63
C SER A 935 -52.84 -65.67 58.39
N GLU A 936 -51.94 -66.61 58.70
CA GLU A 936 -52.25 -68.05 58.72
C GLU A 936 -52.85 -68.53 60.06
N ILE A 937 -53.01 -67.66 61.07
CA ILE A 937 -53.48 -68.05 62.41
C ILE A 937 -54.68 -67.19 62.88
N THR A 938 -55.74 -67.87 63.32
CA THR A 938 -56.92 -67.32 64.03
C THR A 938 -57.79 -66.29 63.32
N CYS A 939 -58.61 -66.77 62.37
CA CYS A 939 -60.05 -66.42 62.43
C CYS A 939 -60.69 -67.22 63.58
N LEU A 940 -60.89 -66.64 64.76
CA LEU A 940 -61.77 -67.17 65.83
C LEU A 940 -61.90 -66.20 67.03
N THR A 941 -63.03 -66.29 67.74
CA THR A 941 -63.35 -65.70 69.07
C THR A 941 -63.91 -64.27 69.09
N GLU A 942 -65.20 -64.16 69.45
CA GLU A 942 -65.96 -62.91 69.70
C GLU A 942 -66.93 -63.17 70.86
N GLU A 943 -66.55 -62.94 72.14
CA GLU A 943 -67.52 -62.99 73.27
C GLU A 943 -67.04 -62.43 74.65
N VAL A 944 -68.02 -62.10 75.51
CA VAL A 944 -68.06 -62.12 77.01
C VAL A 944 -67.67 -60.90 77.90
N ALA A 945 -68.51 -60.70 78.94
CA ALA A 945 -68.40 -59.90 80.20
C ALA A 945 -68.41 -58.35 80.13
N GLN A 946 -69.28 -57.56 80.81
CA GLN A 946 -70.36 -57.73 81.81
C GLN A 946 -70.00 -57.98 83.30
N VAL A 947 -70.45 -57.08 84.21
CA VAL A 947 -70.51 -57.13 85.71
C VAL A 947 -71.14 -55.81 86.24
N THR A 948 -71.71 -55.57 87.44
CA THR A 948 -72.60 -56.29 88.41
C THR A 948 -73.18 -55.24 89.42
N VAL A 949 -74.27 -55.53 90.17
CA VAL A 949 -75.00 -54.63 91.12
C VAL A 949 -74.73 -54.98 92.61
N PRO A 950 -75.25 -54.23 93.61
CA PRO A 950 -76.15 -54.88 94.61
C PRO A 950 -77.35 -54.02 95.12
N ARG A 951 -78.24 -54.65 95.91
CA ARG A 951 -79.59 -54.18 96.33
C ARG A 951 -79.94 -54.65 97.76
N ILE A 952 -80.79 -53.90 98.51
CA ILE A 952 -81.34 -54.31 99.83
C ILE A 952 -82.86 -53.98 99.94
N GLN A 953 -83.61 -54.75 100.76
CA GLN A 953 -85.02 -54.58 101.18
C GLN A 953 -85.16 -55.06 102.65
N ILE A 954 -86.32 -54.82 103.34
CA ILE A 954 -86.95 -55.67 104.40
C ILE A 954 -88.29 -55.05 104.89
N THR A 955 -89.13 -55.78 105.64
CA THR A 955 -90.61 -55.61 105.80
C THR A 955 -91.10 -55.94 107.24
N SER A 956 -92.24 -55.39 107.73
CA SER A 956 -93.27 -56.11 108.58
C SER A 956 -94.48 -55.24 109.07
N LEU A 957 -95.40 -55.85 109.86
CA LEU A 957 -96.84 -55.54 110.12
C LEU A 957 -97.18 -54.47 111.22
N GLY A 958 -98.47 -54.12 111.37
CA GLY A 958 -99.09 -53.24 112.41
C GLY A 958 -99.73 -54.00 113.62
N PRO A 959 -100.82 -53.54 114.33
CA PRO A 959 -101.79 -52.47 113.99
C PRO A 959 -102.36 -51.54 115.14
N SER A 960 -103.14 -50.51 114.74
CA SER A 960 -104.29 -49.85 115.45
C SER A 960 -104.07 -48.73 116.52
N ARG A 961 -104.93 -47.67 116.42
CA ARG A 961 -105.15 -46.49 117.31
C ARG A 961 -103.96 -45.51 117.52
N SER A 962 -104.12 -44.18 117.62
CA SER A 962 -105.31 -43.30 117.48
C SER A 962 -104.96 -41.79 117.24
N MET A 963 -104.94 -41.35 115.98
CA MET A 963 -105.30 -40.00 115.46
C MET A 963 -104.67 -38.70 116.02
N ASP A 964 -104.63 -38.41 117.32
CA ASP A 964 -104.22 -37.07 117.83
C ASP A 964 -102.71 -36.79 117.66
N LEU A 965 -101.90 -37.85 117.63
CA LEU A 965 -100.49 -37.77 117.21
C LEU A 965 -100.35 -37.35 115.75
N GLU A 966 -101.29 -37.74 114.88
CA GLU A 966 -101.21 -37.49 113.44
C GLU A 966 -101.39 -36.00 113.14
N MET A 967 -102.29 -35.28 113.84
CA MET A 967 -102.49 -33.85 113.61
C MET A 967 -101.27 -33.01 114.02
N LYS A 968 -100.63 -33.32 115.15
CA LYS A 968 -99.36 -32.69 115.57
C LYS A 968 -98.21 -33.07 114.63
N GLN A 969 -98.17 -34.32 114.17
CA GLN A 969 -97.19 -34.77 113.17
C GLN A 969 -97.42 -34.06 111.81
N LEU A 970 -98.66 -33.80 111.39
CA LEU A 970 -98.99 -33.05 110.19
C LEU A 970 -98.61 -31.57 110.30
N GLN A 971 -98.81 -30.93 111.46
CA GLN A 971 -98.34 -29.56 111.67
C GLN A 971 -96.81 -29.46 111.64
N CYS A 972 -96.10 -30.45 112.21
CA CYS A 972 -94.65 -30.55 112.09
C CYS A 972 -94.20 -30.82 110.64
N LYS A 973 -94.89 -31.73 109.91
CA LYS A 973 -94.65 -31.98 108.49
C LYS A 973 -94.83 -30.72 107.65
N LEU A 974 -95.87 -29.92 107.92
CA LEU A 974 -96.11 -28.63 107.23
C LEU A 974 -94.98 -27.63 107.52
N LYS A 975 -94.61 -27.43 108.79
CA LYS A 975 -93.50 -26.52 109.17
C LYS A 975 -92.17 -26.97 108.55
N ASN A 976 -91.89 -28.27 108.53
CA ASN A 976 -90.70 -28.83 107.90
C ASN A 976 -90.74 -28.65 106.37
N ALA A 977 -91.89 -28.84 105.72
CA ALA A 977 -92.07 -28.57 104.30
C ALA A 977 -91.93 -27.07 103.95
N THR A 978 -92.36 -26.16 104.84
CA THR A 978 -92.14 -24.71 104.66
C THR A 978 -90.66 -24.34 104.81
N ASN A 979 -89.96 -24.90 105.79
CA ASN A 979 -88.52 -24.71 105.97
C ASN A 979 -87.71 -25.33 104.82
N GLU A 980 -88.14 -26.47 104.29
CA GLU A 980 -87.52 -27.05 103.10
C GLU A 980 -87.85 -26.22 101.85
N LEU A 981 -89.06 -25.65 101.72
CA LEU A 981 -89.41 -24.75 100.61
C LEU A 981 -88.57 -23.47 100.62
N THR A 982 -88.29 -22.87 101.79
CA THR A 982 -87.40 -21.69 101.88
C THR A 982 -85.95 -22.07 101.57
N LYS A 983 -85.48 -23.24 102.02
CA LYS A 983 -84.16 -23.81 101.67
C LYS A 983 -84.02 -24.12 100.18
N GLN A 984 -85.04 -24.72 99.56
CA GLN A 984 -85.08 -24.93 98.11
C GLN A 984 -85.19 -23.60 97.35
N SER A 985 -85.86 -22.57 97.90
CA SER A 985 -85.87 -21.22 97.33
C SER A 985 -84.49 -20.55 97.40
N SER A 986 -83.73 -20.72 98.49
CA SER A 986 -82.34 -20.24 98.54
C SER A 986 -81.44 -21.02 97.57
N ASN A 987 -81.62 -22.33 97.44
CA ASN A 987 -80.88 -23.16 96.47
C ASN A 987 -81.19 -22.75 95.03
N LEU A 988 -82.46 -22.51 94.69
CA LEU A 988 -82.86 -22.01 93.37
C LEU A 988 -82.31 -20.60 93.09
N LYS A 989 -82.17 -19.75 94.11
CA LYS A 989 -81.50 -18.45 93.98
C LYS A 989 -80.00 -18.60 93.75
N SER A 990 -79.30 -19.45 94.52
CA SER A 990 -77.86 -19.69 94.32
C SER A 990 -77.58 -20.34 92.97
N LEU A 991 -78.37 -21.33 92.56
CA LEU A 991 -78.28 -21.95 91.23
C LEU A 991 -78.58 -20.94 90.11
N LYS A 992 -79.50 -19.99 90.32
CA LYS A 992 -79.74 -18.90 89.34
C LYS A 992 -78.56 -17.93 89.25
N PHE A 993 -77.92 -17.57 90.37
CA PHE A 993 -76.70 -16.75 90.36
C PHE A 993 -75.53 -17.50 89.74
N GLU A 994 -75.37 -18.80 90.02
CA GLU A 994 -74.34 -19.62 89.37
C GLU A 994 -74.59 -19.72 87.86
N LEU A 995 -75.83 -19.99 87.43
CA LEU A 995 -76.19 -20.04 86.01
C LEU A 995 -75.90 -18.71 85.31
N LEU A 996 -76.22 -17.57 85.94
CA LEU A 996 -75.85 -16.24 85.42
C LEU A 996 -74.32 -16.05 85.33
N ALA A 997 -73.55 -16.52 86.31
CA ALA A 997 -72.09 -16.47 86.24
C ALA A 997 -71.51 -17.40 85.15
N LYS A 998 -72.11 -18.57 84.89
CA LYS A 998 -71.74 -19.42 83.74
C LYS A 998 -72.10 -18.75 82.42
N GLU A 999 -73.27 -18.13 82.32
CA GLU A 999 -73.76 -17.38 81.16
C GLU A 999 -72.83 -16.19 80.83
N GLU A 1000 -72.35 -15.45 81.83
CA GLU A 1000 -71.36 -14.38 81.67
C GLU A 1000 -69.99 -14.92 81.24
N HIS A 1001 -69.49 -16.00 81.85
CA HIS A 1001 -68.26 -16.66 81.43
C HIS A 1001 -68.34 -17.24 80.00
N ILE A 1002 -69.50 -17.74 79.57
CA ILE A 1002 -69.75 -18.18 78.19
C ILE A 1002 -69.66 -16.99 77.23
N LYS A 1003 -70.19 -15.81 77.60
CA LYS A 1003 -70.08 -14.58 76.80
C LYS A 1003 -68.64 -14.09 76.69
N GLU A 1004 -67.88 -14.09 77.80
CA GLU A 1004 -66.45 -13.75 77.78
C GLU A 1004 -65.65 -14.69 76.87
N MET A 1005 -65.89 -16.01 76.96
CA MET A 1005 -65.28 -16.99 76.07
C MET A 1005 -65.69 -16.81 74.60
N HIS A 1006 -66.94 -16.42 74.33
CA HIS A 1006 -67.40 -16.12 72.97
C HIS A 1006 -66.73 -14.86 72.41
N GLU A 1007 -66.61 -13.79 73.19
CA GLU A 1007 -65.82 -12.61 72.81
C GLU A 1007 -64.35 -12.95 72.56
N LYS A 1008 -63.75 -13.78 73.41
CA LYS A 1008 -62.36 -14.24 73.26
C LYS A 1008 -62.17 -15.05 71.97
N MET A 1009 -63.13 -15.92 71.65
CA MET A 1009 -63.19 -16.65 70.38
C MET A 1009 -63.30 -15.68 69.19
N SER A 1010 -64.21 -14.70 69.19
CA SER A 1010 -64.33 -13.70 68.11
C SER A 1010 -63.15 -12.72 68.01
N ARG A 1011 -62.35 -12.56 69.07
CA ARG A 1011 -61.03 -11.89 68.99
C ARG A 1011 -60.02 -12.80 68.26
N MET A 1012 -59.94 -14.08 68.63
CA MET A 1012 -59.07 -15.06 67.97
C MET A 1012 -59.44 -15.32 66.51
N GLU A 1013 -60.73 -15.32 66.14
CA GLU A 1013 -61.20 -15.46 64.75
C GLU A 1013 -60.73 -14.29 63.86
N ARG A 1014 -60.73 -13.06 64.39
CA ARG A 1014 -60.18 -11.88 63.70
C ARG A 1014 -58.66 -11.97 63.54
N ASP A 1015 -57.95 -12.45 64.56
CA ASP A 1015 -56.50 -12.70 64.45
C ASP A 1015 -56.18 -13.82 63.45
N ILE A 1016 -56.97 -14.90 63.42
CA ILE A 1016 -56.81 -16.02 62.48
C ILE A 1016 -57.11 -15.57 61.05
N THR A 1017 -58.18 -14.80 60.82
CA THR A 1017 -58.49 -14.28 59.49
C THR A 1017 -57.45 -13.26 59.01
N MET A 1018 -56.97 -12.35 59.88
CA MET A 1018 -55.86 -11.45 59.53
C MET A 1018 -54.56 -12.22 59.22
N LYS A 1019 -54.24 -13.26 59.99
CA LYS A 1019 -53.09 -14.14 59.72
C LYS A 1019 -53.25 -14.93 58.40
N ARG A 1020 -54.45 -15.36 58.02
CA ARG A 1020 -54.73 -15.99 56.71
C ARG A 1020 -54.44 -15.03 55.56
N HIS A 1021 -54.98 -13.80 55.61
CA HIS A 1021 -54.70 -12.77 54.60
C HIS A 1021 -53.20 -12.48 54.49
N LEU A 1022 -52.47 -12.38 55.60
CA LEU A 1022 -51.02 -12.20 55.59
C LEU A 1022 -50.27 -13.39 54.97
N ILE A 1023 -50.70 -14.63 55.23
CA ILE A 1023 -50.13 -15.84 54.61
C ILE A 1023 -50.43 -15.89 53.11
N GLU A 1024 -51.61 -15.48 52.68
CA GLU A 1024 -52.01 -15.42 51.26
C GLU A 1024 -51.24 -14.32 50.50
N ASP A 1025 -51.09 -13.15 51.10
CA ASP A 1025 -50.26 -12.03 50.62
C ASP A 1025 -48.76 -12.39 50.55
N LEU A 1026 -48.24 -13.13 51.54
CA LEU A 1026 -46.88 -13.69 51.49
C LEU A 1026 -46.72 -14.76 50.40
N LYS A 1027 -47.71 -15.65 50.21
CA LYS A 1027 -47.73 -16.63 49.11
C LYS A 1027 -47.82 -15.96 47.75
N PHE A 1028 -48.58 -14.87 47.62
CA PHE A 1028 -48.67 -14.09 46.38
C PHE A 1028 -47.33 -13.43 46.05
N ARG A 1029 -46.68 -12.76 47.02
CA ARG A 1029 -45.30 -12.26 46.86
C ARG A 1029 -44.31 -13.37 46.51
N GLN A 1030 -44.40 -14.53 47.16
CA GLN A 1030 -43.54 -15.68 46.84
C GLN A 1030 -43.74 -16.15 45.40
N LYS A 1031 -44.99 -16.23 44.92
CA LYS A 1031 -45.31 -16.59 43.54
C LYS A 1031 -44.75 -15.57 42.54
N VAL A 1032 -44.99 -14.26 42.75
CA VAL A 1032 -44.44 -13.20 41.89
C VAL A 1032 -42.91 -13.23 41.86
N ASN A 1033 -42.27 -13.50 43.00
CA ASN A 1033 -40.81 -13.66 43.07
C ASN A 1033 -40.33 -14.90 42.28
N LEU A 1034 -41.05 -16.04 42.34
CA LEU A 1034 -40.75 -17.23 41.55
C LEU A 1034 -40.90 -16.97 40.04
N GLU A 1035 -42.00 -16.35 39.60
CA GLU A 1035 -42.22 -15.94 38.21
C GLU A 1035 -41.12 -14.95 37.74
N SER A 1036 -40.67 -14.05 38.62
CA SER A 1036 -39.53 -13.17 38.31
C SER A 1036 -38.21 -13.93 38.18
N ASN A 1037 -37.95 -14.93 39.03
CA ASN A 1037 -36.75 -15.76 38.95
C ASN A 1037 -36.75 -16.65 37.70
N GLU A 1038 -37.91 -17.16 37.28
CA GLU A 1038 -38.07 -17.88 36.01
C GLU A 1038 -37.73 -16.96 34.83
N SER A 1039 -38.21 -15.72 34.81
CA SER A 1039 -37.86 -14.74 33.77
C SER A 1039 -36.37 -14.36 33.75
N ILE A 1040 -35.72 -14.32 34.92
CA ILE A 1040 -34.27 -14.09 35.05
C ILE A 1040 -33.49 -15.32 34.55
N ASN A 1041 -33.94 -16.53 34.86
CA ASN A 1041 -33.33 -17.77 34.37
C ASN A 1041 -33.46 -17.91 32.85
N GLU A 1042 -34.61 -17.57 32.27
CA GLU A 1042 -34.78 -17.50 30.81
C GLU A 1042 -33.86 -16.44 30.18
N MET A 1043 -33.70 -15.28 30.82
CA MET A 1043 -32.75 -14.26 30.36
C MET A 1043 -31.30 -14.75 30.42
N LEU A 1044 -30.91 -15.44 31.49
CA LEU A 1044 -29.58 -16.04 31.66
C LEU A 1044 -29.32 -17.16 30.64
N GLU A 1045 -30.28 -18.04 30.38
CA GLU A 1045 -30.16 -19.09 29.36
C GLU A 1045 -30.03 -18.47 27.95
N ASN A 1046 -30.77 -17.39 27.66
CA ASN A 1046 -30.65 -16.64 26.41
C ASN A 1046 -29.31 -15.88 26.29
N LEU A 1047 -28.70 -15.45 27.39
CA LEU A 1047 -27.34 -14.92 27.41
C LEU A 1047 -26.29 -16.03 27.23
N GLU A 1048 -26.48 -17.19 27.86
CA GLU A 1048 -25.59 -18.35 27.71
C GLU A 1048 -25.62 -18.88 26.26
N LYS A 1049 -26.80 -18.94 25.62
CA LYS A 1049 -26.96 -19.24 24.19
C LYS A 1049 -26.18 -18.25 23.32
N LYS A 1050 -26.25 -16.94 23.60
CA LYS A 1050 -25.47 -15.91 22.89
C LYS A 1050 -23.96 -16.05 23.12
N VAL A 1051 -23.53 -16.41 24.33
CA VAL A 1051 -22.10 -16.68 24.62
C VAL A 1051 -21.62 -17.92 23.85
N LYS A 1052 -22.43 -18.97 23.78
CA LYS A 1052 -22.13 -20.18 22.98
C LYS A 1052 -22.00 -19.85 21.49
N THR A 1053 -22.95 -19.13 20.89
CA THR A 1053 -22.86 -18.74 19.47
C THR A 1053 -21.70 -17.79 19.20
N LEU A 1054 -21.40 -16.84 20.09
CA LEU A 1054 -20.23 -15.96 19.94
C LEU A 1054 -18.90 -16.74 20.10
N THR A 1055 -18.86 -17.76 20.95
CA THR A 1055 -17.68 -18.64 21.10
C THR A 1055 -17.46 -19.49 19.84
N GLU A 1056 -18.54 -20.02 19.25
CA GLU A 1056 -18.50 -20.75 17.98
C GLU A 1056 -18.13 -19.83 16.80
N GLU A 1057 -18.67 -18.62 16.74
CA GLU A 1057 -18.23 -17.60 15.79
C GLU A 1057 -16.74 -17.28 15.93
N CYS A 1058 -16.23 -17.16 17.16
CA CYS A 1058 -14.82 -16.92 17.42
C CYS A 1058 -13.94 -18.12 17.02
N SER A 1059 -14.39 -19.37 17.20
CA SER A 1059 -13.65 -20.54 16.73
C SER A 1059 -13.65 -20.62 15.20
N ASN A 1060 -14.78 -20.34 14.54
CA ASN A 1060 -14.88 -20.29 13.08
C ASN A 1060 -14.02 -19.16 12.48
N LYS A 1061 -13.99 -17.98 13.12
CA LYS A 1061 -13.10 -16.86 12.75
C LYS A 1061 -11.62 -17.22 12.98
N LYS A 1062 -11.29 -17.98 14.03
CA LYS A 1062 -9.93 -18.50 14.24
C LYS A 1062 -9.52 -19.45 13.12
N VAL A 1063 -10.37 -20.41 12.74
CA VAL A 1063 -10.10 -21.37 11.64
C VAL A 1063 -9.92 -20.65 10.30
N SER A 1064 -10.74 -19.63 9.99
CA SER A 1064 -10.58 -18.86 8.75
C SER A 1064 -9.32 -17.97 8.76
N ILE A 1065 -8.95 -17.39 9.92
CA ILE A 1065 -7.68 -16.70 10.11
C ILE A 1065 -6.49 -17.65 9.93
N ASP A 1066 -6.53 -18.86 10.49
CA ASP A 1066 -5.43 -19.83 10.40
C ASP A 1066 -5.31 -20.40 8.96
N SER A 1067 -6.42 -20.58 8.24
CA SER A 1067 -6.43 -20.86 6.79
C SER A 1067 -5.84 -19.72 5.96
N LEU A 1068 -6.12 -18.45 6.33
CA LEU A 1068 -5.52 -17.28 5.69
C LEU A 1068 -4.00 -17.20 5.97
N LYS A 1069 -3.55 -17.51 7.20
CA LYS A 1069 -2.11 -17.61 7.53
C LYS A 1069 -1.42 -18.71 6.72
N GLN A 1070 -2.07 -19.87 6.53
CA GLN A 1070 -1.52 -20.96 5.73
C GLN A 1070 -1.35 -20.53 4.26
N ARG A 1071 -2.38 -19.90 3.65
CA ARG A 1071 -2.28 -19.36 2.28
C ARG A 1071 -1.24 -18.25 2.17
N LEU A 1072 -1.14 -17.36 3.16
CA LEU A 1072 -0.08 -16.36 3.22
C LEU A 1072 1.31 -16.99 3.32
N SER A 1073 1.48 -18.07 4.08
CA SER A 1073 2.76 -18.79 4.18
C SER A 1073 3.15 -19.47 2.87
N VAL A 1074 2.19 -19.97 2.10
CA VAL A 1074 2.42 -20.49 0.74
C VAL A 1074 2.83 -19.35 -0.20
N ALA A 1075 2.05 -18.26 -0.26
CA ALA A 1075 2.36 -17.11 -1.12
C ALA A 1075 3.71 -16.43 -0.77
N VAL A 1076 4.13 -16.44 0.50
CA VAL A 1076 5.46 -15.97 0.92
C VAL A 1076 6.58 -16.90 0.42
N LYS A 1077 6.37 -18.23 0.40
CA LYS A 1077 7.31 -19.18 -0.17
C LYS A 1077 7.41 -19.02 -1.70
N GLU A 1078 6.27 -18.94 -2.38
CA GLU A 1078 6.19 -18.66 -3.82
C GLU A 1078 6.90 -17.35 -4.17
N LYS A 1079 6.66 -16.26 -3.41
CA LYS A 1079 7.41 -15.01 -3.57
C LYS A 1079 8.91 -15.25 -3.42
N SER A 1080 9.37 -15.94 -2.37
CA SER A 1080 10.80 -16.19 -2.17
C SER A 1080 11.44 -17.03 -3.31
N GLN A 1081 10.69 -17.96 -3.90
CA GLN A 1081 11.13 -18.72 -5.07
C GLN A 1081 11.23 -17.85 -6.33
N TYR A 1082 10.24 -16.97 -6.59
CA TYR A 1082 10.33 -16.00 -7.68
C TYR A 1082 11.44 -14.96 -7.49
N GLU A 1083 11.70 -14.56 -6.25
CA GLU A 1083 12.77 -13.63 -5.87
C GLU A 1083 14.16 -14.29 -6.01
N GLU A 1084 14.30 -15.57 -5.69
CA GLU A 1084 15.50 -16.37 -5.97
C GLU A 1084 15.72 -16.56 -7.49
N MET A 1085 14.68 -16.96 -8.24
CA MET A 1085 14.76 -17.09 -9.71
C MET A 1085 15.07 -15.76 -10.40
N TYR A 1086 14.55 -14.64 -9.87
CA TYR A 1086 14.90 -13.30 -10.35
C TYR A 1086 16.37 -12.96 -10.07
N GLN A 1087 16.88 -13.26 -8.88
CA GLN A 1087 18.30 -13.05 -8.57
C GLN A 1087 19.22 -13.95 -9.42
N GLN A 1088 18.86 -15.22 -9.63
CA GLN A 1088 19.61 -16.13 -10.51
C GLN A 1088 19.64 -15.61 -11.97
N THR A 1089 18.49 -15.22 -12.54
CA THR A 1089 18.42 -14.70 -13.92
C THR A 1089 19.10 -13.34 -14.08
N LYS A 1090 19.05 -12.48 -13.05
CA LYS A 1090 19.83 -11.24 -12.99
C LYS A 1090 21.34 -11.53 -13.01
N GLU A 1091 21.82 -12.47 -12.21
CA GLU A 1091 23.23 -12.84 -12.26
C GLU A 1091 23.64 -13.50 -13.59
N GLU A 1092 22.75 -14.26 -14.23
CA GLU A 1092 23.01 -14.76 -15.58
C GLU A 1092 23.12 -13.62 -16.60
N LEU A 1093 22.30 -12.58 -16.48
CA LEU A 1093 22.40 -11.37 -17.30
C LEU A 1093 23.73 -10.63 -17.05
N GLU A 1094 24.11 -10.40 -15.79
CA GLU A 1094 25.42 -9.80 -15.45
C GLU A 1094 26.59 -10.65 -16.01
N LYS A 1095 26.50 -11.99 -15.92
CA LYS A 1095 27.45 -12.95 -16.53
C LYS A 1095 27.43 -12.93 -18.06
N LYS A 1096 26.38 -12.41 -18.72
CA LYS A 1096 26.28 -12.21 -20.17
C LYS A 1096 26.82 -10.84 -20.57
N ASP A 1097 26.57 -9.80 -19.80
CA ASP A 1097 27.09 -8.45 -20.04
C ASP A 1097 28.62 -8.39 -19.87
N VAL A 1098 29.19 -9.12 -18.91
CA VAL A 1098 30.65 -9.32 -18.79
C VAL A 1098 31.23 -10.06 -20.00
N LYS A 1099 30.48 -10.99 -20.62
CA LYS A 1099 30.91 -11.66 -21.86
C LYS A 1099 30.76 -10.75 -23.08
N LEU A 1100 29.72 -9.93 -23.14
CA LEU A 1100 29.46 -8.99 -24.23
C LEU A 1100 30.52 -7.87 -24.22
N THR A 1101 30.84 -7.31 -23.06
CA THR A 1101 31.93 -6.31 -22.91
C THR A 1101 33.31 -6.89 -23.22
N PHE A 1102 33.60 -8.15 -22.85
CA PHE A 1102 34.81 -8.84 -23.30
C PHE A 1102 34.86 -9.02 -24.83
N LEU A 1103 33.74 -9.40 -25.45
CA LEU A 1103 33.64 -9.53 -26.91
C LEU A 1103 33.77 -8.17 -27.62
N LEU A 1104 33.22 -7.08 -27.06
CA LEU A 1104 33.42 -5.72 -27.56
C LEU A 1104 34.89 -5.30 -27.46
N SER A 1105 35.60 -5.60 -26.36
CA SER A 1105 37.05 -5.39 -26.28
C SER A 1105 37.77 -6.11 -27.42
N LYS A 1106 37.43 -7.39 -27.66
CA LYS A 1106 38.04 -8.17 -28.75
C LYS A 1106 37.69 -7.65 -30.14
N ILE A 1107 36.48 -7.14 -30.36
CA ILE A 1107 36.10 -6.46 -31.60
C ILE A 1107 36.94 -5.20 -31.78
N ASN A 1108 36.98 -4.30 -30.79
CA ASN A 1108 37.77 -3.07 -30.83
C ASN A 1108 39.28 -3.34 -31.06
N GLU A 1109 39.83 -4.41 -30.46
CA GLU A 1109 41.20 -4.87 -30.72
C GLU A 1109 41.39 -5.29 -32.19
N THR A 1110 40.44 -6.07 -32.76
CA THR A 1110 40.51 -6.47 -34.18
C THR A 1110 40.25 -5.33 -35.15
N GLU A 1111 39.40 -4.35 -34.81
CA GLU A 1111 39.17 -3.13 -35.60
C GLU A 1111 40.42 -2.23 -35.58
N SER A 1112 41.08 -2.11 -34.44
CA SER A 1112 42.37 -1.40 -34.32
C SER A 1112 43.44 -2.04 -35.19
N ALA A 1113 43.59 -3.37 -35.11
CA ALA A 1113 44.52 -4.12 -35.96
C ALA A 1113 44.15 -4.03 -37.46
N MET A 1114 42.86 -3.98 -37.80
CA MET A 1114 42.40 -3.78 -39.17
C MET A 1114 42.75 -2.38 -39.70
N ALA A 1115 42.58 -1.33 -38.89
CA ALA A 1115 42.97 0.03 -39.23
C ALA A 1115 44.50 0.21 -39.34
N GLU A 1116 45.29 -0.50 -38.53
CA GLU A 1116 46.74 -0.57 -38.70
C GLU A 1116 47.12 -1.22 -40.05
N ILE A 1117 46.47 -2.32 -40.42
CA ILE A 1117 46.67 -3.00 -41.71
C ILE A 1117 46.22 -2.10 -42.88
N GLU A 1118 45.07 -1.43 -42.78
CA GLU A 1118 44.54 -0.53 -43.81
C GLU A 1118 45.44 0.70 -44.00
N THR A 1119 45.92 1.31 -42.93
CA THR A 1119 46.85 2.45 -43.02
C THR A 1119 48.24 2.02 -43.51
N ALA A 1120 48.71 0.81 -43.21
CA ALA A 1120 49.93 0.25 -43.78
C ALA A 1120 49.78 -0.03 -45.28
N ALA A 1121 48.68 -0.67 -45.70
CA ALA A 1121 48.37 -0.91 -47.11
C ALA A 1121 48.23 0.40 -47.89
N SER A 1122 47.56 1.40 -47.32
CA SER A 1122 47.42 2.74 -47.91
C SER A 1122 48.77 3.43 -48.10
N LYS A 1123 49.67 3.36 -47.11
CA LYS A 1123 51.06 3.88 -47.23
C LYS A 1123 51.86 3.14 -48.32
N HIS A 1124 51.70 1.82 -48.45
CA HIS A 1124 52.36 1.05 -49.51
C HIS A 1124 51.82 1.41 -50.90
N LEU A 1125 50.50 1.53 -51.07
CA LEU A 1125 49.87 1.95 -52.32
C LEU A 1125 50.27 3.39 -52.70
N GLN A 1126 50.31 4.31 -51.73
CA GLN A 1126 50.79 5.67 -51.94
C GLN A 1126 52.27 5.69 -52.35
N GLY A 1127 53.12 4.88 -51.70
CA GLY A 1127 54.53 4.74 -52.07
C GLY A 1127 54.73 4.21 -53.51
N LEU A 1128 53.95 3.21 -53.91
CA LEU A 1128 53.95 2.68 -55.28
C LEU A 1128 53.41 3.70 -56.30
N ALA A 1129 52.39 4.47 -55.94
CA ALA A 1129 51.86 5.56 -56.78
C ALA A 1129 52.90 6.66 -57.00
N MET A 1130 53.58 7.13 -55.94
CA MET A 1130 54.67 8.10 -56.05
C MET A 1130 55.82 7.59 -56.93
N GLN A 1131 56.18 6.30 -56.83
CA GLN A 1131 57.21 5.69 -57.67
C GLN A 1131 56.78 5.59 -59.14
N SER A 1132 55.53 5.23 -59.42
CA SER A 1132 55.02 5.15 -60.79
C SER A 1132 54.85 6.54 -61.42
N GLU A 1133 54.43 7.54 -60.65
CA GLU A 1133 54.38 8.95 -61.05
C GLU A 1133 55.78 9.48 -61.41
N GLN A 1134 56.78 9.27 -60.55
CA GLN A 1134 58.17 9.67 -60.85
C GLN A 1134 58.75 8.96 -62.09
N ALA A 1135 58.43 7.67 -62.28
CA ALA A 1135 58.83 6.94 -63.48
C ALA A 1135 58.15 7.47 -64.75
N LEU A 1136 56.86 7.81 -64.66
CA LEU A 1136 56.05 8.35 -65.75
C LEU A 1136 56.46 9.78 -66.11
N GLU A 1137 56.70 10.65 -65.12
CA GLU A 1137 57.23 12.00 -65.32
C GLU A 1137 58.64 11.95 -65.94
N GLY A 1138 59.48 11.02 -65.49
CA GLY A 1138 60.79 10.75 -66.09
C GLY A 1138 60.71 10.23 -67.53
N ALA A 1139 59.68 9.48 -67.89
CA ALA A 1139 59.41 9.06 -69.26
C ALA A 1139 58.85 10.21 -70.13
N GLN A 1140 57.94 11.03 -69.60
CA GLN A 1140 57.43 12.24 -70.26
C GLN A 1140 58.54 13.24 -70.56
N LYS A 1141 59.44 13.51 -69.60
CA LYS A 1141 60.61 14.38 -69.81
C LYS A 1141 61.51 13.87 -70.93
N LYS A 1142 61.74 12.56 -71.03
CA LYS A 1142 62.50 11.94 -72.13
C LYS A 1142 61.76 12.04 -73.47
N LEU A 1143 60.44 11.88 -73.49
CA LEU A 1143 59.62 12.02 -74.70
C LEU A 1143 59.60 13.48 -75.20
N LEU A 1144 59.49 14.45 -74.30
CA LEU A 1144 59.57 15.88 -74.63
C LEU A 1144 60.93 16.21 -75.25
N LEU A 1145 62.04 15.87 -74.60
CA LEU A 1145 63.39 16.06 -75.13
C LEU A 1145 63.59 15.37 -76.50
N ALA A 1146 63.03 14.18 -76.69
CA ALA A 1146 63.06 13.50 -78.00
C ALA A 1146 62.24 14.25 -79.07
N SER A 1147 61.07 14.78 -78.72
CA SER A 1147 60.23 15.57 -79.63
C SER A 1147 60.85 16.92 -79.99
N GLU A 1148 61.52 17.58 -79.04
CA GLU A 1148 62.31 18.80 -79.28
C GLU A 1148 63.44 18.52 -80.29
N LYS A 1149 64.14 17.39 -80.17
CA LYS A 1149 65.16 16.99 -81.15
C LYS A 1149 64.57 16.63 -82.52
N VAL A 1150 63.39 16.02 -82.58
CA VAL A 1150 62.69 15.79 -83.85
C VAL A 1150 62.30 17.11 -84.52
N GLU A 1151 61.81 18.11 -83.79
CA GLU A 1151 61.51 19.43 -84.40
C GLU A 1151 62.79 20.20 -84.75
N GLU A 1152 63.88 20.13 -83.98
CA GLU A 1152 65.19 20.67 -84.38
C GLU A 1152 65.66 20.09 -85.72
N PHE A 1153 65.61 18.76 -85.89
CA PHE A 1153 65.93 18.12 -87.18
C PHE A 1153 64.96 18.54 -88.28
N THR A 1154 63.67 18.67 -87.97
CA THR A 1154 62.65 19.06 -88.94
C THR A 1154 62.85 20.51 -89.41
N ILE A 1155 63.20 21.43 -88.51
CA ILE A 1155 63.58 22.82 -88.83
C ILE A 1155 64.87 22.85 -89.67
N PHE A 1156 65.89 22.07 -89.31
CA PHE A 1156 67.13 21.97 -90.07
C PHE A 1156 66.89 21.48 -91.51
N VAL A 1157 66.09 20.44 -91.71
CA VAL A 1157 65.72 19.96 -93.06
C VAL A 1157 64.91 21.03 -93.81
N LYS A 1158 63.91 21.64 -93.18
CA LYS A 1158 63.11 22.75 -93.77
C LYS A 1158 64.00 23.93 -94.20
N ALA A 1159 65.12 24.19 -93.53
CA ALA A 1159 66.09 25.22 -93.89
C ALA A 1159 67.00 24.78 -95.05
N LEU A 1160 67.62 23.60 -94.96
CA LEU A 1160 68.48 23.03 -96.01
C LEU A 1160 67.77 22.94 -97.36
N VAL A 1161 66.50 22.52 -97.34
CA VAL A 1161 65.64 22.36 -98.52
C VAL A 1161 65.32 23.70 -99.19
N ARG A 1162 65.13 24.78 -98.42
CA ARG A 1162 64.98 26.13 -98.95
C ARG A 1162 66.27 26.64 -99.57
N GLU A 1163 67.41 26.42 -98.91
CA GLU A 1163 68.69 26.93 -99.42
C GLU A 1163 69.12 26.21 -100.70
N LEU A 1164 68.89 24.90 -100.79
CA LEU A 1164 69.11 24.13 -102.02
C LEU A 1164 68.21 24.63 -103.17
N GLN A 1165 66.98 25.03 -102.87
CA GLN A 1165 66.06 25.63 -103.85
C GLN A 1165 66.53 27.04 -104.28
N ASN A 1166 66.99 27.87 -103.33
CA ASN A 1166 67.55 29.20 -103.59
C ASN A 1166 68.77 29.10 -104.54
N ASP A 1167 69.68 28.17 -104.25
CA ASP A 1167 70.84 27.83 -105.07
C ASP A 1167 70.45 27.47 -106.51
N VAL A 1168 69.51 26.54 -106.67
CA VAL A 1168 69.02 26.09 -107.99
C VAL A 1168 68.39 27.27 -108.74
N HIS A 1169 67.52 28.06 -108.10
CA HIS A 1169 66.93 29.26 -108.70
C HIS A 1169 67.96 30.31 -109.11
N LEU A 1170 69.01 30.51 -108.29
CA LEU A 1170 70.10 31.45 -108.58
C LEU A 1170 70.88 31.00 -109.81
N ILE A 1171 71.23 29.72 -109.92
CA ILE A 1171 71.95 29.18 -111.07
C ILE A 1171 71.05 29.22 -112.33
N ARG A 1172 69.76 28.84 -112.24
CA ARG A 1172 68.82 28.99 -113.37
C ARG A 1172 68.67 30.46 -113.79
N ARG A 1173 68.70 31.43 -112.86
CA ARG A 1173 68.75 32.87 -113.19
C ARG A 1173 70.05 33.25 -113.90
N GLN A 1174 71.21 32.85 -113.39
CA GLN A 1174 72.52 33.15 -113.98
C GLN A 1174 72.68 32.54 -115.39
N ILE A 1175 72.11 31.35 -115.63
CA ILE A 1175 72.04 30.74 -116.98
C ILE A 1175 71.18 31.62 -117.91
N ARG A 1176 69.99 32.06 -117.48
CA ARG A 1176 69.13 32.96 -118.28
C ARG A 1176 69.81 34.31 -118.57
N GLU A 1177 70.49 34.89 -117.59
CA GLU A 1177 71.26 36.13 -117.76
C GLU A 1177 72.39 35.94 -118.79
N LEU A 1178 73.18 34.85 -118.71
CA LEU A 1178 74.20 34.57 -119.74
C LEU A 1178 73.58 34.29 -121.12
N LYS A 1179 72.48 33.54 -121.22
CA LYS A 1179 71.78 33.27 -122.48
C LYS A 1179 71.25 34.55 -123.12
N LYS A 1180 70.67 35.48 -122.34
CA LYS A 1180 70.22 36.79 -122.85
C LYS A 1180 71.42 37.65 -123.30
N MET A 1181 72.54 37.61 -122.59
CA MET A 1181 73.80 38.25 -123.02
C MET A 1181 74.39 37.62 -124.30
N GLN A 1182 74.25 36.30 -124.50
CA GLN A 1182 74.64 35.61 -125.73
C GLN A 1182 73.79 36.07 -126.92
N LYS A 1183 72.45 36.00 -126.78
CA LYS A 1183 71.48 36.47 -127.80
C LYS A 1183 71.76 37.93 -128.20
N ASN A 1184 71.99 38.82 -127.23
CA ASN A 1184 72.31 40.22 -127.47
C ASN A 1184 73.62 40.40 -128.28
N ARG A 1185 74.64 39.56 -128.04
CA ARG A 1185 75.91 39.59 -128.77
C ARG A 1185 75.76 39.05 -130.20
N ASP A 1186 74.91 38.05 -130.40
CA ASP A 1186 74.61 37.48 -131.72
C ASP A 1186 73.72 38.38 -132.59
N ALA A 1187 72.79 39.13 -131.98
CA ALA A 1187 71.97 40.14 -132.66
C ALA A 1187 72.81 41.33 -133.17
N CYS A 1188 73.84 41.73 -132.42
CA CYS A 1188 74.71 42.88 -132.70
C CYS A 1188 75.79 42.64 -133.78
N LYS A 1189 75.56 41.70 -134.72
CA LYS A 1189 76.45 41.50 -135.87
C LYS A 1189 76.33 42.67 -136.84
N THR A 1190 77.45 43.15 -137.39
CA THR A 1190 77.50 44.37 -138.23
C THR A 1190 76.76 44.27 -139.57
N SER A 1191 76.23 43.10 -139.90
CA SER A 1191 75.34 42.84 -141.05
C SER A 1191 73.86 43.04 -140.68
N THR A 1192 73.40 42.46 -139.56
CA THR A 1192 72.00 42.56 -139.11
C THR A 1192 71.62 44.00 -138.79
N HIS A 1193 72.45 44.75 -138.07
CA HIS A 1193 72.18 46.16 -137.80
C HIS A 1193 72.05 47.03 -139.06
N LYS A 1194 72.79 46.72 -140.15
CA LYS A 1194 72.63 47.42 -141.43
C LYS A 1194 71.29 47.07 -142.10
N ALA A 1195 70.91 45.80 -142.09
CA ALA A 1195 69.62 45.35 -142.61
C ALA A 1195 68.44 45.90 -141.79
N GLN A 1196 68.52 45.89 -140.46
CA GLN A 1196 67.50 46.45 -139.55
C GLN A 1196 67.36 47.97 -139.74
N THR A 1197 68.46 48.71 -139.85
CA THR A 1197 68.42 50.16 -140.11
C THR A 1197 67.80 50.47 -141.48
N LEU A 1198 68.11 49.66 -142.50
CA LEU A 1198 67.50 49.79 -143.82
C LEU A 1198 66.00 49.44 -143.79
N ALA A 1199 65.61 48.37 -143.06
CA ALA A 1199 64.23 47.94 -142.92
C ALA A 1199 63.38 48.97 -142.17
N ALA A 1200 63.86 49.51 -141.05
CA ALA A 1200 63.20 50.62 -140.34
C ALA A 1200 63.05 51.86 -141.24
N SER A 1201 64.08 52.19 -142.04
CA SER A 1201 64.03 53.28 -143.02
C SER A 1201 63.08 53.04 -144.20
N ILE A 1202 62.81 51.78 -144.58
CA ILE A 1202 61.89 51.42 -145.67
C ILE A 1202 60.44 51.36 -145.15
N LEU A 1203 60.24 50.83 -143.94
CA LEU A 1203 58.93 50.65 -143.30
C LEU A 1203 58.48 51.91 -142.54
N ASN A 1204 59.34 52.92 -142.39
CA ASN A 1204 59.08 54.21 -141.77
C ASN A 1204 58.57 54.11 -140.32
N ILE A 1205 59.13 53.15 -139.58
CA ILE A 1205 58.90 52.89 -138.14
C ILE A 1205 60.19 53.13 -137.36
N SER A 1206 60.09 53.36 -136.05
CA SER A 1206 61.30 53.56 -135.24
C SER A 1206 62.10 52.25 -135.17
N ARG A 1207 63.42 52.37 -134.98
CA ARG A 1207 64.28 51.18 -134.81
C ARG A 1207 63.81 50.34 -133.62
N SER A 1208 63.40 50.98 -132.51
CA SER A 1208 62.91 50.30 -131.31
C SER A 1208 61.66 49.47 -131.62
N ASP A 1209 60.71 50.02 -132.36
CA ASP A 1209 59.43 49.37 -132.66
C ASP A 1209 59.64 48.12 -133.54
N LEU A 1210 60.59 48.18 -134.48
CA LEU A 1210 60.99 47.03 -135.29
C LEU A 1210 61.78 45.99 -134.47
N GLU A 1211 62.55 46.41 -133.47
CA GLU A 1211 63.31 45.51 -132.59
C GLU A 1211 62.35 44.79 -131.62
N GLU A 1212 61.31 45.48 -131.11
CA GLU A 1212 60.23 44.92 -130.25
C GLU A 1212 59.30 43.94 -131.00
N ILE A 1213 58.88 44.26 -132.23
CA ILE A 1213 58.02 43.37 -133.04
C ILE A 1213 58.72 42.07 -133.45
N LEU A 1214 60.06 42.04 -133.46
CA LEU A 1214 60.85 40.86 -133.82
C LEU A 1214 61.24 39.98 -132.62
N ASP A 1215 61.10 40.46 -131.37
CA ASP A 1215 61.57 39.78 -130.15
C ASP A 1215 60.62 38.65 -129.69
N THR A 1216 60.36 37.70 -130.59
CA THR A 1216 59.38 36.62 -130.45
C THR A 1216 59.90 35.38 -129.71
N GLU A 1217 61.13 35.40 -129.18
CA GLU A 1217 61.71 34.28 -128.42
C GLU A 1217 61.41 34.29 -126.92
N ASP A 1218 61.06 35.43 -126.32
CA ASP A 1218 60.93 35.53 -124.84
C ASP A 1218 59.72 34.72 -124.29
N GLU A 1219 58.64 34.48 -125.06
CA GLU A 1219 57.51 33.62 -124.60
C GLU A 1219 57.93 32.18 -124.28
N ALA A 1220 58.72 31.55 -125.17
CA ALA A 1220 59.19 30.18 -124.99
C ALA A 1220 60.19 30.05 -123.84
N GLU A 1221 60.89 31.12 -123.49
CA GLU A 1221 61.78 31.16 -122.32
C GLU A 1221 60.97 31.42 -121.02
N ILE A 1222 59.91 32.24 -121.08
CA ILE A 1222 58.94 32.44 -119.99
C ILE A 1222 58.21 31.13 -119.64
N GLU A 1223 57.74 30.33 -120.59
CA GLU A 1223 57.08 29.03 -120.29
C GLU A 1223 58.01 28.04 -119.60
N ARG A 1224 59.30 28.02 -119.96
CA ARG A 1224 60.32 27.23 -119.23
C ARG A 1224 60.45 27.70 -117.79
N THR A 1225 60.46 29.01 -117.52
CA THR A 1225 60.50 29.51 -116.13
C THR A 1225 59.27 29.14 -115.31
N LYS A 1226 58.08 29.05 -115.94
CA LYS A 1226 56.83 28.62 -115.28
C LYS A 1226 56.90 27.13 -114.90
N THR A 1227 57.28 26.28 -115.85
CA THR A 1227 57.39 24.83 -115.62
C THR A 1227 58.48 24.45 -114.62
N GLU A 1228 59.64 25.13 -114.66
CA GLU A 1228 60.67 25.04 -113.61
C GLU A 1228 60.10 25.37 -112.21
N ALA A 1229 59.35 26.48 -112.10
CA ALA A 1229 58.78 26.93 -110.84
C ALA A 1229 57.68 25.99 -110.32
N GLU A 1230 56.89 25.37 -111.19
CA GLU A 1230 55.90 24.36 -110.81
C GLU A 1230 56.56 23.10 -110.26
N ASN A 1231 57.56 22.56 -110.95
CA ASN A 1231 58.34 21.40 -110.52
C ASN A 1231 59.00 21.62 -109.13
N ASP A 1232 59.47 22.83 -108.84
CA ASP A 1232 60.04 23.14 -107.53
C ASP A 1232 58.97 23.25 -106.42
N LYS A 1233 57.75 23.71 -106.73
CA LYS A 1233 56.62 23.67 -105.76
C LYS A 1233 56.24 22.23 -105.43
N GLU A 1234 56.15 21.36 -106.45
CA GLU A 1234 55.81 19.94 -106.26
C GLU A 1234 56.86 19.23 -105.40
N TRP A 1235 58.15 19.47 -105.65
CA TRP A 1235 59.24 18.95 -104.83
C TRP A 1235 59.19 19.45 -103.37
N LEU A 1236 58.90 20.73 -103.13
CA LEU A 1236 58.68 21.26 -101.78
C LEU A 1236 57.48 20.60 -101.07
N LEU A 1237 56.40 20.32 -101.80
CA LEU A 1237 55.21 19.64 -101.27
C LEU A 1237 55.48 18.16 -100.99
N TYR A 1238 56.30 17.50 -101.82
CA TYR A 1238 56.74 16.12 -101.60
C TYR A 1238 57.58 16.01 -100.33
N ILE A 1239 58.61 16.86 -100.17
CA ILE A 1239 59.43 16.87 -98.96
C ILE A 1239 58.61 17.23 -97.72
N ARG A 1240 57.64 18.15 -97.81
CA ARG A 1240 56.74 18.44 -96.69
C ARG A 1240 55.95 17.20 -96.27
N LYS A 1241 55.36 16.47 -97.23
CA LYS A 1241 54.64 15.20 -96.96
C LYS A 1241 55.55 14.11 -96.38
N LEU A 1242 56.84 14.07 -96.76
CA LEU A 1242 57.81 13.16 -96.14
C LEU A 1242 58.12 13.51 -94.68
N LEU A 1243 58.18 14.80 -94.34
CA LEU A 1243 58.39 15.27 -92.95
C LEU A 1243 57.12 15.17 -92.08
N GLU A 1244 55.93 15.19 -92.69
CA GLU A 1244 54.64 14.99 -92.02
C GLU A 1244 54.22 13.50 -91.97
N GLY A 1245 54.96 12.62 -92.64
CA GLY A 1245 54.70 11.19 -92.73
C GLY A 1245 55.36 10.34 -91.65
N GLN A 1246 54.82 9.15 -91.40
CA GLN A 1246 55.44 8.18 -90.49
C GLN A 1246 56.64 7.45 -91.12
N LEU A 1247 57.52 6.93 -90.28
CA LEU A 1247 58.79 6.31 -90.65
C LEU A 1247 58.64 5.08 -91.58
N PRO A 1248 59.61 4.81 -92.47
CA PRO A 1248 60.93 5.43 -92.58
C PRO A 1248 61.01 6.51 -93.68
N PHE A 1249 60.92 7.80 -93.32
CA PHE A 1249 61.06 8.90 -94.29
C PHE A 1249 62.51 9.22 -94.69
N ALA A 1250 63.50 8.86 -93.86
CA ALA A 1250 64.88 9.33 -94.00
C ALA A 1250 65.57 8.93 -95.31
N THR A 1251 65.27 7.73 -95.84
CA THR A 1251 65.77 7.25 -97.14
C THR A 1251 65.19 8.04 -98.31
N TYR A 1252 63.87 8.21 -98.33
CA TYR A 1252 63.17 8.98 -99.38
C TYR A 1252 63.50 10.47 -99.34
N LEU A 1253 63.72 11.02 -98.13
CA LEU A 1253 64.17 12.40 -97.96
C LEU A 1253 65.60 12.60 -98.50
N LEU A 1254 66.51 11.65 -98.25
CA LEU A 1254 67.86 11.68 -98.81
C LEU A 1254 67.83 11.57 -100.34
N GLU A 1255 66.99 10.69 -100.89
CA GLU A 1255 66.79 10.53 -102.34
C GLU A 1255 66.26 11.83 -102.99
N ALA A 1256 65.22 12.44 -102.41
CA ALA A 1256 64.64 13.70 -102.87
C ALA A 1256 65.63 14.88 -102.81
N ILE A 1257 66.51 14.93 -101.80
CA ILE A 1257 67.55 15.95 -101.69
C ILE A 1257 68.68 15.70 -102.70
N LEU A 1258 69.09 14.43 -102.89
CA LEU A 1258 70.09 14.05 -103.90
C LEU A 1258 69.62 14.36 -105.32
N GLU A 1259 68.33 14.20 -105.63
CA GLU A 1259 67.76 14.58 -106.93
C GLU A 1259 68.00 16.06 -107.26
N LYS A 1260 67.69 16.98 -106.33
CA LYS A 1260 67.96 18.41 -106.53
C LYS A 1260 69.43 18.80 -106.45
N ILE A 1261 70.27 18.06 -105.71
CA ILE A 1261 71.74 18.22 -105.79
C ILE A 1261 72.25 17.86 -107.18
N ASN A 1262 71.72 16.78 -107.79
CA ASN A 1262 72.05 16.39 -109.15
C ASN A 1262 71.50 17.37 -110.19
N GLU A 1263 70.30 17.94 -109.99
CA GLU A 1263 69.81 19.06 -110.81
C GLU A 1263 70.75 20.27 -110.70
N LYS A 1264 71.13 20.69 -109.48
CA LYS A 1264 72.09 21.78 -109.25
C LYS A 1264 73.40 21.52 -110.00
N LYS A 1265 73.95 20.30 -109.93
CA LYS A 1265 75.17 19.91 -110.64
C LYS A 1265 75.03 20.02 -112.16
N ARG A 1266 73.95 19.49 -112.74
CA ARG A 1266 73.66 19.59 -114.18
C ARG A 1266 73.54 21.05 -114.64
N LEU A 1267 72.89 21.89 -113.84
CA LEU A 1267 72.75 23.32 -114.12
C LEU A 1267 74.09 24.06 -114.00
N VAL A 1268 74.97 23.70 -113.06
CA VAL A 1268 76.34 24.25 -113.00
C VAL A 1268 77.16 23.84 -114.22
N GLU A 1269 77.02 22.59 -114.70
CA GLU A 1269 77.65 22.12 -115.95
C GLU A 1269 77.12 22.90 -117.17
N GLU A 1270 75.81 23.13 -117.26
CA GLU A 1270 75.18 23.97 -118.30
C GLU A 1270 75.65 25.43 -118.22
N TYR A 1271 75.72 26.01 -117.02
CA TYR A 1271 76.24 27.35 -116.79
C TYR A 1271 77.69 27.49 -117.26
N PHE A 1272 78.54 26.49 -117.04
CA PHE A 1272 79.90 26.48 -117.55
C PHE A 1272 80.00 26.27 -119.07
N THR A 1273 79.06 25.56 -119.72
CA THR A 1273 79.02 25.52 -121.19
C THR A 1273 78.60 26.87 -121.77
N VAL A 1274 77.50 27.47 -121.28
CA VAL A 1274 77.04 28.79 -121.75
C VAL A 1274 78.10 29.88 -121.45
N MET A 1275 78.83 29.79 -120.33
CA MET A 1275 79.95 30.70 -120.04
C MET A 1275 81.14 30.54 -121.02
N LYS A 1276 81.41 29.32 -121.51
CA LYS A 1276 82.43 29.10 -122.55
C LYS A 1276 81.96 29.68 -123.89
N ASP A 1277 80.70 29.47 -124.24
CA ASP A 1277 80.12 29.92 -125.51
C ASP A 1277 79.87 31.44 -125.55
N THR A 1278 79.92 32.13 -124.41
CA THR A 1278 79.80 33.60 -124.28
C THR A 1278 81.12 34.36 -124.16
N ARG A 1279 82.29 33.71 -124.22
CA ARG A 1279 83.62 34.36 -124.22
C ARG A 1279 84.15 34.61 -125.63
#